data_AF-Q14667-F1
#
_entry.id   AF-Q14667-F1
#
_cell.length_a   1.000
_cell.length_b   1.000
_cell.length_c   1.000
_cell.angle_alpha   90.00
_cell.angle_beta   90.00
_cell.angle_gamma   90.00
#
_symmetry.space_group_name_H-M   'P 1'
#
loop_
_entity.id
_entity.type
_entity.pdbx_description
1 polymer ?
#
loop_
_entity_poly.entity_id
_entity_poly.type
_entity_poly.pdbx_seq_one_letter_code
_entity_poly.pdbx_strand_id
1 'polypeptide(L)'
;MPLFFSALLVLLLVALSALFLGRWLVVRLATKWCQRKLQAELKIGSFRFFWIQNVSLKFQQHQQTVEIDNLWISSKLLSHDLPHYVALCFGEVRIRTDLQKVSDLSAPFSQSAGVDQKELSFSPSLLKIFCQLFSIHVDAINIMVLKVDTSESLWHIQISRSRFLLDSDGKRLICEVSLCKINSKVLKSGQLEDTCLVELSLALDLCLKVGISSRHLTAITVDVWTLHAELHEGLFQSQLLCQGPSLASKPVPCSEVTENLVEPTLPGLFLLQQLPDQVKVKMENTSVVLSMNSQKRHLTWTLKLLQFLYHRDEDQLPLRSFTANSDMAQMSTELLLEDGLLLSQSRQRIVCLNSLKASVQVTTIDLSASLVLNTCIIHYRHQEFSHWLHLLALETQGSSSPVLKQRKKRTFPQILAPIIFSTSISNVNISIQLGDTPPFALGFNSISLDYQHLRPQSIHQRGVLTVDHLCWRVGSDSHIQRAPHPPNMHVWGEALVLDSFTLQGSYNQPLGLSSTQSDTLFLDCTIRGLQVEASDTCAQCLSRILSLMGPQSGKSAVSRHSSFGESVSLLWKVDLKVEDMNLFTLSALVGASEVRLDTLTILGSAETSTVGIQGLVLALVKSVTEKMQPCCKAPDIPTPVLSLSMLSITYHSSIRSLEVQCGAGLTLLWSPPDHMYLYQHVLATLQCRDLLRATVFPETVPSLALETSGTTSELEGRAPEPLPPKRLLNLTLEVSTAKLTAFVAEDKFITLAAESVSLSRHGGSLQAYCPELAAGFDGNSIFNFKEVEVQLLPELEEMILHRNPFPALQTLRNRVWLLSFGSVSVEFPYQYDFSRTLDEAVGVQKWLKGLHQGTRAWASPSPVPLPPDLLLKVEHFSWVFLDDVFEVKLHDNYELMKDESKESAKRLQLLDAKVAALRKQHGELLPARKIEELYASLERKNIEIYIQRSRRLYGNTPMRRALLTWSLAGLELVALADASFHGPEHVVEQVQELDPGSPFPPEGLDLVIQWCRMLKCNVKSFLVRIRDYPRYLFEIRDWRLMGRLVGTEQSGQPCSRRRQILHLGLPWGNVAVERNMPPLKFYHDFHSEIFQYTVVWGPCWDPAWTLIGQCVDLLTKPSADPSPPLPWWDKSRLLFHGDWHMDIEQANLHQLATEDPYNTTENMHWEWSHLSFHWKPGQFVFKGDLDINVRTASKYDDCCFLHLPDLCMTLDLQWLCHGNPHDHHSVTLRAPEFLPEVPLGQLHDSYRAFRSENLNLSIKMDLTRHSGTISQPRILLYSSTLRWMQNFWATWTSVTRPICRGKLFNNLKPSKKKLGQHYKQLSYTALFPQLQVHYWASFAQQRGIQIECSQGHVFTRGTQRLIPQAGTVMRRLISDWSVTQMVSDLSQVTVHLMASPTEENADHCLDPLVTKTHLLSLSSLTYQRHSNRTAEEELSARDGDPTFHTHQLHLVDLRISWTTTNRDIAFGLYDGYKKAAVLKRNLSTEALKGLKIDPQMPAKKPKRGVPTSASAPPRVNTPSFSGQPDKGSSGGAYMLQKLIEETDRFVVFTEEESGMSDQLCGIAACQTDDIYNRNCLIELVNCQMVLRGAETEGCVIVSAAKAQLLQCQHHPAWYGDTLKQKTSWTCLLDGMQYFATTESSPTEQDGRQLWLEVKNIEEHRQRSLDSVQELMESGQAVGGMVTTTTDWNQPAEAQQAQQVQRIISRCNCRMYYISYSHDIDPELATQIKPPEVLENQEKEDLLKKQEGAVDTFTLIHHELEISTNPAQYAMILDIVNNLLLHVEPKRKEHSEKKQRVRFQLEISSNPEEQRSSILHLQEAVRQHVAQIRQLEKQMYSIMKSLQDDSKNENLLDLNQKLQLQLNQEKANLQLESEELNILIRCFKDFQLQRANKMELRKQQEDVSVVRRTEFYFAQARWRLTEEDGQLGIAELELQRFLYSKVNKSDDTAEHLLELGWFTMNNLLPNAVYKVVLRPQSSCQSGRQLALRLFSKVRPPVGGISVKEHFEVNVVPLTIQLTHQFFHRMMGFFFPGRSVEDDEVGDEEDKSKLVTTGIPVVKPRQLIATDDAVPLGPGKGVAQGLTRSSGVRRSFRKSPEHPVDDIDKMKERAAMNNSFIYIKIPQVPLCVSYKGEKNSVDWGDLNLVLPCLEYHNNTWTWLDFAMAVKRDSRKALVAQVIKEKLRLKSATGSEVRGKLETKSDLNMQQQEEEEKARLLIGLSVGDKNPGKKSIFGRRK
;
A
#
# COMPACT_ATOMS: atom_id res chain seq x y z
N MET A 1 93.18 79.15 -121.79
CA MET A 1 92.05 79.36 -120.86
C MET A 1 90.67 78.91 -121.37
N PRO A 2 90.38 78.77 -122.68
CA PRO A 2 89.16 78.08 -123.16
C PRO A 2 89.34 76.59 -123.57
N LEU A 3 90.54 76.01 -123.46
CA LEU A 3 90.79 74.59 -123.78
C LEU A 3 90.60 73.63 -122.59
N PHE A 4 90.61 74.12 -121.35
CA PHE A 4 90.47 73.30 -120.14
C PHE A 4 89.02 72.87 -119.85
N PHE A 5 88.02 73.60 -120.36
CA PHE A 5 86.60 73.26 -120.20
C PHE A 5 86.13 72.13 -121.13
N SER A 6 86.80 71.92 -122.27
CA SER A 6 86.46 70.85 -123.22
C SER A 6 86.88 69.46 -122.70
N ALA A 7 88.02 69.37 -122.01
CA ALA A 7 88.50 68.11 -121.44
C ALA A 7 87.64 67.62 -120.27
N LEU A 8 87.10 68.54 -119.47
CA LEU A 8 86.23 68.20 -118.33
C LEU A 8 84.85 67.71 -118.80
N LEU A 9 84.32 68.24 -119.92
CA LEU A 9 83.04 67.80 -120.47
C LEU A 9 83.10 66.40 -121.09
N VAL A 10 84.24 66.04 -121.70
CA VAL A 10 84.47 64.69 -122.24
C VAL A 10 84.65 63.66 -121.12
N LEU A 11 85.38 64.00 -120.05
CA LEU A 11 85.51 63.11 -118.87
C LEU A 11 84.16 62.89 -118.17
N LEU A 12 83.28 63.90 -118.13
CA LEU A 12 81.93 63.77 -117.57
C LEU A 12 80.99 62.95 -118.46
N LEU A 13 81.11 63.06 -119.79
CA LEU A 13 80.39 62.20 -120.74
C LEU A 13 80.84 60.74 -120.67
N VAL A 14 82.14 60.48 -120.50
CA VAL A 14 82.67 59.11 -120.31
C VAL A 14 82.18 58.54 -118.97
N ALA A 15 82.19 59.31 -117.89
CA ALA A 15 81.67 58.87 -116.59
C ALA A 15 80.14 58.60 -116.60
N LEU A 16 79.35 59.45 -117.28
CA LEU A 16 77.91 59.23 -117.45
C LEU A 16 77.60 58.02 -118.36
N SER A 17 78.41 57.77 -119.39
CA SER A 17 78.28 56.58 -120.24
C SER A 17 78.62 55.29 -119.48
N ALA A 18 79.63 55.31 -118.61
CA ALA A 18 79.99 54.17 -117.76
C ALA A 18 78.88 53.85 -116.73
N LEU A 19 78.21 54.87 -116.17
CA LEU A 19 77.07 54.68 -115.28
C LEU A 19 75.83 54.11 -115.99
N PHE A 20 75.55 54.51 -117.23
CA PHE A 20 74.45 53.93 -118.02
C PHE A 20 74.73 52.49 -118.47
N LEU A 21 75.96 52.18 -118.88
CA LEU A 21 76.40 50.81 -119.20
C LEU A 21 76.36 49.89 -117.97
N GLY A 22 76.77 50.39 -116.80
CA GLY A 22 76.66 49.67 -115.53
C GLY A 22 75.20 49.36 -115.14
N ARG A 23 74.28 50.32 -115.33
CA ARG A 23 72.83 50.14 -115.09
C ARG A 23 72.22 49.01 -115.92
N TRP A 24 72.59 48.93 -117.21
CA TRP A 24 72.10 47.88 -118.11
C TRP A 24 72.68 46.50 -117.76
N LEU A 25 73.96 46.45 -117.37
CA LEU A 25 74.64 45.20 -117.02
C LEU A 25 74.05 44.54 -115.76
N VAL A 26 73.76 45.34 -114.72
CA VAL A 26 73.19 44.84 -113.46
C VAL A 26 71.77 44.31 -113.65
N VAL A 27 70.90 45.01 -114.38
CA VAL A 27 69.53 44.52 -114.67
C VAL A 27 69.56 43.22 -115.51
N ARG A 28 70.48 43.10 -116.47
CA ARG A 28 70.66 41.86 -117.26
C ARG A 28 71.22 40.70 -116.44
N LEU A 29 72.16 40.99 -115.53
CA LEU A 29 72.69 39.97 -114.62
C LEU A 29 71.61 39.51 -113.65
N ALA A 30 70.83 40.41 -113.07
CA ALA A 30 69.74 40.07 -112.15
C ALA A 30 68.62 39.27 -112.83
N THR A 31 68.20 39.66 -114.03
CA THR A 31 67.19 38.92 -114.82
C THR A 31 67.70 37.55 -115.27
N LYS A 32 68.93 37.43 -115.78
CA LYS A 32 69.55 36.12 -116.08
C LYS A 32 69.73 35.26 -114.84
N TRP A 33 70.07 35.88 -113.71
CA TRP A 33 70.24 35.17 -112.46
C TRP A 33 68.89 34.65 -111.95
N CYS A 34 67.82 35.44 -112.00
CA CYS A 34 66.46 34.98 -111.67
C CYS A 34 65.98 33.87 -112.63
N GLN A 35 66.22 33.99 -113.94
CA GLN A 35 65.88 32.91 -114.86
C GLN A 35 66.71 31.64 -114.60
N ARG A 36 68.00 31.75 -114.27
CA ARG A 36 68.88 30.58 -114.03
C ARG A 36 68.66 29.91 -112.68
N LYS A 37 68.51 30.68 -111.60
CA LYS A 37 68.35 30.13 -110.25
C LYS A 37 66.91 29.94 -109.83
N LEU A 38 66.03 30.87 -110.17
CA LEU A 38 64.64 30.88 -109.71
C LEU A 38 63.64 30.38 -110.77
N GLN A 39 64.08 30.15 -112.01
CA GLN A 39 63.19 29.87 -113.15
C GLN A 39 61.99 30.83 -113.21
N ALA A 40 62.23 32.08 -112.83
CA ALA A 40 61.22 33.11 -112.69
C ALA A 40 61.51 34.26 -113.63
N GLU A 41 60.46 34.79 -114.24
CA GLU A 41 60.57 36.04 -114.99
C GLU A 41 60.56 37.20 -113.99
N LEU A 42 61.70 37.87 -113.90
CA LEU A 42 61.87 39.10 -113.15
C LEU A 42 61.58 40.29 -114.08
N LYS A 43 60.50 41.03 -113.84
CA LYS A 43 60.26 42.35 -114.42
C LYS A 43 60.59 43.40 -113.37
N ILE A 44 61.42 44.37 -113.72
CA ILE A 44 61.73 45.53 -112.88
C ILE A 44 61.21 46.76 -113.61
N GLY A 45 60.28 47.51 -113.02
CA GLY A 45 59.65 48.67 -113.66
C GLY A 45 60.54 49.92 -113.70
N SER A 46 61.26 50.24 -112.63
CA SER A 46 62.22 51.35 -112.63
C SER A 46 63.35 51.13 -111.62
N PHE A 47 64.55 51.63 -111.93
CA PHE A 47 65.74 51.52 -111.09
C PHE A 47 66.40 52.90 -110.93
N ARG A 48 66.06 53.65 -109.87
CA ARG A 48 66.69 54.91 -109.45
C ARG A 48 67.85 54.64 -108.48
N PHE A 49 68.68 55.65 -108.25
CA PHE A 49 69.81 55.56 -107.33
C PHE A 49 69.28 55.16 -105.93
N PHE A 50 69.62 53.95 -105.49
CA PHE A 50 69.13 53.29 -104.26
C PHE A 50 67.61 53.01 -104.16
N TRP A 51 66.85 53.03 -105.27
CA TRP A 51 65.38 52.84 -105.26
C TRP A 51 64.92 52.04 -106.48
N ILE A 52 64.37 50.84 -106.27
CA ILE A 52 63.80 49.94 -107.30
C ILE A 52 62.28 49.99 -107.17
N GLN A 53 61.56 50.13 -108.27
CA GLN A 53 60.09 50.12 -108.27
C GLN A 53 59.56 49.03 -109.21
N ASN A 54 58.41 48.46 -108.87
CA ASN A 54 57.67 47.43 -109.60
C ASN A 54 58.51 46.20 -109.96
N VAL A 55 58.95 45.43 -108.96
CA VAL A 55 59.60 44.12 -109.17
C VAL A 55 58.53 43.03 -109.20
N SER A 56 58.17 42.57 -110.40
CA SER A 56 57.24 41.45 -110.62
C SER A 56 58.05 40.18 -110.90
N LEU A 57 57.99 39.20 -110.02
CA LEU A 57 58.47 37.83 -110.20
C LEU A 57 57.29 36.94 -110.55
N LYS A 58 57.25 36.45 -111.79
CA LYS A 58 56.27 35.44 -112.22
C LYS A 58 56.95 34.09 -112.32
N PHE A 59 56.54 33.16 -111.46
CA PHE A 59 56.97 31.77 -111.51
C PHE A 59 56.03 31.00 -112.44
N GLN A 60 56.49 30.70 -113.66
CA GLN A 60 55.66 30.10 -114.69
C GLN A 60 55.16 28.70 -114.32
N GLN A 61 55.94 27.92 -113.56
CA GLN A 61 55.54 26.57 -113.14
C GLN A 61 54.50 26.56 -112.02
N HIS A 62 54.50 27.54 -111.13
CA HIS A 62 53.70 27.48 -109.90
C HIS A 62 52.49 28.43 -109.91
N GLN A 63 52.25 29.17 -111.01
CA GLN A 63 51.30 30.29 -111.07
C GLN A 63 51.42 31.25 -109.86
N GLN A 64 52.63 31.40 -109.34
CA GLN A 64 52.90 32.34 -108.28
C GLN A 64 53.36 33.65 -108.89
N THR A 65 52.63 34.72 -108.59
CA THR A 65 53.06 36.07 -108.95
C THR A 65 53.43 36.80 -107.67
N VAL A 66 54.69 37.18 -107.55
CA VAL A 66 55.22 37.99 -106.46
C VAL A 66 55.50 39.37 -107.04
N GLU A 67 54.69 40.36 -106.70
CA GLU A 67 54.86 41.75 -107.12
C GLU A 67 55.36 42.55 -105.93
N ILE A 68 56.42 43.33 -106.11
CA ILE A 68 57.01 44.20 -105.09
C ILE A 68 56.95 45.63 -105.63
N ASP A 69 56.20 46.50 -104.97
CA ASP A 69 55.92 47.87 -105.44
C ASP A 69 57.17 48.75 -105.41
N ASN A 70 57.91 48.74 -104.30
CA ASN A 70 59.09 49.55 -104.09
C ASN A 70 60.13 48.75 -103.30
N LEU A 71 61.41 49.00 -103.53
CA LEU A 71 62.52 48.36 -102.83
C LEU A 71 63.64 49.39 -102.78
N TRP A 72 63.83 50.03 -101.62
CA TRP A 72 64.80 51.09 -101.43
C TRP A 72 65.78 50.76 -100.32
N ILE A 73 66.98 51.30 -100.42
CA ILE A 73 68.01 51.17 -99.40
C ILE A 73 68.00 52.48 -98.62
N SER A 74 67.54 52.45 -97.37
CA SER A 74 67.61 53.59 -96.47
C SER A 74 68.82 53.46 -95.55
N SER A 75 69.39 54.60 -95.18
CA SER A 75 70.57 54.69 -94.33
C SER A 75 70.22 55.45 -93.07
N LYS A 76 70.83 55.08 -91.94
CA LYS A 76 70.63 55.74 -90.64
C LYS A 76 71.02 57.23 -90.66
N LEU A 77 71.84 57.65 -91.62
CA LEU A 77 72.16 59.06 -91.88
C LEU A 77 70.97 59.87 -92.43
N LEU A 78 69.96 59.22 -93.00
CA LEU A 78 68.80 59.85 -93.66
C LEU A 78 67.49 59.65 -92.89
N SER A 79 67.36 58.57 -92.11
CA SER A 79 66.20 58.32 -91.25
C SER A 79 66.64 57.73 -89.91
N HIS A 80 66.29 58.40 -88.81
CA HIS A 80 66.62 57.97 -87.45
C HIS A 80 65.89 56.69 -87.01
N ASP A 81 64.86 56.23 -87.72
CA ASP A 81 64.02 55.08 -87.35
C ASP A 81 64.61 53.69 -87.71
N LEU A 82 65.89 53.63 -88.13
CA LEU A 82 66.54 52.38 -88.53
C LEU A 82 67.42 51.81 -87.40
N PRO A 83 67.30 50.50 -87.09
CA PRO A 83 68.11 49.88 -86.05
C PRO A 83 69.60 49.85 -86.47
N HIS A 84 69.86 49.52 -87.73
CA HIS A 84 71.21 49.34 -88.30
C HIS A 84 71.56 50.45 -89.30
N TYR A 85 72.83 50.55 -89.70
CA TYR A 85 73.33 51.65 -90.55
C TYR A 85 72.65 51.69 -91.92
N VAL A 86 72.24 50.52 -92.43
CA VAL A 86 71.59 50.33 -93.72
C VAL A 86 70.36 49.44 -93.52
N ALA A 87 69.23 49.85 -94.09
CA ALA A 87 68.01 49.08 -94.10
C ALA A 87 67.53 48.89 -95.53
N LEU A 88 67.27 47.63 -95.89
CA LEU A 88 66.66 47.24 -97.13
C LEU A 88 65.14 47.24 -96.94
N CYS A 89 64.49 48.30 -97.42
CA CYS A 89 63.08 48.52 -97.25
C CYS A 89 62.33 48.07 -98.50
N PHE A 90 61.47 47.09 -98.37
CA PHE A 90 60.50 46.64 -99.37
C PHE A 90 59.18 47.36 -99.09
N GLY A 91 58.52 47.84 -100.13
CA GLY A 91 57.18 48.40 -100.11
C GLY A 91 56.12 47.31 -100.00
N GLU A 92 55.03 47.44 -100.75
CA GLU A 92 53.97 46.44 -100.81
C GLU A 92 54.40 45.22 -101.64
N VAL A 93 54.32 44.02 -101.08
CA VAL A 93 54.67 42.73 -101.71
C VAL A 93 53.41 41.91 -101.91
N ARG A 94 52.87 41.84 -103.12
CA ARG A 94 51.68 41.07 -103.43
C ARG A 94 52.06 39.69 -103.96
N ILE A 95 51.73 38.64 -103.22
CA ILE A 95 51.91 37.24 -103.62
C ILE A 95 50.53 36.72 -104.02
N ARG A 96 50.36 36.25 -105.25
CA ARG A 96 49.14 35.53 -105.65
C ARG A 96 49.52 34.11 -105.99
N THR A 97 48.82 33.14 -105.40
CA THR A 97 49.02 31.71 -105.62
C THR A 97 47.66 31.07 -105.91
N ASP A 98 47.57 30.24 -106.95
CA ASP A 98 46.36 29.49 -107.30
C ASP A 98 46.67 28.00 -107.14
N LEU A 99 45.93 27.31 -106.25
CA LEU A 99 46.26 25.94 -105.85
C LEU A 99 45.75 24.86 -106.84
N GLN A 100 45.16 25.23 -107.97
CA GLN A 100 44.45 24.30 -108.87
C GLN A 100 45.31 23.21 -109.55
N LYS A 101 46.65 23.20 -109.39
CA LYS A 101 47.55 22.19 -109.99
C LYS A 101 48.61 21.59 -109.06
N VAL A 102 48.54 21.83 -107.75
CA VAL A 102 49.47 21.20 -106.79
C VAL A 102 48.93 19.82 -106.41
N SER A 103 48.86 18.89 -107.37
CA SER A 103 48.45 17.50 -107.11
C SER A 103 49.63 16.52 -107.13
N ASP A 104 50.74 16.83 -107.81
CA ASP A 104 51.77 15.82 -108.12
C ASP A 104 53.22 16.18 -107.75
N LEU A 105 53.45 16.94 -106.67
CA LEU A 105 54.80 17.08 -106.10
C LEU A 105 54.83 16.74 -104.62
N SER A 106 54.87 15.43 -104.39
CA SER A 106 55.58 14.84 -103.25
C SER A 106 57.00 15.41 -103.16
N ALA A 107 57.29 16.05 -102.03
CA ALA A 107 58.62 16.26 -101.45
C ALA A 107 59.82 16.36 -102.44
N PRO A 108 60.11 17.51 -103.05
CA PRO A 108 61.45 17.78 -103.58
C PRO A 108 62.36 18.33 -102.46
N PHE A 109 62.38 17.64 -101.30
CA PHE A 109 63.54 17.62 -100.41
C PHE A 109 64.00 16.17 -100.23
N SER A 110 63.83 15.33 -101.26
CA SER A 110 64.47 14.03 -101.35
C SER A 110 65.78 14.17 -102.15
N GLN A 111 66.89 14.17 -101.43
CA GLN A 111 68.21 13.66 -101.83
C GLN A 111 68.45 13.55 -103.34
N SER A 112 68.94 14.62 -103.97
CA SER A 112 69.67 14.49 -105.23
C SER A 112 71.07 15.08 -105.09
N ALA A 113 72.00 14.14 -104.99
CA ALA A 113 73.34 14.13 -105.56
C ALA A 113 74.16 15.42 -105.46
N GLY A 114 75.01 15.46 -104.44
CA GLY A 114 76.42 15.88 -104.54
C GLY A 114 76.74 16.92 -105.61
N VAL A 115 76.30 18.15 -105.41
CA VAL A 115 77.07 19.30 -105.88
C VAL A 115 77.53 19.99 -104.61
N ASP A 116 78.84 19.93 -104.40
CA ASP A 116 79.57 20.53 -103.29
C ASP A 116 78.85 21.78 -102.81
N GLN A 117 78.18 21.65 -101.66
CA GLN A 117 77.78 22.80 -100.86
C GLN A 117 79.09 23.42 -100.41
N LYS A 118 79.74 24.18 -101.30
CA LYS A 118 80.80 25.11 -100.94
C LYS A 118 80.14 26.07 -99.99
N GLU A 119 80.33 25.73 -98.72
CA GLU A 119 80.04 26.50 -97.55
C GLU A 119 80.39 27.95 -97.92
N LEU A 120 79.37 28.81 -97.96
CA LEU A 120 79.64 30.22 -97.79
C LEU A 120 80.08 30.33 -96.33
N SER A 121 81.34 30.00 -96.07
CA SER A 121 82.05 30.27 -94.85
C SER A 121 82.20 31.79 -94.81
N PHE A 122 81.09 32.49 -94.54
CA PHE A 122 81.20 33.84 -94.03
C PHE A 122 82.02 33.67 -92.77
N SER A 123 83.25 34.19 -92.79
CA SER A 123 84.03 34.28 -91.58
C SER A 123 83.13 34.93 -90.52
N PRO A 124 83.16 34.47 -89.26
CA PRO A 124 82.33 35.06 -88.21
C PRO A 124 82.51 36.59 -88.12
N SER A 125 83.64 37.14 -88.60
CA SER A 125 83.87 38.57 -88.80
C SER A 125 83.04 39.21 -89.93
N LEU A 126 82.93 38.57 -91.11
CA LEU A 126 82.08 39.06 -92.20
C LEU A 126 80.60 38.95 -91.86
N LEU A 127 80.21 37.85 -91.18
CA LEU A 127 78.88 37.71 -90.62
C LEU A 127 78.61 38.81 -89.59
N LYS A 128 79.55 39.10 -88.68
CA LYS A 128 79.45 40.25 -87.74
C LYS A 128 79.17 41.57 -88.47
N ILE A 129 79.94 41.87 -89.52
CA ILE A 129 79.80 43.12 -90.29
C ILE A 129 78.46 43.15 -91.03
N PHE A 130 78.07 42.05 -91.68
CA PHE A 130 76.85 41.98 -92.46
C PHE A 130 75.61 42.09 -91.58
N CYS A 131 75.63 41.37 -90.46
CA CYS A 131 74.67 41.46 -89.38
C CYS A 131 74.58 42.88 -88.82
N GLN A 132 75.70 43.53 -88.48
CA GLN A 132 75.73 44.90 -87.92
C GLN A 132 75.33 46.02 -88.89
N LEU A 133 75.41 45.78 -90.20
CA LEU A 133 75.10 46.81 -91.21
C LEU A 133 73.67 46.75 -91.73
N PHE A 134 73.08 45.56 -91.88
CA PHE A 134 71.84 45.38 -92.63
C PHE A 134 70.66 45.00 -91.74
N SER A 135 69.57 45.75 -91.90
CA SER A 135 68.23 45.37 -91.46
C SER A 135 67.31 45.26 -92.68
N ILE A 136 66.31 44.40 -92.65
CA ILE A 136 65.32 44.28 -93.73
C ILE A 136 63.99 44.76 -93.18
N HIS A 137 63.35 45.69 -93.87
CA HIS A 137 62.03 46.20 -93.52
C HIS A 137 61.10 45.92 -94.69
N VAL A 138 59.86 45.47 -94.45
CA VAL A 138 58.87 45.21 -95.49
C VAL A 138 57.57 45.87 -95.06
N ASP A 139 57.10 46.87 -95.81
CA ASP A 139 55.95 47.70 -95.45
C ASP A 139 54.64 46.90 -95.44
N ALA A 140 54.40 46.05 -96.45
CA ALA A 140 53.27 45.12 -96.45
C ALA A 140 53.50 43.91 -97.36
N ILE A 141 52.94 42.74 -97.04
CA ILE A 141 52.89 41.53 -97.88
C ILE A 141 51.44 41.08 -97.99
N ASN A 142 50.85 41.15 -99.18
CA ASN A 142 49.49 40.70 -99.49
C ASN A 142 49.54 39.36 -100.23
N ILE A 143 49.28 38.25 -99.55
CA ILE A 143 49.17 36.91 -100.12
C ILE A 143 47.71 36.60 -100.42
N MET A 144 47.37 36.31 -101.67
CA MET A 144 46.07 35.77 -102.07
C MET A 144 46.24 34.35 -102.55
N VAL A 145 45.68 33.40 -101.81
CA VAL A 145 45.56 32.01 -102.20
C VAL A 145 44.14 31.76 -102.69
N LEU A 146 44.01 31.33 -103.94
CA LEU A 146 42.72 30.96 -104.53
C LEU A 146 42.51 29.45 -104.41
N LYS A 147 41.26 29.04 -104.16
CA LYS A 147 40.76 27.65 -104.14
C LYS A 147 41.35 26.78 -103.01
N VAL A 148 41.19 27.21 -101.77
CA VAL A 148 41.70 26.51 -100.57
C VAL A 148 40.84 25.32 -100.13
N ASP A 149 39.51 25.42 -100.23
CA ASP A 149 38.54 24.40 -99.76
C ASP A 149 37.65 23.90 -100.89
N THR A 150 37.05 24.85 -101.61
CA THR A 150 36.19 24.63 -102.78
C THR A 150 36.60 25.58 -103.91
N SER A 151 36.10 25.35 -105.13
CA SER A 151 36.46 26.11 -106.33
C SER A 151 36.29 27.63 -106.21
N GLU A 152 35.60 28.11 -105.18
CA GLU A 152 35.28 29.52 -104.96
C GLU A 152 35.69 30.05 -103.58
N SER A 153 36.70 29.43 -102.95
CA SER A 153 37.28 29.94 -101.71
C SER A 153 38.49 30.84 -101.97
N LEU A 154 38.61 31.91 -101.20
CA LEU A 154 39.72 32.87 -101.24
C LEU A 154 40.33 32.96 -99.85
N TRP A 155 41.63 32.76 -99.74
CA TRP A 155 42.38 33.05 -98.53
C TRP A 155 43.30 34.25 -98.78
N HIS A 156 43.01 35.34 -98.10
CA HIS A 156 43.71 36.61 -98.23
C HIS A 156 44.48 36.90 -96.96
N ILE A 157 45.81 36.97 -97.03
CA ILE A 157 46.72 37.25 -95.92
C ILE A 157 47.42 38.57 -96.20
N GLN A 158 47.34 39.52 -95.28
CA GLN A 158 47.96 40.82 -95.36
C GLN A 158 48.88 41.01 -94.17
N ILE A 159 50.18 40.81 -94.37
CA ILE A 159 51.24 41.13 -93.42
C ILE A 159 51.58 42.60 -93.60
N SER A 160 51.81 43.35 -92.53
CA SER A 160 52.16 44.77 -92.58
C SER A 160 53.24 45.08 -91.56
N ARG A 161 54.22 45.87 -92.00
CA ARG A 161 55.46 46.23 -91.29
C ARG A 161 56.21 45.02 -90.73
N SER A 162 56.77 44.22 -91.62
CA SER A 162 57.74 43.16 -91.30
C SER A 162 59.13 43.77 -91.11
N ARG A 163 59.92 43.25 -90.19
CA ARG A 163 61.31 43.63 -89.95
C ARG A 163 62.11 42.38 -89.69
N PHE A 164 63.25 42.23 -90.34
CA PHE A 164 64.18 41.13 -90.13
C PHE A 164 65.54 41.72 -89.75
N LEU A 165 66.03 41.33 -88.59
CA LEU A 165 67.25 41.77 -87.94
C LEU A 165 68.10 40.54 -87.69
N LEU A 166 69.32 40.54 -88.20
CA LEU A 166 70.29 39.48 -87.95
C LEU A 166 71.43 40.08 -87.14
N ASP A 167 71.61 39.62 -85.91
CA ASP A 167 72.71 40.00 -85.02
C ASP A 167 73.59 38.77 -84.75
N SER A 168 74.92 38.95 -84.72
CA SER A 168 75.88 37.84 -84.63
C SER A 168 77.01 38.21 -83.69
N ASP A 169 77.19 37.45 -82.62
CA ASP A 169 78.28 37.70 -81.65
C ASP A 169 79.52 36.80 -81.86
N GLY A 170 79.59 36.11 -83.01
CA GLY A 170 80.77 35.34 -83.44
C GLY A 170 80.76 33.85 -83.05
N LYS A 171 79.92 33.44 -82.10
CA LYS A 171 79.62 32.01 -81.83
C LYS A 171 78.16 31.64 -82.09
N ARG A 172 77.27 32.62 -82.01
CA ARG A 172 75.82 32.47 -82.11
C ARG A 172 75.28 33.52 -83.06
N LEU A 173 74.24 33.15 -83.79
CA LEU A 173 73.59 33.96 -84.81
C LEU A 173 72.14 34.14 -84.38
N ILE A 174 71.74 35.37 -84.10
CA ILE A 174 70.44 35.78 -83.59
C ILE A 174 69.66 36.39 -84.75
N CYS A 175 68.52 35.82 -85.12
CA CYS A 175 67.67 36.30 -86.20
C CYS A 175 66.34 36.73 -85.61
N GLU A 176 66.16 38.04 -85.40
CA GLU A 176 64.93 38.71 -85.00
C GLU A 176 64.03 38.99 -86.21
N VAL A 177 62.78 38.55 -86.17
CA VAL A 177 61.77 38.76 -87.20
C VAL A 177 60.55 39.36 -86.53
N SER A 178 60.30 40.65 -86.70
CA SER A 178 59.11 41.32 -86.17
C SER A 178 58.06 41.56 -87.26
N LEU A 179 56.82 41.12 -87.03
CA LEU A 179 55.69 41.21 -87.95
C LEU A 179 54.59 42.00 -87.25
N CYS A 180 54.45 43.30 -87.56
CA CYS A 180 53.58 44.17 -86.76
C CYS A 180 52.09 43.87 -86.87
N LYS A 181 51.57 43.41 -88.04
CA LYS A 181 50.14 43.08 -88.21
C LYS A 181 49.88 42.18 -89.42
N ILE A 182 49.33 40.99 -89.20
CA ILE A 182 49.02 39.94 -90.19
C ILE A 182 47.52 39.71 -90.21
N ASN A 183 46.81 40.26 -91.18
CA ASN A 183 45.38 40.07 -91.38
C ASN A 183 45.11 38.93 -92.38
N SER A 184 44.66 37.78 -91.94
CA SER A 184 44.21 36.65 -92.75
C SER A 184 42.67 36.58 -92.80
N LYS A 185 42.06 36.54 -93.97
CA LYS A 185 40.63 36.28 -94.18
C LYS A 185 40.43 35.11 -95.12
N VAL A 186 39.63 34.13 -94.71
CA VAL A 186 39.16 33.03 -95.56
C VAL A 186 37.71 33.30 -95.90
N LEU A 187 37.46 33.58 -97.17
CA LEU A 187 36.15 33.90 -97.72
C LEU A 187 35.66 32.74 -98.58
N LYS A 188 34.36 32.49 -98.54
CA LYS A 188 33.65 31.57 -99.42
C LYS A 188 32.58 32.35 -100.18
N SER A 189 32.58 32.19 -101.50
CA SER A 189 31.48 32.63 -102.36
C SER A 189 30.30 31.66 -102.19
N GLY A 190 29.19 32.16 -101.67
CA GLY A 190 27.94 31.41 -101.57
C GLY A 190 26.78 32.37 -101.31
N GLN A 191 25.59 32.06 -101.84
CA GLN A 191 24.38 32.90 -101.71
C GLN A 191 23.80 32.99 -100.29
N LEU A 192 24.39 32.31 -99.31
CA LEU A 192 24.04 32.42 -97.90
C LEU A 192 24.89 33.54 -97.27
N GLU A 193 24.27 34.38 -96.44
CA GLU A 193 24.81 35.66 -95.94
C GLU A 193 26.17 35.58 -95.21
N ASP A 194 26.63 34.39 -94.82
CA ASP A 194 27.91 34.20 -94.14
C ASP A 194 29.04 33.91 -95.14
N THR A 195 29.48 34.95 -95.88
CA THR A 195 30.57 34.84 -96.88
C THR A 195 31.98 34.71 -96.26
N CYS A 196 32.13 34.97 -94.96
CA CYS A 196 33.41 34.86 -94.25
C CYS A 196 33.42 33.57 -93.43
N LEU A 197 34.44 32.73 -93.59
CA LEU A 197 34.63 31.52 -92.78
C LEU A 197 35.55 31.78 -91.59
N VAL A 198 36.66 32.51 -91.83
CA VAL A 198 37.66 32.87 -90.82
C VAL A 198 38.17 34.27 -91.08
N GLU A 199 38.23 35.10 -90.06
CA GLU A 199 39.02 36.33 -90.02
C GLU A 199 40.08 36.17 -88.93
N LEU A 200 41.30 36.63 -89.17
CA LEU A 200 42.43 36.50 -88.27
C LEU A 200 43.32 37.73 -88.41
N SER A 201 43.75 38.33 -87.32
CA SER A 201 44.70 39.44 -87.27
C SER A 201 45.76 39.12 -86.22
N LEU A 202 47.03 38.97 -86.60
CA LEU A 202 48.11 38.51 -85.74
C LEU A 202 49.32 39.45 -85.81
N ALA A 203 49.88 39.85 -84.69
CA ALA A 203 51.18 40.52 -84.61
C ALA A 203 52.17 39.57 -83.94
N LEU A 204 53.37 39.41 -84.49
CA LEU A 204 54.32 38.37 -84.07
C LEU A 204 55.78 38.81 -84.23
N ASP A 205 56.57 38.69 -83.19
CA ASP A 205 58.02 38.78 -83.22
C ASP A 205 58.63 37.38 -83.03
N LEU A 206 59.72 37.07 -83.69
CA LEU A 206 60.32 35.74 -83.75
C LEU A 206 61.84 35.90 -83.73
N CYS A 207 62.50 35.57 -82.64
CA CYS A 207 63.95 35.65 -82.51
C CYS A 207 64.58 34.26 -82.39
N LEU A 208 65.27 33.82 -83.46
CA LEU A 208 65.92 32.53 -83.58
C LEU A 208 67.41 32.67 -83.29
N LYS A 209 67.92 31.99 -82.26
CA LYS A 209 69.36 31.84 -82.04
C LYS A 209 69.82 30.49 -82.59
N VAL A 210 70.77 30.52 -83.51
CA VAL A 210 71.36 29.34 -84.14
C VAL A 210 72.83 29.29 -83.75
N GLY A 211 73.28 28.12 -83.28
CA GLY A 211 74.71 27.87 -83.09
C GLY A 211 75.40 27.70 -84.44
N ILE A 212 76.42 28.50 -84.73
CA ILE A 212 77.08 28.49 -86.05
C ILE A 212 77.83 27.17 -86.28
N SER A 213 78.46 26.63 -85.23
CA SER A 213 79.28 25.41 -85.31
C SER A 213 78.47 24.12 -85.27
N SER A 214 77.39 24.05 -84.48
CA SER A 214 76.56 22.84 -84.39
C SER A 214 75.48 22.79 -85.46
N ARG A 215 75.14 23.92 -86.12
CA ARG A 215 73.92 24.09 -86.93
C ARG A 215 72.64 23.62 -86.22
N HIS A 216 72.69 23.42 -84.91
CA HIS A 216 71.54 23.17 -84.10
C HIS A 216 70.97 24.50 -83.68
N LEU A 217 69.66 24.57 -83.77
CA LEU A 217 68.91 25.71 -83.33
C LEU A 217 69.03 25.74 -81.80
N THR A 218 69.73 26.75 -81.28
CA THR A 218 70.11 26.80 -79.86
C THR A 218 69.08 27.53 -79.03
N ALA A 219 68.45 28.58 -79.57
CA ALA A 219 67.29 29.19 -78.94
C ALA A 219 66.20 29.56 -79.95
N ILE A 220 64.93 29.43 -79.59
CA ILE A 220 63.81 30.05 -80.30
C ILE A 220 63.15 31.01 -79.33
N THR A 221 62.83 32.22 -79.74
CA THR A 221 61.88 33.09 -79.04
C THR A 221 60.77 33.51 -79.99
N VAL A 222 59.49 33.37 -79.62
CA VAL A 222 58.33 33.76 -80.43
C VAL A 222 57.45 34.64 -79.55
N ASP A 223 57.33 35.94 -79.82
CA ASP A 223 56.50 36.89 -79.09
C ASP A 223 55.31 37.34 -79.96
N VAL A 224 54.14 36.71 -79.83
CA VAL A 224 52.89 37.17 -80.46
C VAL A 224 52.35 38.35 -79.66
N TRP A 225 52.18 39.54 -80.25
CA TRP A 225 51.75 40.76 -79.55
C TRP A 225 50.23 40.97 -79.49
N THR A 226 49.53 40.57 -80.55
CA THR A 226 48.06 40.61 -80.65
C THR A 226 47.60 39.46 -81.54
N LEU A 227 46.49 38.81 -81.21
CA LEU A 227 45.78 37.86 -82.08
C LEU A 227 44.30 38.19 -81.96
N HIS A 228 43.59 38.48 -83.05
CA HIS A 228 42.14 38.46 -83.08
C HIS A 228 41.72 37.48 -84.15
N ALA A 229 40.89 36.50 -83.84
CA ALA A 229 40.31 35.61 -84.83
C ALA A 229 38.79 35.61 -84.70
N GLU A 230 38.06 35.56 -85.82
CA GLU A 230 36.62 35.34 -85.84
C GLU A 230 36.34 34.11 -86.71
N LEU A 231 35.68 33.10 -86.14
CA LEU A 231 35.39 31.82 -86.76
C LEU A 231 33.87 31.71 -86.91
N HIS A 232 33.41 31.54 -88.14
CA HIS A 232 31.98 31.41 -88.42
C HIS A 232 31.56 29.94 -88.49
N GLU A 233 30.27 29.69 -88.27
CA GLU A 233 29.65 28.35 -88.33
C GLU A 233 30.02 27.54 -89.57
N GLY A 234 30.12 28.20 -90.73
CA GLY A 234 30.49 27.56 -91.99
C GLY A 234 31.82 26.82 -91.96
N LEU A 235 32.75 27.16 -91.05
CA LEU A 235 34.02 26.47 -90.90
C LEU A 235 33.84 25.04 -90.37
N PHE A 236 33.00 24.85 -89.34
CA PHE A 236 32.79 23.54 -88.72
C PHE A 236 31.95 22.60 -89.60
N GLN A 237 31.19 23.16 -90.54
CA GLN A 237 30.50 22.41 -91.60
C GLN A 237 31.38 22.19 -92.84
N SER A 238 32.52 22.88 -92.96
CA SER A 238 33.42 22.78 -94.12
C SER A 238 34.34 21.57 -94.03
N GLN A 239 34.75 21.03 -95.19
CA GLN A 239 35.62 19.85 -95.25
C GLN A 239 37.07 20.13 -94.80
N LEU A 240 37.45 21.40 -94.62
CA LEU A 240 38.78 21.80 -94.11
C LEU A 240 39.16 21.12 -92.79
N LEU A 241 38.20 20.91 -91.87
CA LEU A 241 38.45 20.21 -90.61
C LEU A 241 38.27 18.68 -90.74
N CYS A 242 37.44 18.21 -91.67
CA CYS A 242 37.26 16.77 -91.89
C CYS A 242 38.46 16.09 -92.55
N GLN A 243 39.27 16.81 -93.34
CA GLN A 243 40.52 16.31 -93.90
C GLN A 243 41.73 16.59 -92.99
N GLY A 244 41.61 16.27 -91.69
CA GLY A 244 42.80 15.87 -90.96
C GLY A 244 43.41 14.68 -91.70
N PRO A 245 44.73 14.66 -92.01
CA PRO A 245 45.32 13.60 -92.78
C PRO A 245 44.95 12.30 -92.08
N SER A 246 44.16 11.49 -92.77
CA SER A 246 44.11 10.08 -92.48
C SER A 246 45.57 9.64 -92.62
N LEU A 247 46.27 9.54 -91.49
CA LEU A 247 47.18 8.46 -91.22
C LEU A 247 46.31 7.17 -91.27
N ALA A 248 45.70 6.93 -92.43
CA ALA A 248 45.63 5.63 -93.02
C ALA A 248 47.09 5.25 -93.18
N SER A 249 47.65 4.74 -92.08
CA SER A 249 48.70 3.76 -92.16
C SER A 249 48.17 2.74 -93.15
N LYS A 250 48.62 2.88 -94.41
CA LYS A 250 48.66 1.73 -95.29
C LYS A 250 49.28 0.64 -94.45
N PRO A 251 48.59 -0.50 -94.27
CA PRO A 251 49.10 -1.58 -93.46
C PRO A 251 50.40 -1.98 -94.11
N VAL A 252 51.52 -1.55 -93.55
CA VAL A 252 52.80 -2.14 -93.89
C VAL A 252 52.66 -3.58 -93.42
N PRO A 253 52.70 -4.57 -94.32
CA PRO A 253 52.63 -5.96 -93.94
C PRO A 253 53.85 -6.21 -93.06
N CYS A 254 53.62 -6.32 -91.75
CA CYS A 254 54.70 -6.50 -90.80
C CYS A 254 55.15 -7.95 -90.92
N SER A 255 56.12 -8.18 -91.81
CA SER A 255 56.86 -9.42 -91.87
C SER A 255 57.43 -9.73 -90.49
N GLU A 256 57.22 -10.98 -90.11
CA GLU A 256 57.72 -11.66 -88.92
C GLU A 256 59.24 -11.45 -88.81
N VAL A 257 59.66 -10.45 -88.04
CA VAL A 257 61.01 -10.42 -87.50
C VAL A 257 60.87 -10.79 -86.03
N THR A 258 61.14 -12.08 -85.81
CA THR A 258 61.54 -12.73 -84.56
C THR A 258 61.89 -11.77 -83.43
N GLU A 259 61.20 -12.01 -82.32
CA GLU A 259 61.27 -11.40 -81.00
C GLU A 259 62.70 -11.30 -80.46
N ASN A 260 63.48 -10.34 -80.94
CA ASN A 260 64.58 -9.79 -80.16
C ASN A 260 64.01 -8.61 -79.39
N LEU A 261 63.84 -8.85 -78.09
CA LEU A 261 63.47 -7.93 -77.03
C LEU A 261 64.33 -6.66 -77.08
N VAL A 262 64.00 -5.72 -77.95
CA VAL A 262 64.41 -4.33 -77.84
C VAL A 262 63.25 -3.64 -77.14
N GLU A 263 63.42 -3.44 -75.84
CA GLU A 263 62.47 -2.74 -74.99
C GLU A 263 62.00 -1.43 -75.62
N PRO A 264 60.73 -1.06 -75.41
CA PRO A 264 60.09 0.05 -76.10
C PRO A 264 60.82 1.35 -75.78
N THR A 265 61.62 1.81 -76.73
CA THR A 265 62.18 3.16 -76.75
C THR A 265 60.99 4.12 -76.75
N LEU A 266 60.77 4.75 -75.60
CA LEU A 266 59.71 5.73 -75.37
C LEU A 266 59.72 6.75 -76.52
N PRO A 267 58.66 6.83 -77.35
CA PRO A 267 58.60 7.76 -78.48
C PRO A 267 58.79 9.23 -78.06
N GLY A 268 58.53 9.54 -76.79
CA GLY A 268 58.70 10.88 -76.22
C GLY A 268 60.16 11.32 -76.05
N LEU A 269 61.10 10.39 -75.78
CA LEU A 269 62.52 10.77 -75.61
C LEU A 269 63.16 11.20 -76.94
N PHE A 270 62.72 10.64 -78.07
CA PHE A 270 63.18 11.04 -79.40
C PHE A 270 62.70 12.45 -79.78
N LEU A 271 61.49 12.83 -79.38
CA LEU A 271 60.96 14.19 -79.59
C LEU A 271 61.71 15.22 -78.73
N LEU A 272 62.08 14.87 -77.50
CA LEU A 272 62.90 15.73 -76.62
C LEU A 272 64.30 15.98 -77.19
N GLN A 273 64.87 15.02 -77.95
CA GLN A 273 66.14 15.23 -78.65
C GLN A 273 66.05 16.22 -79.82
N GLN A 274 64.85 16.47 -80.36
CA GLN A 274 64.65 17.41 -81.46
C GLN A 274 64.39 18.85 -81.01
N LEU A 275 64.14 19.09 -79.71
CA LEU A 275 63.88 20.42 -79.19
C LEU A 275 65.18 21.23 -79.03
N PRO A 276 65.19 22.53 -79.41
CA PRO A 276 66.30 23.46 -79.16
C PRO A 276 66.68 23.58 -77.68
N ASP A 277 67.94 23.89 -77.38
CA ASP A 277 68.43 24.06 -75.99
C ASP A 277 67.68 25.15 -75.20
N GLN A 278 67.10 26.14 -75.88
CA GLN A 278 66.22 27.16 -75.31
C GLN A 278 64.99 27.39 -76.20
N VAL A 279 63.79 27.41 -75.64
CA VAL A 279 62.58 27.85 -76.36
C VAL A 279 61.83 28.83 -75.49
N LYS A 280 61.45 29.98 -76.03
CA LYS A 280 60.62 31.00 -75.40
C LYS A 280 59.44 31.28 -76.34
N VAL A 281 58.21 31.17 -75.89
CA VAL A 281 57.03 31.55 -76.67
C VAL A 281 56.17 32.42 -75.79
N LYS A 282 56.03 33.69 -76.11
CA LYS A 282 55.15 34.66 -75.47
C LYS A 282 53.97 34.94 -76.41
N MET A 283 52.75 34.94 -75.90
CA MET A 283 51.55 35.37 -76.63
C MET A 283 50.83 36.41 -75.80
N GLU A 284 50.62 37.58 -76.36
CA GLU A 284 49.93 38.72 -75.77
C GLU A 284 48.64 39.04 -76.53
N ASN A 285 47.62 39.49 -75.80
CA ASN A 285 46.35 40.02 -76.33
C ASN A 285 45.74 39.18 -77.47
N THR A 286 45.52 37.90 -77.19
CA THR A 286 44.81 36.99 -78.07
C THR A 286 43.31 37.05 -77.82
N SER A 287 42.52 36.92 -78.88
CA SER A 287 41.08 36.79 -78.84
C SER A 287 40.58 35.98 -80.03
N VAL A 288 39.60 35.11 -79.81
CA VAL A 288 39.01 34.25 -80.81
C VAL A 288 37.49 34.26 -80.60
N VAL A 289 36.73 34.73 -81.58
CA VAL A 289 35.27 34.84 -81.52
C VAL A 289 34.67 33.78 -82.42
N LEU A 290 34.00 32.78 -81.86
CA LEU A 290 33.15 31.89 -82.61
C LEU A 290 31.78 32.52 -82.78
N SER A 291 31.26 32.60 -84.01
CA SER A 291 29.92 33.12 -84.30
C SER A 291 29.06 32.10 -85.05
N MET A 292 27.80 31.98 -84.63
CA MET A 292 26.81 31.01 -85.11
C MET A 292 25.51 31.73 -85.50
N ASN A 293 24.79 31.21 -86.50
CA ASN A 293 23.51 31.72 -86.98
C ASN A 293 23.52 33.25 -87.22
N SER A 294 24.39 33.74 -88.12
CA SER A 294 24.46 35.15 -88.51
C SER A 294 24.64 36.09 -87.29
N GLN A 295 25.67 35.80 -86.47
CA GLN A 295 26.05 36.52 -85.25
C GLN A 295 25.04 36.54 -84.08
N LYS A 296 23.93 35.78 -84.15
CA LYS A 296 22.99 35.69 -83.02
C LYS A 296 23.63 35.07 -81.77
N ARG A 297 24.61 34.18 -81.93
CA ARG A 297 25.38 33.60 -80.83
C ARG A 297 26.86 33.82 -81.09
N HIS A 298 27.55 34.44 -80.13
CA HIS A 298 28.99 34.70 -80.17
C HIS A 298 29.65 34.15 -78.92
N LEU A 299 30.71 33.37 -79.11
CA LEU A 299 31.55 32.78 -78.07
C LEU A 299 32.95 33.39 -78.20
N THR A 300 33.30 34.28 -77.29
CA THR A 300 34.57 35.02 -77.30
C THR A 300 35.56 34.36 -76.34
N TRP A 301 36.66 33.85 -76.86
CA TRP A 301 37.85 33.46 -76.11
C TRP A 301 38.83 34.63 -76.11
N THR A 302 39.43 35.00 -74.99
CA THR A 302 40.49 36.01 -74.92
C THR A 302 41.60 35.54 -73.99
N LEU A 303 42.86 35.86 -74.28
CA LEU A 303 44.02 35.56 -73.44
C LEU A 303 45.00 36.73 -73.48
N LYS A 304 45.43 37.23 -72.32
CA LYS A 304 46.29 38.43 -72.25
C LYS A 304 47.78 38.16 -72.32
N LEU A 305 48.30 37.18 -71.59
CA LEU A 305 49.71 36.79 -71.63
C LEU A 305 49.85 35.28 -71.43
N LEU A 306 50.56 34.59 -72.33
CA LEU A 306 51.01 33.20 -72.21
C LEU A 306 52.48 33.12 -72.58
N GLN A 307 53.32 32.72 -71.64
CA GLN A 307 54.74 32.47 -71.83
C GLN A 307 55.02 30.97 -71.73
N PHE A 308 55.88 30.43 -72.56
CA PHE A 308 56.42 29.08 -72.46
C PHE A 308 57.93 29.21 -72.59
N LEU A 309 58.67 28.65 -71.67
CA LEU A 309 60.11 28.72 -71.51
C LEU A 309 60.60 27.28 -71.37
N TYR A 310 61.53 26.87 -72.20
CA TYR A 310 62.22 25.59 -72.13
C TYR A 310 63.70 25.88 -72.16
N HIS A 311 64.45 25.19 -71.33
CA HIS A 311 65.89 25.27 -71.26
C HIS A 311 66.46 23.90 -70.94
N ARG A 312 67.39 23.42 -71.74
CA ARG A 312 68.09 22.15 -71.55
C ARG A 312 69.57 22.43 -71.41
N ASP A 313 70.18 21.88 -70.37
CA ASP A 313 71.58 22.14 -70.00
C ASP A 313 72.37 20.83 -70.08
N GLU A 314 73.21 20.69 -71.12
CA GLU A 314 74.00 19.48 -71.36
C GLU A 314 75.33 19.47 -70.59
N ASP A 315 75.80 20.62 -70.11
CA ASP A 315 77.10 20.74 -69.44
C ASP A 315 77.09 20.14 -68.01
N GLN A 316 75.91 19.82 -67.48
CA GLN A 316 75.72 19.23 -66.15
C GLN A 316 75.55 17.70 -66.22
N LEU A 317 75.92 17.00 -65.15
CA LEU A 317 75.74 15.56 -65.03
C LEU A 317 74.25 15.17 -65.20
N PRO A 318 73.93 14.12 -65.97
CA PRO A 318 72.54 13.68 -66.17
C PRO A 318 71.99 12.90 -64.96
N LEU A 319 70.67 12.90 -64.82
CA LEU A 319 69.91 12.08 -63.87
C LEU A 319 70.09 10.59 -64.23
N ARG A 320 70.90 9.86 -63.44
CA ARG A 320 71.17 8.44 -63.69
C ARG A 320 69.99 7.56 -63.33
N SER A 321 69.72 6.53 -64.13
CA SER A 321 68.65 5.55 -63.92
C SER A 321 67.25 6.17 -63.82
N PHE A 322 66.91 7.09 -64.74
CA PHE A 322 65.54 7.61 -64.84
C PHE A 322 64.53 6.48 -65.11
N THR A 323 64.86 5.61 -66.06
CA THR A 323 64.23 4.28 -66.22
C THR A 323 65.33 3.22 -66.13
N ALA A 324 64.96 1.93 -66.16
CA ALA A 324 65.93 0.83 -66.10
C ALA A 324 67.10 1.00 -67.10
N ASN A 325 66.87 1.64 -68.25
CA ASN A 325 67.84 1.70 -69.35
C ASN A 325 68.14 3.12 -69.86
N SER A 326 67.73 4.19 -69.18
CA SER A 326 67.92 5.56 -69.71
C SER A 326 68.26 6.57 -68.62
N ASP A 327 69.26 7.41 -68.89
CA ASP A 327 69.58 8.62 -68.14
C ASP A 327 68.87 9.83 -68.78
N MET A 328 68.49 10.82 -67.97
CA MET A 328 67.83 12.03 -68.44
C MET A 328 68.72 13.26 -68.25
N ALA A 329 68.92 14.06 -69.29
CA ALA A 329 69.67 15.31 -69.21
C ALA A 329 68.92 16.35 -68.35
N GLN A 330 69.65 17.28 -67.73
CA GLN A 330 69.02 18.36 -66.99
C GLN A 330 68.23 19.27 -67.92
N MET A 331 66.99 19.57 -67.53
CA MET A 331 66.11 20.42 -68.30
C MET A 331 65.15 21.14 -67.37
N SER A 332 64.87 22.41 -67.68
CA SER A 332 63.79 23.19 -67.12
C SER A 332 62.76 23.52 -68.20
N THR A 333 61.50 23.29 -67.90
CA THR A 333 60.34 23.73 -68.69
C THR A 333 59.52 24.61 -67.77
N GLU A 334 59.01 25.73 -68.23
CA GLU A 334 58.15 26.67 -67.51
C GLU A 334 57.06 27.17 -68.47
N LEU A 335 55.80 27.14 -68.07
CA LEU A 335 54.66 27.65 -68.84
C LEU A 335 53.86 28.58 -67.95
N LEU A 336 53.70 29.83 -68.35
CA LEU A 336 53.36 30.96 -67.51
C LEU A 336 52.28 31.82 -68.20
N LEU A 337 51.01 31.59 -67.87
CA LEU A 337 49.87 32.43 -68.20
C LEU A 337 49.70 33.52 -67.13
N GLU A 338 49.57 34.79 -67.54
CA GLU A 338 49.28 35.94 -66.67
C GLU A 338 48.18 36.83 -67.28
N ASP A 339 47.41 37.49 -66.41
CA ASP A 339 46.31 38.41 -66.73
C ASP A 339 45.11 37.88 -67.55
N GLY A 340 44.77 36.59 -67.45
CA GLY A 340 43.42 36.11 -67.82
C GLY A 340 43.30 35.43 -69.17
N LEU A 341 42.77 34.21 -69.16
CA LEU A 341 42.11 33.50 -70.26
C LEU A 341 40.60 33.52 -69.99
N LEU A 342 39.82 34.24 -70.81
CA LEU A 342 38.38 34.40 -70.65
C LEU A 342 37.64 33.82 -71.85
N LEU A 343 36.82 32.79 -71.63
CA LEU A 343 35.78 32.35 -72.54
C LEU A 343 34.45 32.97 -72.09
N SER A 344 33.78 33.72 -72.94
CA SER A 344 32.49 34.36 -72.64
C SER A 344 31.51 34.27 -73.80
N GLN A 345 30.22 34.31 -73.48
CA GLN A 345 29.14 34.42 -74.45
C GLN A 345 28.31 35.64 -74.07
N SER A 346 28.26 36.66 -74.93
CA SER A 346 27.64 37.96 -74.66
C SER A 346 28.15 38.62 -73.38
N ARG A 347 27.31 38.71 -72.33
CA ARG A 347 27.69 39.24 -71.00
C ARG A 347 28.09 38.16 -69.99
N GLN A 348 27.99 36.87 -70.33
CA GLN A 348 28.27 35.76 -69.41
C GLN A 348 29.70 35.23 -69.59
N ARG A 349 30.45 35.08 -68.50
CA ARG A 349 31.79 34.49 -68.49
C ARG A 349 31.68 32.99 -68.26
N ILE A 350 32.01 32.18 -69.26
CA ILE A 350 31.93 30.71 -69.24
C ILE A 350 33.17 30.10 -68.58
N VAL A 351 34.37 30.53 -68.94
CA VAL A 351 35.64 30.13 -68.32
C VAL A 351 36.48 31.38 -68.09
N CYS A 352 37.12 31.56 -66.95
CA CYS A 352 37.99 32.71 -66.67
C CYS A 352 39.18 32.24 -65.83
N LEU A 353 40.39 32.25 -66.38
CA LEU A 353 41.60 31.74 -65.75
C LEU A 353 42.65 32.85 -65.67
N ASN A 354 42.95 33.41 -64.49
CA ASN A 354 43.84 34.58 -64.37
C ASN A 354 45.32 34.25 -64.58
N SER A 355 45.83 33.22 -63.90
CA SER A 355 47.23 32.85 -63.99
C SER A 355 47.45 31.35 -63.88
N LEU A 356 48.45 30.84 -64.60
CA LEU A 356 48.90 29.45 -64.56
C LEU A 356 50.41 29.43 -64.73
N LYS A 357 51.17 28.85 -63.80
CA LYS A 357 52.62 28.67 -63.84
C LYS A 357 52.94 27.19 -63.67
N ALA A 358 53.32 26.48 -64.72
CA ALA A 358 53.73 25.09 -64.67
C ALA A 358 55.23 25.00 -64.95
N SER A 359 56.04 24.53 -64.01
CA SER A 359 57.46 24.23 -64.22
C SER A 359 57.78 22.74 -64.06
N VAL A 360 58.75 22.24 -64.81
CA VAL A 360 59.32 20.91 -64.63
C VAL A 360 60.83 21.05 -64.77
N GLN A 361 61.57 20.71 -63.72
CA GLN A 361 63.01 20.78 -63.60
C GLN A 361 63.60 19.40 -63.29
N VAL A 362 64.53 18.97 -64.13
CA VAL A 362 65.27 17.72 -63.99
C VAL A 362 66.67 18.09 -63.55
N THR A 363 67.08 17.66 -62.38
CA THR A 363 68.43 17.89 -61.84
C THR A 363 69.28 16.62 -61.95
N THR A 364 70.49 16.63 -61.40
CA THR A 364 71.32 15.42 -61.22
C THR A 364 70.72 14.41 -60.24
N ILE A 365 69.89 14.89 -59.30
CA ILE A 365 69.47 14.13 -58.12
C ILE A 365 67.99 13.75 -58.22
N ASP A 366 67.14 14.66 -58.69
CA ASP A 366 65.69 14.54 -58.65
C ASP A 366 64.99 15.12 -59.88
N LEU A 367 63.77 14.63 -60.13
CA LEU A 367 62.84 15.22 -61.08
C LEU A 367 61.81 16.02 -60.30
N SER A 368 61.90 17.35 -60.37
CA SER A 368 60.96 18.27 -59.75
C SER A 368 59.95 18.80 -60.76
N ALA A 369 58.69 18.89 -60.39
CA ALA A 369 57.63 19.47 -61.21
C ALA A 369 56.73 20.30 -60.32
N SER A 370 56.53 21.58 -60.67
CA SER A 370 55.65 22.49 -59.97
C SER A 370 54.49 22.94 -60.88
N LEU A 371 53.26 23.01 -60.40
CA LEU A 371 52.15 23.58 -61.19
C LEU A 371 51.26 24.44 -60.31
N VAL A 372 51.29 25.75 -60.54
CA VAL A 372 50.55 26.77 -59.81
C VAL A 372 49.43 27.32 -60.71
N LEU A 373 48.18 27.28 -60.29
CA LEU A 373 47.05 27.85 -61.04
C LEU A 373 46.32 28.82 -60.12
N ASN A 374 46.21 30.09 -60.49
CA ASN A 374 45.53 31.11 -59.69
C ASN A 374 44.29 31.63 -60.40
N THR A 375 43.14 31.52 -59.73
CA THR A 375 41.81 31.99 -60.15
C THR A 375 41.28 31.28 -61.40
N CYS A 376 40.30 30.38 -61.26
CA CYS A 376 39.60 29.70 -62.37
C CYS A 376 38.09 29.73 -62.15
N ILE A 377 37.33 30.47 -62.95
CA ILE A 377 35.87 30.59 -62.83
C ILE A 377 35.21 29.90 -64.01
N ILE A 378 34.28 28.98 -63.78
CA ILE A 378 33.52 28.24 -64.78
C ILE A 378 32.01 28.47 -64.55
N HIS A 379 31.30 28.92 -65.56
CA HIS A 379 29.83 28.96 -65.58
C HIS A 379 29.30 28.11 -66.73
N TYR A 380 28.58 27.05 -66.39
CA TYR A 380 28.00 26.11 -67.35
C TYR A 380 26.48 26.07 -67.22
N ARG A 381 25.79 26.40 -68.31
CA ARG A 381 24.34 26.22 -68.45
C ARG A 381 24.06 25.26 -69.58
N HIS A 382 23.46 24.12 -69.27
CA HIS A 382 23.25 23.07 -70.25
C HIS A 382 22.36 23.52 -71.43
N GLN A 383 21.32 24.33 -71.17
CA GLN A 383 20.44 24.88 -72.22
C GLN A 383 21.20 25.80 -73.20
N GLU A 384 22.20 26.55 -72.72
CA GLU A 384 22.98 27.47 -73.55
C GLU A 384 24.14 26.73 -74.26
N PHE A 385 24.75 25.74 -73.60
CA PHE A 385 25.99 25.11 -74.05
C PHE A 385 25.86 23.76 -74.75
N SER A 386 24.74 23.05 -74.57
CA SER A 386 24.49 21.74 -75.20
C SER A 386 24.68 21.77 -76.72
N HIS A 387 24.33 22.88 -77.37
CA HIS A 387 24.50 23.07 -78.82
C HIS A 387 25.98 23.07 -79.26
N TRP A 388 26.87 23.73 -78.49
CA TRP A 388 28.30 23.75 -78.77
C TRP A 388 28.94 22.37 -78.54
N LEU A 389 28.52 21.68 -77.47
CA LEU A 389 28.93 20.30 -77.21
C LEU A 389 28.47 19.34 -78.32
N HIS A 390 27.27 19.53 -78.86
CA HIS A 390 26.76 18.67 -79.94
C HIS A 390 27.52 18.86 -81.26
N LEU A 391 28.00 20.09 -81.54
CA LEU A 391 28.89 20.39 -82.66
C LEU A 391 30.26 19.71 -82.51
N LEU A 392 30.85 19.74 -81.32
CA LEU A 392 32.12 19.05 -81.03
C LEU A 392 31.94 17.53 -80.97
N ALA A 393 30.81 17.04 -80.46
CA ALA A 393 30.55 15.60 -80.33
C ALA A 393 30.33 14.92 -81.69
N LEU A 394 29.83 15.65 -82.70
CA LEU A 394 29.71 15.18 -84.08
C LEU A 394 31.07 14.70 -84.65
N GLU A 395 32.20 15.23 -84.20
CA GLU A 395 33.53 14.69 -84.55
C GLU A 395 33.79 13.31 -83.93
N THR A 396 33.37 13.08 -82.67
CA THR A 396 33.69 11.82 -81.97
C THR A 396 32.78 10.65 -82.33
N GLN A 397 31.53 10.90 -82.78
CA GLN A 397 30.64 9.80 -83.19
C GLN A 397 31.03 9.19 -84.55
N GLY A 398 31.75 9.93 -85.40
CA GLY A 398 32.34 9.39 -86.62
C GLY A 398 33.46 8.35 -86.40
N SER A 399 34.00 8.23 -85.18
CA SER A 399 35.07 7.27 -84.86
C SER A 399 34.64 6.23 -83.82
N SER A 400 33.49 5.60 -84.00
CA SER A 400 33.11 4.42 -83.19
C SER A 400 33.55 3.11 -83.86
N SER A 401 34.86 2.94 -84.12
CA SER A 401 35.40 1.58 -84.28
C SER A 401 35.76 1.03 -82.89
N PRO A 402 35.20 -0.11 -82.47
CA PRO A 402 35.31 -0.61 -81.11
C PRO A 402 36.66 -1.32 -80.93
N VAL A 403 37.79 -0.59 -80.98
CA VAL A 403 39.13 -1.18 -80.78
C VAL A 403 39.94 -0.47 -79.69
N LEU A 404 39.50 0.69 -79.19
CA LEU A 404 40.20 1.36 -78.08
C LEU A 404 39.91 0.76 -76.68
N LYS A 405 39.03 -0.24 -76.56
CA LYS A 405 38.70 -0.90 -75.28
C LYS A 405 39.69 -1.98 -74.82
N GLN A 406 40.79 -2.22 -75.55
CA GLN A 406 41.82 -3.18 -75.12
C GLN A 406 43.24 -2.64 -75.25
N ARG A 407 43.50 -1.39 -74.84
CA ARG A 407 44.87 -1.08 -74.41
C ARG A 407 45.12 -1.80 -73.09
N LYS A 408 45.48 -3.08 -73.25
CA LYS A 408 46.26 -3.89 -72.31
C LYS A 408 47.19 -2.96 -71.57
N LYS A 409 47.12 -3.02 -70.23
CA LYS A 409 48.00 -2.39 -69.25
C LYS A 409 49.32 -2.01 -69.92
N ARG A 410 49.39 -0.80 -70.49
CA ARG A 410 50.68 -0.22 -70.82
C ARG A 410 51.24 0.06 -69.45
N THR A 411 52.07 -0.86 -68.97
CA THR A 411 52.96 -0.64 -67.85
C THR A 411 53.81 0.55 -68.29
N PHE A 412 53.41 1.73 -67.84
CA PHE A 412 54.30 2.87 -67.85
C PHE A 412 55.61 2.39 -67.21
N PRO A 413 56.77 2.63 -67.86
CA PRO A 413 58.03 2.22 -67.29
C PRO A 413 58.12 2.81 -65.88
N GLN A 414 58.42 1.96 -64.90
CA GLN A 414 58.63 2.41 -63.52
C GLN A 414 59.84 3.36 -63.53
N ILE A 415 59.57 4.63 -63.28
CA ILE A 415 60.61 5.63 -63.10
C ILE A 415 61.36 5.25 -61.82
N LEU A 416 62.68 5.03 -61.93
CA LEU A 416 63.51 4.56 -60.81
C LEU A 416 64.13 5.72 -60.01
N ALA A 417 64.08 6.95 -60.54
CA ALA A 417 64.66 8.14 -59.95
C ALA A 417 63.74 8.84 -58.93
N PRO A 418 64.30 9.71 -58.06
CA PRO A 418 63.51 10.48 -57.11
C PRO A 418 62.61 11.48 -57.83
N ILE A 419 61.33 11.50 -57.47
CA ILE A 419 60.33 12.40 -58.07
C ILE A 419 59.80 13.32 -56.99
N ILE A 420 59.83 14.62 -57.25
CA ILE A 420 59.21 15.67 -56.44
C ILE A 420 58.15 16.35 -57.33
N PHE A 421 56.89 16.27 -56.95
CA PHE A 421 55.80 16.90 -57.68
C PHE A 421 55.05 17.81 -56.72
N SER A 422 55.12 19.11 -56.94
CA SER A 422 54.35 20.12 -56.22
C SER A 422 53.27 20.70 -57.14
N THR A 423 52.05 20.84 -56.65
CA THR A 423 50.93 21.39 -57.40
C THR A 423 50.21 22.33 -56.48
N SER A 424 49.80 23.51 -56.92
CA SER A 424 48.94 24.41 -56.17
C SER A 424 47.89 25.02 -57.10
N ILE A 425 46.62 24.92 -56.73
CA ILE A 425 45.49 25.45 -57.51
C ILE A 425 44.68 26.32 -56.57
N SER A 426 44.52 27.60 -56.88
CA SER A 426 43.82 28.57 -56.02
C SER A 426 42.65 29.25 -56.72
N ASN A 427 41.65 29.65 -55.93
CA ASN A 427 40.47 30.43 -56.32
C ASN A 427 39.67 29.84 -57.48
N VAL A 428 39.26 28.57 -57.38
CA VAL A 428 38.45 27.90 -58.40
C VAL A 428 36.97 28.01 -58.05
N ASN A 429 36.12 28.40 -58.99
CA ASN A 429 34.68 28.52 -58.83
C ASN A 429 33.98 27.94 -60.05
N ILE A 430 33.09 26.98 -59.86
CA ILE A 430 32.35 26.31 -60.93
C ILE A 430 30.87 26.47 -60.63
N SER A 431 30.05 26.82 -61.59
CA SER A 431 28.60 26.87 -61.44
C SER A 431 27.94 26.18 -62.62
N ILE A 432 26.92 25.38 -62.34
CA ILE A 432 26.36 24.38 -63.25
C ILE A 432 24.84 24.42 -63.12
N GLN A 433 24.15 24.44 -64.26
CA GLN A 433 22.70 24.31 -64.32
C GLN A 433 22.31 23.27 -65.40
N LEU A 434 21.72 22.15 -64.96
CA LEU A 434 21.41 20.99 -65.80
C LEU A 434 19.91 20.90 -66.14
N GLY A 435 19.49 21.62 -67.18
CA GLY A 435 18.08 21.63 -67.60
C GLY A 435 17.19 22.26 -66.52
N ASP A 436 16.19 21.51 -66.06
CA ASP A 436 15.22 21.98 -65.07
C ASP A 436 15.65 21.75 -63.62
N THR A 437 16.85 21.20 -63.36
CA THR A 437 17.36 21.09 -61.98
C THR A 437 17.77 22.47 -61.46
N PRO A 438 17.62 22.72 -60.15
CA PRO A 438 18.15 23.94 -59.55
C PRO A 438 19.65 24.09 -59.84
N PRO A 439 20.14 25.34 -60.03
CA PRO A 439 21.57 25.56 -60.26
C PRO A 439 22.36 25.15 -59.01
N PHE A 440 23.58 24.68 -59.24
CA PHE A 440 24.53 24.35 -58.19
C PHE A 440 25.91 24.85 -58.55
N ALA A 441 26.75 25.12 -57.55
CA ALA A 441 28.07 25.66 -57.75
C ALA A 441 29.08 25.02 -56.80
N LEU A 442 30.30 24.77 -57.26
CA LEU A 442 31.40 24.15 -56.52
C LEU A 442 32.66 25.00 -56.64
N GLY A 443 33.30 25.37 -55.54
CA GLY A 443 34.53 26.16 -55.57
C GLY A 443 35.48 25.85 -54.42
N PHE A 444 36.75 26.26 -54.55
CA PHE A 444 37.79 26.14 -53.53
C PHE A 444 38.81 27.27 -53.57
N ASN A 445 39.39 27.64 -52.41
CA ASN A 445 40.40 28.71 -52.32
C ASN A 445 41.80 28.22 -52.69
N SER A 446 42.20 27.03 -52.25
CA SER A 446 43.55 26.50 -52.46
C SER A 446 43.53 24.96 -52.46
N ILE A 447 44.29 24.31 -53.33
CA ILE A 447 44.57 22.87 -53.32
C ILE A 447 46.04 22.72 -53.58
N SER A 448 46.81 22.16 -52.65
CA SER A 448 48.21 21.83 -52.85
C SER A 448 48.46 20.33 -52.83
N LEU A 449 49.36 19.83 -53.67
CA LEU A 449 49.75 18.41 -53.72
C LEU A 449 51.26 18.33 -53.87
N ASP A 450 51.94 17.82 -52.84
CA ASP A 450 53.37 17.54 -52.76
C ASP A 450 53.62 16.03 -52.68
N TYR A 451 54.07 15.44 -53.77
CA TYR A 451 54.43 14.03 -53.85
C TYR A 451 55.96 13.87 -53.96
N GLN A 452 56.54 13.03 -53.10
CA GLN A 452 57.97 12.72 -53.02
C GLN A 452 58.18 11.21 -53.10
N HIS A 453 58.83 10.74 -54.16
CA HIS A 453 59.30 9.37 -54.28
C HIS A 453 60.79 9.34 -53.98
N LEU A 454 61.20 8.70 -52.88
CA LEU A 454 62.60 8.64 -52.40
C LEU A 454 63.04 7.19 -52.26
N ARG A 455 64.30 6.88 -52.61
CA ARG A 455 64.82 5.50 -52.59
C ARG A 455 66.23 5.35 -51.99
N PRO A 456 66.48 5.73 -50.71
CA PRO A 456 67.85 5.80 -50.19
C PRO A 456 68.42 4.46 -49.67
N GLN A 457 67.58 3.43 -49.46
CA GLN A 457 67.93 2.05 -49.07
C GLN A 457 66.65 1.20 -48.89
N SER A 458 65.55 1.86 -48.54
CA SER A 458 64.16 1.41 -48.64
C SER A 458 63.43 2.25 -49.70
N ILE A 459 62.33 1.73 -50.25
CA ILE A 459 61.43 2.56 -51.07
C ILE A 459 60.57 3.36 -50.10
N HIS A 460 60.72 4.68 -50.10
CA HIS A 460 59.92 5.64 -49.33
C HIS A 460 59.09 6.47 -50.30
N GLN A 461 57.78 6.28 -50.31
CA GLN A 461 56.87 7.18 -51.01
C GLN A 461 56.21 8.08 -49.99
N ARG A 462 56.21 9.39 -50.20
CA ARG A 462 55.51 10.36 -49.37
C ARG A 462 54.61 11.21 -50.25
N GLY A 463 53.37 11.44 -49.82
CA GLY A 463 52.45 12.34 -50.51
C GLY A 463 51.73 13.21 -49.50
N VAL A 464 51.66 14.51 -49.74
CA VAL A 464 50.93 15.49 -48.94
C VAL A 464 49.95 16.21 -49.85
N LEU A 465 48.66 16.11 -49.59
CA LEU A 465 47.60 16.82 -50.31
C LEU A 465 46.92 17.75 -49.32
N THR A 466 46.85 19.05 -49.60
CA THR A 466 46.07 20.01 -48.83
C THR A 466 44.97 20.64 -49.67
N VAL A 467 43.81 20.91 -49.09
CA VAL A 467 42.67 21.59 -49.73
C VAL A 467 42.13 22.61 -48.74
N ASP A 468 42.03 23.88 -49.14
CA ASP A 468 41.49 24.98 -48.34
C ASP A 468 40.18 25.51 -48.93
N HIS A 469 39.16 25.61 -48.08
CA HIS A 469 37.83 26.21 -48.31
C HIS A 469 37.10 25.66 -49.55
N LEU A 470 36.83 24.36 -49.58
CA LEU A 470 35.95 23.75 -50.58
C LEU A 470 34.49 24.04 -50.21
N CYS A 471 33.68 24.52 -51.16
CA CYS A 471 32.27 24.84 -50.97
C CYS A 471 31.44 24.34 -52.16
N TRP A 472 30.35 23.63 -51.92
CA TRP A 472 29.33 23.21 -52.87
C TRP A 472 27.97 23.78 -52.45
N ARG A 473 27.38 24.61 -53.29
CA ARG A 473 26.09 25.29 -53.09
C ARG A 473 25.04 24.78 -54.05
N VAL A 474 23.79 24.68 -53.61
CA VAL A 474 22.64 24.20 -54.38
C VAL A 474 21.45 25.14 -54.16
N GLY A 475 20.72 25.47 -55.23
CA GLY A 475 19.52 26.31 -55.17
C GLY A 475 19.62 27.58 -56.03
N SER A 476 18.54 28.36 -56.11
CA SER A 476 18.46 29.54 -56.99
C SER A 476 19.50 30.62 -56.73
N ASP A 477 20.00 30.71 -55.49
CA ASP A 477 21.02 31.68 -55.06
C ASP A 477 22.47 31.14 -55.18
N SER A 478 22.70 30.04 -55.93
CA SER A 478 24.02 29.39 -56.08
C SER A 478 25.00 30.17 -56.97
N HIS A 479 25.27 31.44 -56.64
CA HIS A 479 26.32 32.25 -57.26
C HIS A 479 27.46 32.45 -56.27
N ILE A 480 28.62 31.80 -56.51
CA ILE A 480 29.76 31.83 -55.57
C ILE A 480 30.49 33.19 -55.52
N GLN A 481 30.09 34.21 -56.29
CA GLN A 481 30.69 35.54 -56.16
C GLN A 481 30.42 36.24 -54.80
N ARG A 482 29.60 35.65 -53.91
CA ARG A 482 29.58 36.06 -52.50
C ARG A 482 30.88 35.64 -51.82
N ALA A 483 31.50 36.60 -51.12
CA ALA A 483 32.64 36.35 -50.24
C ALA A 483 32.35 35.14 -49.31
N PRO A 484 33.37 34.32 -49.01
CA PRO A 484 33.22 33.26 -48.02
C PRO A 484 32.65 33.87 -46.74
N HIS A 485 31.62 33.22 -46.19
CA HIS A 485 31.06 33.61 -44.90
C HIS A 485 32.08 33.29 -43.80
N PRO A 486 31.97 33.89 -42.61
CA PRO A 486 32.79 33.49 -41.48
C PRO A 486 32.70 31.97 -41.24
N PRO A 487 33.81 31.29 -40.89
CA PRO A 487 33.87 29.83 -40.74
C PRO A 487 32.90 29.28 -39.69
N ASN A 488 32.43 30.13 -38.77
CA ASN A 488 31.53 29.77 -37.69
C ASN A 488 30.03 29.92 -38.05
N MET A 489 29.66 30.05 -39.32
CA MET A 489 28.26 30.21 -39.77
C MET A 489 27.97 29.28 -40.95
N HIS A 490 26.83 28.59 -40.93
CA HIS A 490 26.29 27.82 -42.06
C HIS A 490 25.25 28.64 -42.81
N VAL A 491 25.27 28.62 -44.14
CA VAL A 491 24.23 29.26 -44.98
C VAL A 491 23.35 28.18 -45.61
N TRP A 492 22.03 28.26 -45.43
CA TRP A 492 21.10 27.29 -46.01
C TRP A 492 21.18 27.27 -47.55
N GLY A 493 21.37 26.08 -48.12
CA GLY A 493 21.69 25.86 -49.53
C GLY A 493 23.16 25.53 -49.80
N GLU A 494 24.03 25.55 -48.79
CA GLU A 494 25.41 25.06 -48.90
C GLU A 494 25.45 23.55 -48.61
N ALA A 495 25.44 22.74 -49.66
CA ALA A 495 25.41 21.29 -49.59
C ALA A 495 26.66 20.66 -48.95
N LEU A 496 27.84 21.24 -49.19
CA LEU A 496 29.12 20.78 -48.60
C LEU A 496 30.06 21.97 -48.42
N VAL A 497 30.61 22.17 -47.22
CA VAL A 497 31.68 23.14 -46.93
C VAL A 497 32.81 22.41 -46.21
N LEU A 498 34.06 22.74 -46.53
CA LEU A 498 35.25 22.18 -45.89
C LEU A 498 36.32 23.27 -45.81
N ASP A 499 36.70 23.67 -44.59
CA ASP A 499 37.63 24.78 -44.36
C ASP A 499 39.08 24.41 -44.68
N SER A 500 39.54 23.25 -44.19
CA SER A 500 40.82 22.67 -44.58
C SER A 500 40.81 21.14 -44.56
N PHE A 501 41.59 20.53 -45.45
CA PHE A 501 41.85 19.10 -45.51
C PHE A 501 43.32 18.90 -45.78
N THR A 502 43.97 18.01 -45.05
CA THR A 502 45.34 17.59 -45.31
C THR A 502 45.44 16.07 -45.26
N LEU A 503 46.09 15.46 -46.24
CA LEU A 503 46.33 14.02 -46.33
C LEU A 503 47.81 13.79 -46.54
N GLN A 504 48.46 13.18 -45.56
CA GLN A 504 49.86 12.77 -45.57
C GLN A 504 49.95 11.24 -45.63
N GLY A 505 50.37 10.68 -46.76
CA GLY A 505 50.69 9.26 -46.90
C GLY A 505 52.19 9.03 -46.90
N SER A 506 52.67 8.00 -46.20
CA SER A 506 53.99 7.43 -46.39
C SER A 506 53.95 5.91 -46.52
N TYR A 507 54.62 5.37 -47.52
CA TYR A 507 54.75 3.93 -47.75
C TYR A 507 56.22 3.56 -47.76
N ASN A 508 56.60 2.63 -46.87
CA ASN A 508 57.98 2.21 -46.68
C ASN A 508 58.07 0.70 -46.88
N GLN A 509 58.82 0.32 -47.90
CA GLN A 509 59.13 -1.07 -48.22
C GLN A 509 60.63 -1.33 -47.92
N PRO A 510 60.95 -2.14 -46.89
CA PRO A 510 62.33 -2.49 -46.58
C PRO A 510 62.91 -3.47 -47.61
N LEU A 511 64.05 -3.10 -48.21
CA LEU A 511 64.82 -3.97 -49.12
C LEU A 511 65.91 -4.69 -48.30
N GLY A 512 65.54 -5.71 -47.52
CA GLY A 512 66.49 -6.49 -46.71
C GLY A 512 66.18 -7.99 -46.74
N LEU A 513 67.21 -8.82 -46.94
CA LEU A 513 67.12 -10.30 -47.06
C LEU A 513 66.70 -11.04 -45.78
N SER A 514 66.44 -10.34 -44.67
CA SER A 514 65.84 -10.94 -43.47
C SER A 514 64.32 -11.04 -43.66
N SER A 515 63.82 -12.27 -43.81
CA SER A 515 62.45 -12.66 -44.13
C SER A 515 61.39 -12.34 -43.06
N THR A 516 61.59 -11.30 -42.24
CA THR A 516 60.72 -10.98 -41.10
C THR A 516 60.23 -9.54 -41.08
N GLN A 517 60.60 -8.69 -42.05
CA GLN A 517 60.09 -7.32 -42.14
C GLN A 517 59.00 -7.20 -43.19
N SER A 518 57.83 -6.76 -42.76
CA SER A 518 56.66 -6.44 -43.58
C SER A 518 56.70 -5.00 -44.10
N ASP A 519 56.04 -4.78 -45.24
CA ASP A 519 55.76 -3.45 -45.76
C ASP A 519 54.99 -2.61 -44.74
N THR A 520 55.38 -1.34 -44.59
CA THR A 520 54.69 -0.40 -43.70
C THR A 520 54.00 0.71 -44.48
N LEU A 521 52.72 0.96 -44.19
CA LEU A 521 51.93 2.03 -44.80
C LEU A 521 51.37 2.92 -43.70
N PHE A 522 51.78 4.19 -43.67
CA PHE A 522 51.26 5.22 -42.77
C PHE A 522 50.41 6.21 -43.55
N LEU A 523 49.17 6.43 -43.14
CA LEU A 523 48.30 7.48 -43.67
C LEU A 523 47.86 8.35 -42.51
N ASP A 524 48.08 9.66 -42.60
CA ASP A 524 47.64 10.67 -41.64
C ASP A 524 46.75 11.69 -42.37
N CYS A 525 45.50 11.82 -41.97
CA CYS A 525 44.49 12.61 -42.65
C CYS A 525 43.83 13.56 -41.65
N THR A 526 43.87 14.86 -41.87
CA THR A 526 43.16 15.83 -41.03
C THR A 526 42.14 16.63 -41.85
N ILE A 527 40.90 16.73 -41.37
CA ILE A 527 39.80 17.51 -41.97
C ILE A 527 39.37 18.54 -40.92
N ARG A 528 39.19 19.81 -41.27
CA ARG A 528 38.68 20.87 -40.40
C ARG A 528 37.51 21.59 -41.04
N GLY A 529 36.48 21.91 -40.24
CA GLY A 529 35.35 22.74 -40.66
C GLY A 529 34.46 22.07 -41.71
N LEU A 530 34.15 20.79 -41.53
CA LEU A 530 33.32 20.02 -42.48
C LEU A 530 31.82 20.26 -42.23
N GLN A 531 31.11 20.88 -43.15
CA GLN A 531 29.67 21.12 -43.06
C GLN A 531 28.97 20.38 -44.20
N VAL A 532 27.90 19.65 -43.92
CA VAL A 532 27.15 18.88 -44.92
C VAL A 532 25.67 19.13 -44.76
N GLU A 533 24.97 19.44 -45.85
CA GLU A 533 23.51 19.63 -45.86
C GLU A 533 22.83 18.58 -46.74
N ALA A 534 21.95 17.79 -46.14
CA ALA A 534 21.06 16.86 -46.82
C ALA A 534 19.67 17.48 -46.97
N SER A 535 19.33 17.87 -48.19
CA SER A 535 18.02 18.41 -48.58
C SER A 535 17.49 17.74 -49.85
N ASP A 536 16.18 17.87 -50.11
CA ASP A 536 15.55 17.34 -51.34
C ASP A 536 16.22 17.88 -52.61
N THR A 537 16.63 19.15 -52.58
CA THR A 537 17.38 19.80 -53.66
C THR A 537 18.76 19.18 -53.85
N CYS A 538 19.47 18.85 -52.78
CA CYS A 538 20.75 18.14 -52.85
C CYS A 538 20.57 16.75 -53.46
N ALA A 539 19.57 15.99 -53.01
CA ALA A 539 19.28 14.64 -53.51
C ALA A 539 18.89 14.66 -55.00
N GLN A 540 18.08 15.63 -55.43
CA GLN A 540 17.74 15.82 -56.85
C GLN A 540 18.97 16.14 -57.70
N CYS A 541 19.80 17.10 -57.28
CA CYS A 541 21.04 17.44 -57.98
C CYS A 541 22.00 16.24 -58.06
N LEU A 542 22.20 15.52 -56.95
CA LEU A 542 23.04 14.32 -56.92
C LEU A 542 22.48 13.20 -57.80
N SER A 543 21.18 12.93 -57.73
CA SER A 543 20.53 11.90 -58.58
C SER A 543 20.75 12.20 -60.06
N ARG A 544 20.71 13.48 -60.47
CA ARG A 544 20.95 13.93 -61.85
C ARG A 544 22.42 13.76 -62.24
N ILE A 545 23.35 14.18 -61.37
CA ILE A 545 24.79 14.01 -61.60
C ILE A 545 25.13 12.52 -61.71
N LEU A 546 24.59 11.69 -60.83
CA LEU A 546 24.77 10.24 -60.84
C LEU A 546 24.15 9.60 -62.08
N SER A 547 23.02 10.11 -62.59
CA SER A 547 22.44 9.64 -63.85
C SER A 547 23.29 9.98 -65.08
N LEU A 548 24.07 11.07 -65.03
CA LEU A 548 24.99 11.48 -66.10
C LEU A 548 26.35 10.78 -66.02
N MET A 549 26.84 10.53 -64.80
CA MET A 549 28.03 9.71 -64.53
C MET A 549 27.73 8.21 -64.67
N GLY A 550 26.45 7.85 -64.60
CA GLY A 550 25.95 6.51 -64.75
C GLY A 550 26.46 5.94 -66.07
N PRO A 551 27.15 4.79 -66.05
CA PRO A 551 27.70 4.23 -67.25
C PRO A 551 26.54 3.90 -68.20
N GLN A 552 26.42 4.64 -69.30
CA GLN A 552 25.77 4.14 -70.51
C GLN A 552 26.61 2.98 -71.07
N SER A 553 26.70 1.89 -70.32
CA SER A 553 27.35 0.68 -70.77
C SER A 553 26.47 -0.49 -70.35
N GLY A 554 25.68 -0.97 -71.30
CA GLY A 554 25.18 -2.32 -71.25
C GLY A 554 26.35 -3.28 -71.03
N LYS A 555 26.16 -4.19 -70.07
CA LYS A 555 26.90 -5.44 -69.88
C LYS A 555 28.40 -5.28 -69.61
N SER A 556 28.78 -5.37 -68.34
CA SER A 556 29.86 -6.24 -67.81
C SER A 556 30.41 -5.70 -66.47
N ALA A 557 29.61 -5.74 -65.40
CA ALA A 557 30.17 -5.71 -64.05
C ALA A 557 30.43 -7.16 -63.62
N VAL A 558 31.48 -7.76 -64.18
CA VAL A 558 32.06 -8.97 -63.57
C VAL A 558 32.73 -8.48 -62.28
N SER A 559 32.08 -8.75 -61.16
CA SER A 559 32.60 -8.59 -59.81
C SER A 559 33.97 -9.26 -59.75
N ARG A 560 35.05 -8.45 -59.81
CA ARG A 560 36.37 -8.92 -59.41
C ARG A 560 36.30 -9.16 -57.91
N HIS A 561 35.95 -10.39 -57.55
CA HIS A 561 36.41 -10.96 -56.30
C HIS A 561 37.93 -10.89 -56.34
N SER A 562 38.50 -9.91 -55.65
CA SER A 562 39.90 -9.96 -55.24
C SER A 562 40.03 -11.18 -54.35
N SER A 563 40.46 -12.29 -54.94
CA SER A 563 41.03 -13.41 -54.22
C SER A 563 42.20 -12.83 -53.41
N PHE A 564 42.02 -12.69 -52.10
CA PHE A 564 43.12 -12.52 -51.15
C PHE A 564 43.95 -13.82 -51.20
N GLY A 565 44.77 -13.93 -52.23
CA GLY A 565 45.80 -14.95 -52.34
C GLY A 565 47.01 -14.48 -51.57
N GLU A 566 47.45 -15.30 -50.62
CA GLU A 566 48.63 -15.16 -49.76
C GLU A 566 48.71 -13.82 -49.03
N SER A 567 48.47 -13.86 -47.72
CA SER A 567 48.57 -12.72 -46.80
C SER A 567 49.98 -12.12 -46.82
N VAL A 568 50.25 -11.22 -47.77
CA VAL A 568 51.29 -10.21 -47.62
C VAL A 568 50.90 -9.43 -46.37
N SER A 569 51.66 -9.62 -45.29
CA SER A 569 51.39 -9.03 -43.98
C SER A 569 51.72 -7.53 -44.00
N LEU A 570 51.00 -6.76 -44.81
CA LEU A 570 51.14 -5.31 -44.86
C LEU A 570 50.81 -4.73 -43.47
N LEU A 571 51.79 -4.15 -42.78
CA LEU A 571 51.59 -3.42 -41.54
C LEU A 571 51.13 -2.01 -41.89
N TRP A 572 49.83 -1.77 -41.82
CA TRP A 572 49.29 -0.44 -42.07
C TRP A 572 48.94 0.26 -40.75
N LYS A 573 49.08 1.58 -40.75
CA LYS A 573 48.62 2.49 -39.70
C LYS A 573 47.93 3.67 -40.37
N VAL A 574 46.65 3.86 -40.08
CA VAL A 574 45.84 4.99 -40.56
C VAL A 574 45.49 5.84 -39.35
N ASP A 575 45.75 7.14 -39.44
CA ASP A 575 45.31 8.17 -38.51
C ASP A 575 44.43 9.14 -39.29
N LEU A 576 43.18 9.31 -38.88
CA LEU A 576 42.26 10.25 -39.49
C LEU A 576 41.62 11.10 -38.39
N LYS A 577 41.76 12.41 -38.49
CA LYS A 577 41.25 13.40 -37.54
C LYS A 577 40.31 14.39 -38.23
N VAL A 578 39.02 14.36 -37.91
CA VAL A 578 38.05 15.38 -38.36
C VAL A 578 37.79 16.33 -37.19
N GLU A 579 38.03 17.61 -37.36
CA GLU A 579 37.74 18.67 -36.39
C GLU A 579 36.60 19.55 -36.95
N ASP A 580 35.71 19.99 -36.07
CA ASP A 580 34.62 20.91 -36.36
C ASP A 580 33.66 20.45 -37.49
N MET A 581 33.00 19.30 -37.32
CA MET A 581 32.02 18.77 -38.28
C MET A 581 30.56 19.15 -37.92
N ASN A 582 29.78 19.57 -38.91
CA ASN A 582 28.34 19.87 -38.81
C ASN A 582 27.57 19.13 -39.89
N LEU A 583 26.54 18.37 -39.53
CA LEU A 583 25.62 17.71 -40.47
C LEU A 583 24.23 18.29 -40.30
N PHE A 584 23.67 18.83 -41.37
CA PHE A 584 22.33 19.38 -41.42
C PHE A 584 21.43 18.46 -42.24
N THR A 585 20.24 18.17 -41.75
CA THR A 585 19.17 17.57 -42.57
C THR A 585 17.98 18.51 -42.62
N LEU A 586 17.52 18.84 -43.83
CA LEU A 586 16.42 19.76 -44.07
C LEU A 586 15.19 18.99 -44.51
N SER A 587 14.06 19.30 -43.89
CA SER A 587 12.73 18.85 -44.30
C SER A 587 11.86 20.06 -44.59
N ALA A 588 11.23 20.07 -45.78
CA ALA A 588 10.34 21.16 -46.18
C ALA A 588 9.16 21.38 -45.21
N LEU A 589 8.75 20.35 -44.48
CA LEU A 589 7.59 20.38 -43.59
C LEU A 589 7.95 20.80 -42.15
N VAL A 590 9.17 20.49 -41.69
CA VAL A 590 9.48 20.42 -40.24
C VAL A 590 10.69 21.28 -39.85
N GLY A 591 11.46 21.83 -40.80
CA GLY A 591 12.65 22.63 -40.50
C GLY A 591 13.94 21.81 -40.65
N ALA A 592 14.92 22.03 -39.77
CA ALA A 592 16.24 21.40 -39.87
C ALA A 592 16.69 20.66 -38.61
N SER A 593 17.47 19.59 -38.78
CA SER A 593 18.20 18.92 -37.70
C SER A 593 19.70 19.16 -37.84
N GLU A 594 20.38 19.52 -36.77
CA GLU A 594 21.82 19.78 -36.73
C GLU A 594 22.53 18.71 -35.89
N VAL A 595 23.55 18.07 -36.45
CA VAL A 595 24.47 17.16 -35.73
C VAL A 595 25.85 17.79 -35.73
N ARG A 596 26.31 18.21 -34.56
CA ARG A 596 27.62 18.81 -34.34
C ARG A 596 28.59 17.78 -33.76
N LEU A 597 29.82 17.75 -34.27
CA LEU A 597 30.90 16.92 -33.76
C LEU A 597 32.20 17.76 -33.68
N ASP A 598 32.79 17.89 -32.50
CA ASP A 598 33.99 18.71 -32.29
C ASP A 598 35.26 18.03 -32.79
N THR A 599 35.54 16.77 -32.40
CA THR A 599 36.65 15.98 -32.99
C THR A 599 36.32 14.49 -33.16
N LEU A 600 36.70 13.91 -34.31
CA LEU A 600 36.60 12.48 -34.65
C LEU A 600 38.00 11.99 -34.98
N THR A 601 38.51 11.01 -34.23
CA THR A 601 39.79 10.35 -34.49
C THR A 601 39.53 8.90 -34.93
N ILE A 602 40.17 8.44 -35.99
CA ILE A 602 40.12 7.05 -36.45
C ILE A 602 41.55 6.56 -36.56
N LEU A 603 41.96 5.70 -35.63
CA LEU A 603 43.26 5.06 -35.63
C LEU A 603 43.09 3.60 -36.03
N GLY A 604 43.42 3.26 -37.27
CA GLY A 604 43.41 1.89 -37.75
C GLY A 604 44.83 1.30 -37.79
N SER A 605 44.98 0.08 -37.30
CA SER A 605 46.19 -0.74 -37.45
C SER A 605 45.81 -2.17 -37.83
N ALA A 606 46.80 -2.99 -38.19
CA ALA A 606 46.56 -4.41 -38.50
C ALA A 606 45.93 -5.20 -37.34
N GLU A 607 46.17 -4.81 -36.08
CA GLU A 607 45.69 -5.52 -34.90
C GLU A 607 44.42 -4.89 -34.30
N THR A 608 44.41 -3.56 -34.21
CA THR A 608 43.34 -2.77 -33.55
C THR A 608 42.83 -1.66 -34.46
N SER A 609 41.53 -1.42 -34.45
CA SER A 609 40.91 -0.26 -35.09
C SER A 609 40.13 0.52 -34.06
N THR A 610 40.53 1.75 -33.76
CA THR A 610 39.91 2.60 -32.75
C THR A 610 39.29 3.84 -33.38
N VAL A 611 38.06 4.17 -32.98
CA VAL A 611 37.33 5.37 -33.39
C VAL A 611 37.01 6.16 -32.14
N GLY A 612 37.58 7.35 -31.98
CA GLY A 612 37.30 8.30 -30.91
C GLY A 612 36.41 9.45 -31.41
N ILE A 613 35.42 9.83 -30.62
CA ILE A 613 34.55 11.00 -30.85
C ILE A 613 34.63 11.86 -29.60
N GLN A 614 34.87 13.16 -29.75
CA GLN A 614 34.80 14.14 -28.67
C GLN A 614 33.82 15.25 -29.07
N GLY A 615 32.90 15.59 -28.16
CA GLY A 615 31.91 16.66 -28.31
C GLY A 615 30.90 16.42 -29.43
N LEU A 616 29.96 15.48 -29.25
CA LEU A 616 28.86 15.20 -30.16
C LEU A 616 27.54 15.79 -29.62
N VAL A 617 26.82 16.55 -30.44
CA VAL A 617 25.53 17.15 -30.09
C VAL A 617 24.53 17.01 -31.23
N LEU A 618 23.26 16.72 -30.91
CA LEU A 618 22.12 16.75 -31.81
C LEU A 618 21.15 17.85 -31.38
N ALA A 619 20.77 18.75 -32.28
CA ALA A 619 19.81 19.83 -32.05
C ALA A 619 18.74 19.91 -33.16
N LEU A 620 17.59 20.51 -32.84
CA LEU A 620 16.46 20.67 -33.75
C LEU A 620 16.14 22.16 -33.96
N VAL A 621 16.16 22.61 -35.20
CA VAL A 621 15.77 23.97 -35.63
C VAL A 621 14.33 23.92 -36.13
N LYS A 622 13.38 24.24 -35.23
CA LYS A 622 11.93 24.06 -35.44
C LYS A 622 11.35 24.96 -36.54
N SER A 623 11.98 26.09 -36.83
CA SER A 623 11.61 27.00 -37.92
C SER A 623 12.85 27.66 -38.50
N VAL A 624 13.05 27.52 -39.81
CA VAL A 624 14.15 28.17 -40.53
C VAL A 624 13.67 29.54 -41.03
N THR A 625 13.86 30.59 -40.21
CA THR A 625 13.49 31.97 -40.56
C THR A 625 14.69 32.78 -41.05
N GLU A 626 15.86 32.52 -40.49
CA GLU A 626 17.10 33.21 -40.83
C GLU A 626 17.81 32.50 -41.98
N LYS A 627 18.58 33.27 -42.76
CA LYS A 627 19.37 32.72 -43.87
C LYS A 627 20.63 31.98 -43.42
N MET A 628 21.04 32.18 -42.17
CA MET A 628 22.29 31.64 -41.61
C MET A 628 22.03 31.03 -40.24
N GLN A 629 22.79 29.99 -39.89
CA GLN A 629 22.77 29.30 -38.60
C GLN A 629 24.19 29.33 -37.98
N PRO A 630 24.37 29.75 -36.72
CA PRO A 630 25.69 29.77 -36.08
C PRO A 630 26.19 28.36 -35.73
N CYS A 631 27.44 28.06 -36.11
CA CYS A 631 28.12 26.80 -35.83
C CYS A 631 28.97 26.95 -34.55
N CYS A 632 28.36 26.72 -33.39
CA CYS A 632 29.03 26.80 -32.10
C CYS A 632 29.71 25.47 -31.73
N LYS A 633 30.63 25.50 -30.74
CA LYS A 633 31.18 24.27 -30.16
C LYS A 633 30.08 23.51 -29.42
N ALA A 634 30.22 22.19 -29.29
CA ALA A 634 29.21 21.33 -28.64
C ALA A 634 28.63 21.88 -27.32
N PRO A 635 29.41 22.37 -26.33
CA PRO A 635 28.87 22.87 -25.06
C PRO A 635 28.10 24.21 -25.18
N ASP A 636 28.29 24.96 -26.26
CA ASP A 636 27.69 26.29 -26.45
C ASP A 636 26.34 26.22 -27.19
N ILE A 637 25.94 25.05 -27.67
CA ILE A 637 24.66 24.85 -28.37
C ILE A 637 23.51 24.91 -27.36
N PRO A 638 22.53 25.81 -27.53
CA PRO A 638 21.38 25.89 -26.63
C PRO A 638 20.46 24.69 -26.81
N THR A 639 20.07 24.07 -25.68
CA THR A 639 19.06 23.00 -25.58
C THR A 639 19.26 21.81 -26.56
N PRO A 640 20.38 21.08 -26.49
CA PRO A 640 20.61 19.91 -27.33
C PRO A 640 19.65 18.75 -26.95
N VAL A 641 19.16 18.01 -27.95
CA VAL A 641 18.35 16.80 -27.76
C VAL A 641 19.22 15.66 -27.24
N LEU A 642 20.42 15.50 -27.80
CA LEU A 642 21.43 14.52 -27.37
C LEU A 642 22.77 15.23 -27.22
N SER A 643 23.49 14.97 -26.14
CA SER A 643 24.88 15.37 -25.94
C SER A 643 25.74 14.19 -25.53
N LEU A 644 26.94 14.10 -26.08
CA LEU A 644 27.94 13.10 -25.71
C LEU A 644 29.32 13.76 -25.70
N SER A 645 30.05 13.65 -24.59
CA SER A 645 31.35 14.30 -24.40
C SER A 645 32.50 13.56 -25.07
N MET A 646 32.53 12.24 -24.93
CA MET A 646 33.62 11.35 -25.36
C MET A 646 33.05 9.96 -25.65
N LEU A 647 33.39 9.36 -26.79
CA LEU A 647 33.11 7.96 -27.14
C LEU A 647 34.34 7.36 -27.80
N SER A 648 34.81 6.20 -27.35
CA SER A 648 35.83 5.40 -28.02
C SER A 648 35.26 4.04 -28.39
N ILE A 649 35.49 3.61 -29.62
CA ILE A 649 35.07 2.30 -30.14
C ILE A 649 36.34 1.61 -30.61
N THR A 650 36.77 0.54 -29.93
CA THR A 650 37.98 -0.21 -30.26
C THR A 650 37.59 -1.62 -30.72
N TYR A 651 38.02 -1.99 -31.91
CA TYR A 651 37.82 -3.32 -32.47
C TYR A 651 39.15 -4.07 -32.47
N HIS A 652 39.18 -5.19 -31.75
CA HIS A 652 40.33 -6.09 -31.69
C HIS A 652 40.14 -7.24 -32.68
N SER A 653 40.95 -7.25 -33.74
CA SER A 653 40.82 -8.22 -34.83
C SER A 653 41.13 -9.67 -34.41
N SER A 654 42.10 -9.85 -33.50
CA SER A 654 42.61 -11.16 -33.05
C SER A 654 41.56 -11.97 -32.26
N ILE A 655 40.83 -11.32 -31.35
CA ILE A 655 39.78 -11.93 -30.53
C ILE A 655 38.35 -11.64 -31.02
N ARG A 656 38.21 -10.84 -32.09
CA ARG A 656 36.92 -10.35 -32.62
C ARG A 656 36.03 -9.75 -31.52
N SER A 657 36.62 -8.94 -30.65
CA SER A 657 35.90 -8.17 -29.64
C SER A 657 35.72 -6.73 -30.10
N LEU A 658 34.58 -6.16 -29.77
CA LEU A 658 34.28 -4.74 -29.91
C LEU A 658 34.09 -4.16 -28.51
N GLU A 659 34.99 -3.27 -28.12
CA GLU A 659 34.93 -2.50 -26.88
C GLU A 659 34.42 -1.08 -27.20
N VAL A 660 33.41 -0.63 -26.48
CA VAL A 660 32.80 0.69 -26.64
C VAL A 660 32.83 1.39 -25.29
N GLN A 661 33.59 2.48 -25.15
CA GLN A 661 33.65 3.24 -23.90
C GLN A 661 33.09 4.65 -24.12
N CYS A 662 32.07 5.02 -23.36
CA CYS A 662 31.50 6.35 -23.32
C CYS A 662 31.99 7.07 -22.06
N GLY A 663 32.63 8.23 -22.25
CA GLY A 663 33.07 9.12 -21.17
C GLY A 663 31.89 9.83 -20.48
N ALA A 664 32.22 10.67 -19.50
CA ALA A 664 31.20 11.28 -18.63
C ALA A 664 30.41 12.36 -19.39
N GLY A 665 29.08 12.26 -19.43
CA GLY A 665 28.22 13.31 -20.00
C GLY A 665 27.32 12.88 -21.17
N LEU A 666 26.90 11.62 -21.24
CA LEU A 666 25.80 11.23 -22.13
C LEU A 666 24.48 11.79 -21.58
N THR A 667 23.91 12.81 -22.21
CA THR A 667 22.60 13.36 -21.82
C THR A 667 21.61 13.35 -22.98
N LEU A 668 20.36 12.94 -22.70
CA LEU A 668 19.28 12.91 -23.68
C LEU A 668 18.06 13.66 -23.13
N LEU A 669 17.68 14.75 -23.80
CA LEU A 669 16.46 15.51 -23.59
C LEU A 669 15.44 15.11 -24.65
N TRP A 670 14.40 14.39 -24.25
CA TRP A 670 13.40 13.84 -25.14
C TRP A 670 12.01 14.42 -24.84
N SER A 671 11.26 14.79 -25.88
CA SER A 671 9.86 15.18 -25.76
C SER A 671 9.02 14.61 -26.92
N PRO A 672 7.67 14.51 -26.79
CA PRO A 672 6.82 13.98 -27.86
C PRO A 672 6.91 14.79 -29.16
N PRO A 673 6.94 16.14 -29.15
CA PRO A 673 7.23 16.93 -30.34
C PRO A 673 8.59 16.57 -30.93
N ASP A 674 9.67 16.60 -30.14
CA ASP A 674 11.03 16.34 -30.65
C ASP A 674 11.13 14.93 -31.27
N HIS A 675 10.41 13.94 -30.74
CA HIS A 675 10.29 12.62 -31.35
C HIS A 675 9.64 12.68 -32.75
N MET A 676 8.59 13.48 -32.94
CA MET A 676 7.94 13.66 -34.25
C MET A 676 8.83 14.42 -35.24
N TYR A 677 9.58 15.43 -34.78
CA TYR A 677 10.59 16.10 -35.58
C TYR A 677 11.62 15.08 -36.09
N LEU A 678 12.23 14.32 -35.18
CA LEU A 678 13.20 13.29 -35.53
C LEU A 678 12.61 12.19 -36.43
N TYR A 679 11.40 11.71 -36.12
CA TYR A 679 10.71 10.71 -36.93
C TYR A 679 10.50 11.19 -38.37
N GLN A 680 10.13 12.46 -38.58
CA GLN A 680 9.99 13.02 -39.93
C GLN A 680 11.32 13.28 -40.63
N HIS A 681 12.37 13.70 -39.91
CA HIS A 681 13.71 13.77 -40.49
C HIS A 681 14.22 12.39 -40.92
N VAL A 682 13.93 11.34 -40.14
CA VAL A 682 14.24 9.95 -40.51
C VAL A 682 13.45 9.53 -41.74
N LEU A 683 12.15 9.85 -41.83
CA LEU A 683 11.36 9.55 -43.04
C LEU A 683 11.85 10.31 -44.28
N ALA A 684 12.17 11.61 -44.15
CA ALA A 684 12.69 12.42 -45.26
C ALA A 684 14.07 11.93 -45.73
N THR A 685 14.97 11.59 -44.80
CA THR A 685 16.28 11.01 -45.15
C THR A 685 16.15 9.63 -45.79
N LEU A 686 15.19 8.79 -45.34
CA LEU A 686 14.87 7.53 -46.01
C LEU A 686 14.33 7.76 -47.43
N GLN A 687 13.47 8.76 -47.65
CA GLN A 687 13.00 9.13 -49.00
C GLN A 687 14.13 9.63 -49.90
N CYS A 688 15.02 10.50 -49.41
CA CYS A 688 16.22 10.93 -50.13
C CYS A 688 17.14 9.76 -50.48
N ARG A 689 17.31 8.82 -49.55
CA ARG A 689 18.07 7.58 -49.78
C ARG A 689 17.41 6.71 -50.85
N ASP A 690 16.09 6.55 -50.82
CA ASP A 690 15.35 5.75 -51.80
C ASP A 690 15.40 6.38 -53.19
N LEU A 691 15.36 7.71 -53.30
CA LEU A 691 15.60 8.45 -54.54
C LEU A 691 17.01 8.19 -55.11
N LEU A 692 18.04 8.30 -54.26
CA LEU A 692 19.43 8.03 -54.66
C LEU A 692 19.62 6.54 -55.04
N ARG A 693 19.06 5.61 -54.26
CA ARG A 693 19.11 4.18 -54.57
C ARG A 693 18.45 3.84 -55.89
N ALA A 694 17.27 4.41 -56.17
CA ALA A 694 16.57 4.19 -57.43
C ALA A 694 17.44 4.61 -58.64
N THR A 695 18.31 5.61 -58.48
CA THR A 695 19.26 6.03 -59.53
C THR A 695 20.54 5.22 -59.61
N VAL A 696 21.12 4.82 -58.48
CA VAL A 696 22.40 4.07 -58.47
C VAL A 696 22.18 2.59 -58.78
N PHE A 697 21.04 2.02 -58.37
CA PHE A 697 20.69 0.61 -58.51
C PHE A 697 19.23 0.47 -58.99
N PRO A 698 18.92 0.68 -60.28
CA PRO A 698 17.55 0.52 -60.79
C PRO A 698 17.01 -0.92 -60.70
N GLU A 699 17.87 -1.94 -60.56
CA GLU A 699 17.46 -3.34 -60.45
C GLU A 699 17.56 -3.82 -58.99
N THR A 700 16.53 -3.59 -58.15
CA THR A 700 16.19 -4.42 -56.97
C THR A 700 14.93 -3.90 -56.24
N VAL A 701 13.86 -3.60 -56.99
CA VAL A 701 12.52 -3.52 -56.39
C VAL A 701 11.70 -4.69 -56.92
N PRO A 702 11.73 -5.87 -56.26
CA PRO A 702 10.70 -6.86 -56.49
C PRO A 702 9.42 -6.34 -55.84
N SER A 703 8.47 -5.91 -56.68
CA SER A 703 7.07 -5.75 -56.28
C SER A 703 6.56 -7.11 -55.79
N LEU A 704 6.55 -7.29 -54.47
CA LEU A 704 5.88 -8.37 -53.74
C LEU A 704 4.36 -8.20 -53.89
N ALA A 705 3.84 -8.46 -55.09
CA ALA A 705 2.42 -8.73 -55.32
C ALA A 705 2.33 -10.20 -55.76
N LEU A 706 2.07 -11.05 -54.77
CA LEU A 706 1.94 -12.49 -54.93
C LEU A 706 0.61 -12.79 -55.67
N GLU A 707 0.65 -12.85 -57.00
CA GLU A 707 -0.38 -13.57 -57.76
C GLU A 707 -0.13 -15.07 -57.64
N THR A 708 -1.08 -15.74 -57.02
CA THR A 708 -1.22 -17.18 -56.83
C THR A 708 -1.40 -17.89 -58.18
N SER A 709 -0.33 -18.44 -58.73
CA SER A 709 -0.44 -19.55 -59.70
C SER A 709 0.22 -20.79 -59.12
N GLY A 710 -0.62 -21.72 -58.65
CA GLY A 710 -0.19 -23.03 -58.21
C GLY A 710 0.36 -23.84 -59.38
N THR A 711 1.60 -24.28 -59.24
CA THR A 711 2.07 -25.53 -59.86
C THR A 711 2.88 -26.25 -58.80
N THR A 712 2.21 -27.22 -58.18
CA THR A 712 2.77 -28.31 -57.40
C THR A 712 3.98 -28.91 -58.10
N SER A 713 5.18 -28.65 -57.57
CA SER A 713 6.34 -29.51 -57.81
C SER A 713 6.80 -30.00 -56.44
N GLU A 714 6.39 -31.21 -56.12
CA GLU A 714 6.87 -32.02 -55.01
C GLU A 714 8.38 -32.17 -55.13
N LEU A 715 9.13 -31.59 -54.20
CA LEU A 715 10.51 -31.95 -53.93
C LEU A 715 10.60 -32.20 -52.43
N GLU A 716 10.36 -33.46 -52.11
CA GLU A 716 10.49 -34.04 -50.79
C GLU A 716 11.90 -33.81 -50.21
N GLY A 717 11.95 -33.48 -48.92
CA GLY A 717 12.83 -34.19 -48.01
C GLY A 717 14.33 -33.90 -48.07
N ARG A 718 14.75 -32.63 -47.96
CA ARG A 718 16.05 -32.33 -47.33
C ARG A 718 15.90 -31.20 -46.34
N ALA A 719 15.85 -31.55 -45.05
CA ALA A 719 15.94 -30.59 -43.96
C ALA A 719 17.18 -29.71 -44.19
N PRO A 720 17.06 -28.38 -44.07
CA PRO A 720 18.18 -27.48 -44.30
C PRO A 720 19.28 -27.83 -43.31
N GLU A 721 20.46 -28.19 -43.82
CA GLU A 721 21.66 -28.23 -42.99
C GLU A 721 21.76 -26.91 -42.23
N PRO A 722 22.02 -26.94 -40.91
CA PRO A 722 22.10 -25.73 -40.13
C PRO A 722 23.23 -24.88 -40.73
N LEU A 723 22.86 -23.71 -41.23
CA LEU A 723 23.80 -22.64 -41.56
C LEU A 723 24.88 -22.60 -40.47
N PRO A 724 26.18 -22.56 -40.82
CA PRO A 724 27.25 -22.52 -39.82
C PRO A 724 26.91 -21.44 -38.79
N PRO A 725 27.04 -21.73 -37.48
CA PRO A 725 26.63 -20.81 -36.43
C PRO A 725 27.28 -19.47 -36.75
N LYS A 726 26.44 -18.43 -36.97
CA LYS A 726 26.91 -17.07 -37.18
C LYS A 726 27.93 -16.81 -36.07
N ARG A 727 29.23 -16.75 -36.40
CA ARG A 727 30.29 -16.56 -35.41
C ARG A 727 30.06 -15.19 -34.78
N LEU A 728 29.48 -15.16 -33.59
CA LEU A 728 29.01 -13.96 -32.90
C LEU A 728 30.21 -13.13 -32.45
N LEU A 729 30.14 -11.83 -32.64
CA LEU A 729 31.09 -10.84 -32.12
C LEU A 729 30.90 -10.74 -30.60
N ASN A 730 32.00 -10.72 -29.85
CA ASN A 730 31.96 -10.35 -28.43
C ASN A 730 31.87 -8.82 -28.36
N LEU A 731 30.95 -8.30 -27.55
CA LEU A 731 30.74 -6.87 -27.40
C LEU A 731 30.81 -6.49 -25.92
N THR A 732 31.59 -5.47 -25.61
CA THR A 732 31.67 -4.87 -24.27
C THR A 732 31.41 -3.37 -24.43
N LEU A 733 30.47 -2.85 -23.66
CA LEU A 733 30.09 -1.44 -23.66
C LEU A 733 30.15 -0.92 -22.24
N GLU A 734 30.87 0.17 -22.02
CA GLU A 734 31.04 0.84 -20.73
C GLU A 734 30.60 2.30 -20.87
N VAL A 735 29.70 2.76 -20.01
CA VAL A 735 29.19 4.14 -20.00
C VAL A 735 29.39 4.69 -18.61
N SER A 736 30.25 5.69 -18.45
CA SER A 736 30.60 6.22 -17.13
C SER A 736 29.47 7.02 -16.48
N THR A 737 28.77 7.88 -17.21
CA THR A 737 27.53 8.55 -16.73
C THR A 737 26.53 8.75 -17.87
N ALA A 738 25.28 8.36 -17.62
CA ALA A 738 24.16 8.53 -18.56
C ALA A 738 22.96 9.18 -17.86
N LYS A 739 22.40 10.22 -18.46
CA LYS A 739 21.20 10.92 -17.97
C LYS A 739 20.17 11.09 -19.08
N LEU A 740 19.03 10.42 -18.97
CA LEU A 740 17.88 10.57 -19.83
C LEU A 740 16.80 11.40 -19.12
N THR A 741 16.22 12.35 -19.82
CA THR A 741 15.13 13.22 -19.33
C THR A 741 14.03 13.24 -20.40
N ALA A 742 12.93 12.56 -20.11
CA ALA A 742 11.78 12.40 -20.99
C ALA A 742 10.61 13.27 -20.51
N PHE A 743 10.31 14.34 -21.24
CA PHE A 743 9.13 15.17 -21.02
C PHE A 743 7.89 14.43 -21.50
N VAL A 744 6.84 14.46 -20.69
CA VAL A 744 5.57 13.81 -20.99
C VAL A 744 4.46 14.85 -21.17
N ALA A 745 4.56 15.96 -20.44
CA ALA A 745 3.79 17.19 -20.64
C ALA A 745 4.74 18.40 -20.45
N GLU A 746 4.22 19.62 -20.59
CA GLU A 746 5.02 20.85 -20.45
C GLU A 746 5.71 20.98 -19.08
N ASP A 747 5.02 20.56 -18.02
CA ASP A 747 5.45 20.67 -16.62
C ASP A 747 5.85 19.31 -16.01
N LYS A 748 5.74 18.21 -16.76
CA LYS A 748 5.95 16.84 -16.25
C LYS A 748 7.00 16.05 -17.03
N PHE A 749 7.95 15.45 -16.33
CA PHE A 749 9.06 14.73 -16.93
C PHE A 749 9.59 13.58 -16.06
N ILE A 750 10.17 12.57 -16.72
CA ILE A 750 10.80 11.40 -16.11
C ILE A 750 12.30 11.48 -16.35
N THR A 751 13.10 11.35 -15.31
CA THR A 751 14.57 11.30 -15.39
C THR A 751 15.08 9.90 -15.09
N LEU A 752 16.08 9.44 -15.83
CA LEU A 752 16.81 8.20 -15.56
C LEU A 752 18.29 8.54 -15.56
N ALA A 753 18.96 8.34 -14.42
CA ALA A 753 20.38 8.58 -14.25
C ALA A 753 21.08 7.27 -13.88
N ALA A 754 22.14 6.92 -14.60
CA ALA A 754 22.91 5.71 -14.38
C ALA A 754 24.40 6.05 -14.36
N GLU A 755 25.12 5.48 -13.38
CA GLU A 755 26.57 5.64 -13.25
C GLU A 755 27.26 4.31 -13.53
N SER A 756 28.37 4.34 -14.27
CA SER A 756 29.23 3.20 -14.60
C SER A 756 28.49 1.96 -15.12
N VAL A 757 27.63 2.15 -16.13
CA VAL A 757 26.90 1.05 -16.78
C VAL A 757 27.87 0.22 -17.62
N SER A 758 27.96 -1.07 -17.36
CA SER A 758 28.68 -2.02 -18.22
C SER A 758 27.71 -3.00 -18.86
N LEU A 759 27.97 -3.37 -20.10
CA LEU A 759 27.17 -4.30 -20.89
C LEU A 759 28.12 -5.22 -21.64
N SER A 760 28.11 -6.51 -21.34
CA SER A 760 28.88 -7.52 -22.04
C SER A 760 27.96 -8.50 -22.77
N ARG A 761 28.36 -8.88 -23.99
CA ARG A 761 27.67 -9.89 -24.80
C ARG A 761 28.66 -10.95 -25.23
N HIS A 762 28.43 -12.19 -24.80
CA HIS A 762 29.24 -13.34 -25.13
C HIS A 762 28.37 -14.40 -25.82
N GLY A 763 28.51 -14.52 -27.14
CA GLY A 763 27.67 -15.41 -27.93
C GLY A 763 26.17 -15.08 -27.77
N GLY A 764 25.42 -16.02 -27.20
CA GLY A 764 23.97 -15.90 -26.98
C GLY A 764 23.56 -15.21 -25.67
N SER A 765 24.50 -14.99 -24.72
CA SER A 765 24.21 -14.33 -23.45
C SER A 765 24.49 -12.83 -23.49
N LEU A 766 23.70 -12.09 -22.73
CA LEU A 766 23.90 -10.66 -22.47
C LEU A 766 23.93 -10.45 -20.96
N GLN A 767 24.93 -9.74 -20.45
CA GLN A 767 25.02 -9.34 -19.06
C GLN A 767 25.14 -7.82 -19.02
N ALA A 768 24.32 -7.16 -18.20
CA ALA A 768 24.41 -5.74 -17.94
C ALA A 768 24.59 -5.54 -16.44
N TYR A 769 25.46 -4.62 -16.05
CA TYR A 769 25.70 -4.27 -14.66
C TYR A 769 25.70 -2.75 -14.50
N CYS A 770 25.08 -2.27 -13.43
CA CYS A 770 25.08 -0.86 -13.07
C CYS A 770 25.10 -0.71 -11.53
N PRO A 771 26.12 -0.07 -10.95
CA PRO A 771 26.22 0.09 -9.50
C PRO A 771 25.11 0.93 -8.89
N GLU A 772 24.67 2.02 -9.56
CA GLU A 772 23.55 2.85 -9.10
C GLU A 772 22.75 3.39 -10.28
N LEU A 773 21.43 3.13 -10.26
CA LEU A 773 20.46 3.59 -11.24
C LEU A 773 19.32 4.30 -10.51
N ALA A 774 19.09 5.57 -10.81
CA ALA A 774 18.03 6.36 -10.21
C ALA A 774 16.99 6.80 -11.27
N ALA A 775 15.71 6.56 -10.98
CA ALA A 775 14.59 7.07 -11.76
C ALA A 775 13.83 8.15 -10.98
N GLY A 776 13.80 9.36 -11.52
CA GLY A 776 13.10 10.50 -10.95
C GLY A 776 11.86 10.91 -11.73
N PHE A 777 10.91 11.52 -11.04
CA PHE A 777 9.68 12.08 -11.61
C PHE A 777 9.54 13.52 -11.15
N ASP A 778 9.43 14.44 -12.09
CA ASP A 778 9.31 15.90 -11.86
C ASP A 778 10.40 16.45 -10.91
N GLY A 779 11.61 15.90 -11.01
CA GLY A 779 12.77 16.28 -10.20
C GLY A 779 12.95 15.49 -8.89
N ASN A 780 12.00 14.64 -8.50
CA ASN A 780 12.08 13.81 -7.31
C ASN A 780 12.64 12.42 -7.65
N SER A 781 13.75 12.00 -7.05
CA SER A 781 14.31 10.64 -7.22
C SER A 781 13.43 9.60 -6.49
N ILE A 782 12.49 8.98 -7.20
CA ILE A 782 11.52 8.05 -6.61
C ILE A 782 12.11 6.65 -6.50
N PHE A 783 12.68 6.13 -7.57
CA PHE A 783 13.24 4.78 -7.59
C PHE A 783 14.76 4.89 -7.57
N ASN A 784 15.42 4.22 -6.64
CA ASN A 784 16.87 4.07 -6.66
C ASN A 784 17.22 2.58 -6.54
N PHE A 785 18.04 2.10 -7.46
CA PHE A 785 18.47 0.72 -7.57
C PHE A 785 19.99 0.66 -7.43
N LYS A 786 20.50 -0.13 -6.48
CA LYS A 786 21.93 -0.33 -6.28
C LYS A 786 22.33 -1.77 -6.61
N GLU A 787 23.52 -1.93 -7.18
CA GLU A 787 24.09 -3.20 -7.61
C GLU A 787 23.11 -3.95 -8.53
N VAL A 788 22.72 -3.29 -9.63
CA VAL A 788 21.81 -3.84 -10.64
C VAL A 788 22.59 -4.77 -11.55
N GLU A 789 22.22 -6.03 -11.59
CA GLU A 789 22.76 -7.02 -12.52
C GLU A 789 21.62 -7.67 -13.32
N VAL A 790 21.72 -7.61 -14.65
CA VAL A 790 20.74 -8.17 -15.58
C VAL A 790 21.44 -9.19 -16.47
N GLN A 791 21.02 -10.46 -16.39
CA GLN A 791 21.55 -11.52 -17.26
C GLN A 791 20.43 -12.09 -18.12
N LEU A 792 20.62 -12.05 -19.45
CA LEU A 792 19.76 -12.69 -20.44
C LEU A 792 20.47 -13.94 -20.92
N LEU A 793 20.01 -15.11 -20.45
CA LEU A 793 20.65 -16.39 -20.71
C LEU A 793 19.75 -17.26 -21.60
N PRO A 794 20.31 -17.99 -22.58
CA PRO A 794 19.55 -18.94 -23.38
C PRO A 794 19.05 -20.11 -22.54
N GLU A 795 19.81 -20.53 -21.53
CA GLU A 795 19.46 -21.60 -20.60
C GLU A 795 20.21 -21.38 -19.26
N LEU A 796 19.59 -21.76 -18.14
CA LEU A 796 20.20 -21.77 -16.80
C LEU A 796 19.79 -23.07 -16.07
N GLU A 797 20.76 -23.89 -15.66
CA GLU A 797 20.51 -25.20 -15.04
C GLU A 797 19.76 -25.09 -13.71
N GLU A 798 20.00 -24.04 -12.92
CA GLU A 798 19.28 -23.78 -11.66
C GLU A 798 17.76 -23.71 -11.87
N MET A 799 17.30 -23.27 -13.05
CA MET A 799 15.87 -23.15 -13.34
C MET A 799 15.14 -24.50 -13.39
N ILE A 800 15.87 -25.59 -13.67
CA ILE A 800 15.34 -26.96 -13.63
C ILE A 800 14.96 -27.31 -12.17
N LEU A 801 15.79 -26.93 -11.20
CA LEU A 801 15.51 -27.14 -9.78
C LEU A 801 14.27 -26.38 -9.30
N HIS A 802 14.02 -25.18 -9.85
CA HIS A 802 12.81 -24.42 -9.57
C HIS A 802 11.54 -25.00 -10.23
N ARG A 803 11.68 -25.72 -11.34
CA ARG A 803 10.57 -26.39 -12.04
C ARG A 803 10.17 -27.73 -11.40
N ASN A 804 11.13 -28.47 -10.83
CA ASN A 804 10.90 -29.79 -10.21
C ASN A 804 9.70 -29.91 -9.24
N PRO A 805 9.38 -28.90 -8.39
CA PRO A 805 8.21 -28.95 -7.51
C PRO A 805 6.86 -28.97 -8.23
N PHE A 806 6.82 -28.65 -9.53
CA PHE A 806 5.59 -28.48 -10.31
C PHE A 806 5.47 -29.52 -11.43
N PRO A 807 4.99 -30.74 -11.13
CA PRO A 807 4.86 -31.81 -12.12
C PRO A 807 3.85 -31.53 -13.25
N ALA A 808 3.01 -30.49 -13.10
CA ALA A 808 2.02 -30.08 -14.09
C ALA A 808 2.61 -29.34 -15.30
N LEU A 809 3.85 -28.84 -15.22
CA LEU A 809 4.49 -28.05 -16.29
C LEU A 809 4.98 -28.97 -17.42
N GLN A 810 4.64 -28.64 -18.67
CA GLN A 810 5.05 -29.43 -19.85
C GLN A 810 6.44 -29.06 -20.37
N THR A 811 6.87 -27.81 -20.16
CA THR A 811 8.14 -27.29 -20.66
C THR A 811 9.28 -27.60 -19.69
N LEU A 812 10.33 -28.25 -20.20
CA LEU A 812 11.51 -28.61 -19.40
C LEU A 812 12.54 -27.47 -19.32
N ARG A 813 12.78 -26.77 -20.43
CA ARG A 813 13.81 -25.73 -20.57
C ARG A 813 13.25 -24.53 -21.32
N ASN A 814 13.59 -23.33 -20.87
CA ASN A 814 13.19 -22.06 -21.47
C ASN A 814 14.30 -21.01 -21.31
N ARG A 815 14.21 -19.91 -22.06
CA ARG A 815 15.12 -18.76 -21.91
C ARG A 815 14.88 -18.08 -20.56
N VAL A 816 15.94 -17.55 -19.96
CA VAL A 816 15.88 -17.00 -18.59
C VAL A 816 16.35 -15.55 -18.58
N TRP A 817 15.59 -14.70 -17.89
CA TRP A 817 16.01 -13.36 -17.50
C TRP A 817 16.24 -13.32 -16.00
N LEU A 818 17.48 -13.13 -15.59
CA LEU A 818 17.89 -12.97 -14.21
C LEU A 818 18.09 -11.48 -13.91
N LEU A 819 17.40 -10.98 -12.90
CA LEU A 819 17.48 -9.61 -12.40
C LEU A 819 17.91 -9.67 -10.94
N SER A 820 19.12 -9.24 -10.64
CA SER A 820 19.64 -9.18 -9.27
C SER A 820 19.84 -7.73 -8.85
N PHE A 821 19.46 -7.42 -7.61
CA PHE A 821 19.59 -6.09 -7.02
C PHE A 821 20.15 -6.21 -5.59
N GLY A 822 21.22 -5.50 -5.29
CA GLY A 822 21.72 -5.38 -3.91
C GLY A 822 20.77 -4.57 -3.04
N SER A 823 20.23 -3.45 -3.57
CA SER A 823 19.10 -2.79 -2.92
C SER A 823 18.17 -2.04 -3.87
N VAL A 824 16.89 -1.97 -3.51
CA VAL A 824 15.85 -1.23 -4.24
C VAL A 824 15.13 -0.34 -3.23
N SER A 825 15.24 0.97 -3.38
CA SER A 825 14.53 1.93 -2.54
C SER A 825 13.55 2.76 -3.35
N VAL A 826 12.30 2.81 -2.90
CA VAL A 826 11.21 3.57 -3.51
C VAL A 826 10.75 4.64 -2.51
N GLU A 827 10.99 5.91 -2.79
CA GLU A 827 10.67 7.03 -1.89
C GLU A 827 9.69 8.02 -2.53
N PHE A 828 8.50 8.15 -1.95
CA PHE A 828 7.49 9.11 -2.42
C PHE A 828 7.50 10.38 -1.56
N PRO A 829 7.76 11.57 -2.14
CA PRO A 829 7.73 12.85 -1.43
C PRO A 829 6.34 13.22 -0.89
N TYR A 830 6.32 14.07 0.13
CA TYR A 830 5.08 14.58 0.72
C TYR A 830 4.25 15.37 -0.30
N GLN A 831 2.96 15.04 -0.41
CA GLN A 831 1.97 15.64 -1.33
C GLN A 831 2.30 15.59 -2.84
N TYR A 832 3.27 14.77 -3.26
CA TYR A 832 3.57 14.61 -4.69
C TYR A 832 2.57 13.65 -5.36
N ASP A 833 1.81 14.15 -6.35
CA ASP A 833 0.81 13.37 -7.12
C ASP A 833 1.47 12.58 -8.26
N PHE A 834 2.13 11.48 -7.89
CA PHE A 834 2.78 10.55 -8.83
C PHE A 834 1.82 10.03 -9.90
N SER A 835 0.54 9.83 -9.55
CA SER A 835 -0.46 9.26 -10.45
C SER A 835 -0.67 10.07 -11.74
N ARG A 836 -0.57 11.41 -11.65
CA ARG A 836 -0.74 12.32 -12.80
C ARG A 836 0.39 12.22 -13.82
N THR A 837 1.63 12.11 -13.35
CA THR A 837 2.79 11.99 -14.23
C THR A 837 2.85 10.60 -14.85
N LEU A 838 2.52 9.57 -14.06
CA LEU A 838 2.40 8.22 -14.59
C LEU A 838 1.30 8.10 -15.65
N ASP A 839 0.09 8.65 -15.44
CA ASP A 839 -1.00 8.49 -16.42
C ASP A 839 -0.71 9.16 -17.77
N GLU A 840 -0.06 10.33 -17.77
CA GLU A 840 0.44 10.95 -18.99
C GLU A 840 1.52 10.08 -19.65
N ALA A 841 2.43 9.49 -18.84
CA ALA A 841 3.53 8.69 -19.35
C ALA A 841 3.02 7.42 -20.05
N VAL A 842 2.01 6.76 -19.47
CA VAL A 842 1.36 5.62 -20.14
C VAL A 842 0.56 6.08 -21.37
N GLY A 843 0.04 7.31 -21.41
CA GLY A 843 -0.57 7.92 -22.60
C GLY A 843 0.42 8.03 -23.75
N VAL A 844 1.58 8.63 -23.48
CA VAL A 844 2.70 8.75 -24.42
C VAL A 844 3.24 7.39 -24.85
N GLN A 845 3.38 6.43 -23.92
CA GLN A 845 3.80 5.06 -24.24
C GLN A 845 2.84 4.39 -25.22
N LYS A 846 1.52 4.54 -25.04
CA LYS A 846 0.52 3.99 -25.96
C LYS A 846 0.56 4.67 -27.32
N TRP A 847 0.76 5.99 -27.37
CA TRP A 847 0.97 6.71 -28.62
C TRP A 847 2.22 6.23 -29.37
N LEU A 848 3.36 6.07 -28.68
CA LEU A 848 4.59 5.55 -29.27
C LEU A 848 4.39 4.13 -29.82
N LYS A 849 3.72 3.26 -29.08
CA LYS A 849 3.35 1.92 -29.58
C LYS A 849 2.51 2.02 -30.86
N GLY A 850 1.51 2.90 -30.90
CA GLY A 850 0.67 3.11 -32.08
C GLY A 850 1.42 3.69 -33.29
N LEU A 851 2.32 4.66 -33.06
CA LEU A 851 3.11 5.31 -34.12
C LEU A 851 4.05 4.32 -34.82
N HIS A 852 4.71 3.44 -34.06
CA HIS A 852 5.70 2.49 -34.58
C HIS A 852 5.09 1.14 -35.02
N GLN A 853 3.82 0.85 -34.73
CA GLN A 853 3.18 -0.44 -35.05
C GLN A 853 2.72 -0.61 -36.51
N GLY A 854 3.19 0.22 -37.45
CA GLY A 854 2.94 0.02 -38.88
C GLY A 854 3.62 -1.25 -39.44
N THR A 855 2.85 -2.13 -40.07
CA THR A 855 3.26 -3.22 -40.99
C THR A 855 3.72 -4.58 -40.44
N ARG A 856 3.96 -4.78 -39.13
CA ARG A 856 4.36 -6.12 -38.63
C ARG A 856 3.22 -7.03 -38.17
N ALA A 857 2.05 -6.49 -37.86
CA ALA A 857 0.98 -7.29 -37.24
C ALA A 857 0.27 -8.29 -38.17
N TRP A 858 0.33 -8.11 -39.50
CA TRP A 858 -0.25 -9.07 -40.46
C TRP A 858 0.78 -9.92 -41.20
N ALA A 859 2.04 -9.89 -40.75
CA ALA A 859 3.10 -10.66 -41.37
C ALA A 859 3.29 -12.01 -40.66
N SER A 860 2.80 -13.07 -41.30
CA SER A 860 3.05 -14.50 -41.05
C SER A 860 2.60 -15.10 -39.69
N PRO A 861 1.87 -16.23 -39.70
CA PRO A 861 1.59 -17.01 -38.50
C PRO A 861 2.82 -17.85 -38.13
N SER A 862 3.93 -17.23 -37.76
CA SER A 862 4.97 -17.96 -37.04
C SER A 862 4.49 -18.20 -35.61
N PRO A 863 4.64 -19.41 -35.02
CA PRO A 863 4.33 -19.63 -33.61
C PRO A 863 5.13 -18.64 -32.77
N VAL A 864 4.42 -17.83 -31.99
CA VAL A 864 5.05 -16.86 -31.09
C VAL A 864 5.89 -17.65 -30.07
N PRO A 865 7.20 -17.37 -29.93
CA PRO A 865 8.02 -18.09 -28.97
C PRO A 865 7.52 -17.82 -27.54
N LEU A 866 7.63 -18.83 -26.67
CA LEU A 866 7.28 -18.69 -25.26
C LEU A 866 8.03 -17.52 -24.61
N PRO A 867 7.36 -16.76 -23.72
CA PRO A 867 8.02 -15.70 -22.97
C PRO A 867 9.09 -16.33 -22.05
N PRO A 868 10.16 -15.58 -21.72
CA PRO A 868 11.23 -16.09 -20.87
C PRO A 868 10.77 -16.26 -19.42
N ASP A 869 11.40 -17.21 -18.74
CA ASP A 869 11.32 -17.37 -17.29
C ASP A 869 12.03 -16.19 -16.62
N LEU A 870 11.45 -15.67 -15.54
CA LEU A 870 12.00 -14.53 -14.80
C LEU A 870 12.50 -15.01 -13.44
N LEU A 871 13.71 -14.61 -13.07
CA LEU A 871 14.29 -14.79 -11.75
C LEU A 871 14.70 -13.43 -11.22
N LEU A 872 14.04 -12.97 -10.16
CA LEU A 872 14.29 -11.69 -9.52
C LEU A 872 14.87 -11.95 -8.12
N LYS A 873 16.09 -11.49 -7.86
CA LYS A 873 16.76 -11.56 -6.56
C LYS A 873 16.98 -10.15 -6.02
N VAL A 874 16.47 -9.85 -4.83
CA VAL A 874 16.65 -8.56 -4.18
C VAL A 874 17.09 -8.77 -2.75
N GLU A 875 18.29 -8.31 -2.38
CA GLU A 875 18.76 -8.48 -1.00
C GLU A 875 18.01 -7.57 -0.02
N HIS A 876 17.84 -6.30 -0.38
CA HIS A 876 17.14 -5.30 0.45
C HIS A 876 16.18 -4.46 -0.39
N PHE A 877 14.88 -4.57 -0.16
CA PHE A 877 13.87 -3.71 -0.77
C PHE A 877 13.25 -2.79 0.29
N SER A 878 13.07 -1.52 -0.03
CA SER A 878 12.40 -0.54 0.82
C SER A 878 11.41 0.32 0.02
N TRP A 879 10.26 0.58 0.63
CA TRP A 879 9.24 1.48 0.13
C TRP A 879 8.87 2.45 1.26
N VAL A 880 9.06 3.74 1.00
CA VAL A 880 8.90 4.81 1.98
C VAL A 880 7.94 5.88 1.49
N PHE A 881 6.97 6.23 2.34
CA PHE A 881 6.23 7.49 2.20
C PHE A 881 6.90 8.56 3.06
N LEU A 882 7.28 9.68 2.47
CA LEU A 882 7.87 10.80 3.18
C LEU A 882 6.78 11.75 3.70
N ASP A 883 6.99 12.26 4.91
CA ASP A 883 6.10 13.21 5.57
C ASP A 883 6.56 14.67 5.42
N ASP A 884 5.75 15.61 5.90
CA ASP A 884 6.11 17.01 5.95
C ASP A 884 7.37 17.22 6.83
N VAL A 885 8.42 17.72 6.19
CA VAL A 885 9.69 18.09 6.82
C VAL A 885 9.47 19.12 7.94
N PHE A 886 8.49 20.01 7.82
CA PHE A 886 8.20 20.98 8.88
C PHE A 886 7.62 20.32 10.13
N GLU A 887 6.63 19.43 9.97
CA GLU A 887 6.02 18.69 11.09
C GLU A 887 7.04 17.80 11.81
N VAL A 888 7.91 17.12 11.06
CA VAL A 888 9.00 16.32 11.64
C VAL A 888 9.96 17.20 12.44
N LYS A 889 10.37 18.36 11.91
CA LYS A 889 11.25 19.29 12.64
C LYS A 889 10.59 19.85 13.89
N LEU A 890 9.29 20.13 13.84
CA LEU A 890 8.53 20.57 15.01
C LEU A 890 8.55 19.50 16.10
N HIS A 891 8.36 18.23 15.74
CA HIS A 891 8.41 17.11 16.67
C HIS A 891 9.80 16.94 17.28
N ASP A 892 10.85 16.86 16.46
CA ASP A 892 12.23 16.71 16.90
C ASP A 892 12.66 17.87 17.83
N ASN A 893 12.27 19.11 17.49
CA ASN A 893 12.54 20.28 18.32
C ASN A 893 11.76 20.25 19.64
N TYR A 894 10.55 19.70 19.65
CA TYR A 894 9.72 19.54 20.84
C TYR A 894 10.26 18.46 21.79
N GLU A 895 10.73 17.32 21.27
CA GLU A 895 11.44 16.30 22.06
C GLU A 895 12.72 16.86 22.66
N LEU A 896 13.52 17.56 21.85
CA LEU A 896 14.72 18.25 22.35
C LEU A 896 14.36 19.29 23.42
N MET A 897 13.27 20.03 23.26
CA MET A 897 12.81 21.02 24.24
C MET A 897 12.36 20.35 25.54
N LYS A 898 11.73 19.17 25.50
CA LYS A 898 11.40 18.39 26.70
C LYS A 898 12.64 17.99 27.47
N ASP A 899 13.64 17.44 26.79
CA ASP A 899 14.88 17.04 27.45
C ASP A 899 15.69 18.25 27.94
N GLU A 900 15.71 19.33 27.17
CA GLU A 900 16.34 20.59 27.60
C GLU A 900 15.62 21.20 28.79
N SER A 901 14.29 21.09 28.90
CA SER A 901 13.53 21.57 30.05
C SER A 901 13.92 20.86 31.35
N LYS A 902 14.19 19.54 31.28
CA LYS A 902 14.68 18.75 32.42
C LYS A 902 16.08 19.18 32.82
N GLU A 903 16.95 19.38 31.83
CA GLU A 903 18.32 19.85 32.05
C GLU A 903 18.37 21.30 32.56
N SER A 904 17.52 22.19 32.04
CA SER A 904 17.41 23.58 32.51
C SER A 904 16.87 23.65 33.94
N ALA A 905 15.96 22.75 34.32
CA ALA A 905 15.49 22.63 35.70
C ALA A 905 16.61 22.21 36.65
N LYS A 906 17.46 21.24 36.26
CA LYS A 906 18.66 20.88 37.04
C LYS A 906 19.63 22.06 37.18
N ARG A 907 19.86 22.79 36.09
CA ARG A 907 20.74 23.99 36.10
C ARG A 907 20.16 25.11 36.98
N LEU A 908 18.83 25.29 36.97
CA LEU A 908 18.14 26.22 37.85
C LEU A 908 18.29 25.80 39.31
N GLN A 909 18.06 24.54 39.66
CA GLN A 909 18.28 24.04 41.04
C GLN A 909 19.72 24.22 41.51
N LEU A 910 20.71 23.98 40.64
CA LEU A 910 22.11 24.24 40.94
C LEU A 910 22.40 25.74 41.12
N LEU A 911 21.73 26.60 40.33
CA LEU A 911 21.83 28.04 40.51
C LEU A 911 21.18 28.48 41.81
N ASP A 912 19.98 28.00 42.14
CA ASP A 912 19.27 28.28 43.39
C ASP A 912 20.10 27.86 44.60
N ALA A 913 20.70 26.67 44.57
CA ALA A 913 21.61 26.20 45.61
C ALA A 913 22.84 27.10 45.75
N LYS A 914 23.41 27.57 44.64
CA LYS A 914 24.52 28.54 44.64
C LYS A 914 24.09 29.91 45.15
N VAL A 915 22.92 30.41 44.76
CA VAL A 915 22.36 31.68 45.24
C VAL A 915 22.06 31.59 46.74
N ALA A 916 21.52 30.47 47.22
CA ALA A 916 21.30 30.22 48.64
C ALA A 916 22.62 30.14 49.43
N ALA A 917 23.65 29.47 48.87
CA ALA A 917 24.98 29.43 49.47
C ALA A 917 25.65 30.81 49.52
N LEU A 918 25.53 31.60 48.45
CA LEU A 918 26.04 32.97 48.38
C LEU A 918 25.32 33.90 49.36
N ARG A 919 23.99 33.78 49.49
CA ARG A 919 23.21 34.49 50.52
C ARG A 919 23.67 34.15 51.94
N LYS A 920 24.05 32.89 52.20
CA LYS A 920 24.64 32.48 53.49
C LYS A 920 26.04 33.06 53.72
N GLN A 921 26.88 33.12 52.70
CA GLN A 921 28.26 33.63 52.83
C GLN A 921 28.37 35.15 52.95
N HIS A 922 27.62 35.90 52.15
CA HIS A 922 27.76 37.36 52.06
C HIS A 922 26.73 38.16 52.88
N GLY A 923 25.85 37.47 53.62
CA GLY A 923 24.69 38.09 54.26
C GLY A 923 23.67 38.61 53.24
N GLU A 924 22.59 39.23 53.71
CA GLU A 924 21.52 39.81 52.87
C GLU A 924 22.01 40.95 51.93
N LEU A 925 23.30 41.30 51.98
CA LEU A 925 23.93 42.37 51.20
C LEU A 925 24.18 42.02 49.72
N LEU A 926 23.81 40.83 49.24
CA LEU A 926 23.83 40.54 47.80
C LEU A 926 22.79 41.41 47.08
N PRO A 927 23.20 42.37 46.24
CA PRO A 927 22.25 43.24 45.55
C PRO A 927 21.29 42.40 44.71
N ALA A 928 19.98 42.63 44.85
CA ALA A 928 18.96 41.94 44.05
C ALA A 928 19.28 41.96 42.54
N ARG A 929 19.88 43.06 42.05
CA ARG A 929 20.39 43.20 40.67
C ARG A 929 21.37 42.11 40.25
N LYS A 930 22.32 41.70 41.11
CA LYS A 930 23.27 40.62 40.78
C LYS A 930 22.58 39.26 40.69
N ILE A 931 21.58 39.03 41.53
CA ILE A 931 20.79 37.79 41.51
C ILE A 931 19.97 37.74 40.22
N GLU A 932 19.30 38.82 39.85
CA GLU A 932 18.57 38.96 38.59
C GLU A 932 19.48 38.75 37.36
N GLU A 933 20.69 39.34 37.36
CA GLU A 933 21.68 39.12 36.31
C GLU A 933 22.11 37.65 36.17
N LEU A 934 22.27 36.92 37.29
CA LEU A 934 22.60 35.50 37.27
C LEU A 934 21.49 34.65 36.66
N TYR A 935 20.22 34.92 37.00
CA TYR A 935 19.08 34.24 36.39
C TYR A 935 18.94 34.58 34.91
N ALA A 936 19.07 35.85 34.53
CA ALA A 936 19.03 36.28 33.13
C ALA A 936 20.20 35.68 32.31
N SER A 937 21.39 35.54 32.91
CA SER A 937 22.55 34.88 32.30
C SER A 937 22.32 33.38 32.12
N LEU A 938 21.72 32.71 33.10
CA LEU A 938 21.33 31.30 32.99
C LEU A 938 20.28 31.08 31.90
N GLU A 939 19.29 31.96 31.80
CA GLU A 939 18.28 31.92 30.74
C GLU A 939 18.92 32.07 29.35
N ARG A 940 19.77 33.09 29.16
CA ARG A 940 20.53 33.26 27.91
C ARG A 940 21.38 32.04 27.56
N LYS A 941 22.07 31.46 28.55
CA LYS A 941 22.86 30.24 28.35
C LYS A 941 21.99 29.03 28.01
N ASN A 942 20.83 28.88 28.63
CA ASN A 942 19.90 27.80 28.30
C ASN A 942 19.43 27.92 26.84
N ILE A 943 19.12 29.13 26.39
CA ILE A 943 18.75 29.40 24.98
C ILE A 943 19.92 29.07 24.04
N GLU A 944 21.14 29.52 24.36
CA GLU A 944 22.32 29.23 23.54
C GLU A 944 22.61 27.72 23.45
N ILE A 945 22.54 27.02 24.58
CA ILE A 945 22.73 25.57 24.67
C ILE A 945 21.67 24.85 23.84
N TYR A 946 20.40 25.26 23.92
CA TYR A 946 19.32 24.70 23.11
C TYR A 946 19.59 24.85 21.61
N ILE A 947 20.01 26.06 21.15
CA ILE A 947 20.35 26.31 19.75
C ILE A 947 21.53 25.46 19.29
N GLN A 948 22.60 25.36 20.11
CA GLN A 948 23.75 24.52 19.80
C GLN A 948 23.37 23.03 19.71
N ARG A 949 22.51 22.55 20.62
CA ARG A 949 21.99 21.17 20.60
C ARG A 949 21.12 20.91 19.38
N SER A 950 20.24 21.84 19.00
CA SER A 950 19.40 21.73 17.80
C SER A 950 20.26 21.66 16.53
N ARG A 951 21.29 22.52 16.41
CA ARG A 951 22.25 22.45 15.28
C ARG A 951 23.03 21.13 15.26
N ARG A 952 23.45 20.61 16.42
CA ARG A 952 24.13 19.31 16.53
C ARG A 952 23.21 18.14 16.19
N LEU A 953 21.93 18.20 16.55
CA LEU A 953 20.95 17.15 16.26
C LEU A 953 20.84 16.91 14.75
N TYR A 954 20.59 17.96 13.97
CA TYR A 954 20.48 17.87 12.51
C TYR A 954 21.83 17.74 11.79
N GLY A 955 22.95 18.05 12.45
CA GLY A 955 24.30 17.83 11.92
C GLY A 955 24.78 16.37 12.05
N ASN A 956 24.37 15.66 13.10
CA ASN A 956 24.84 14.31 13.40
C ASN A 956 23.84 13.20 13.08
N THR A 957 22.53 13.51 13.07
CA THR A 957 21.47 12.51 12.90
C THR A 957 20.63 12.87 11.67
N PRO A 958 20.50 11.97 10.68
CA PRO A 958 19.59 12.20 9.57
C PRO A 958 18.15 12.30 10.09
N MET A 959 17.41 13.24 9.53
CA MET A 959 16.05 13.54 9.92
C MET A 959 15.09 12.38 9.57
N ARG A 960 14.23 11.99 10.50
CA ARG A 960 13.31 10.84 10.35
C ARG A 960 12.09 11.21 9.52
N ARG A 961 12.27 11.31 8.21
CA ARG A 961 11.23 11.78 7.28
C ARG A 961 10.18 10.72 6.91
N ALA A 962 10.46 9.44 7.14
CA ALA A 962 9.60 8.34 6.74
C ALA A 962 8.34 8.27 7.61
N LEU A 963 7.16 8.50 7.02
CA LEU A 963 5.85 8.28 7.64
C LEU A 963 5.56 6.78 7.79
N LEU A 964 5.79 6.02 6.72
CA LEU A 964 5.66 4.58 6.64
C LEU A 964 6.90 4.02 5.93
N THR A 965 7.49 2.99 6.50
CA THR A 965 8.58 2.21 5.91
C THR A 965 8.11 0.77 5.76
N TRP A 966 8.05 0.30 4.52
CA TRP A 966 7.87 -1.11 4.18
C TRP A 966 9.21 -1.65 3.69
N SER A 967 9.70 -2.72 4.28
CA SER A 967 10.98 -3.35 3.91
C SER A 967 10.87 -4.85 3.75
N LEU A 968 11.56 -5.39 2.73
CA LEU A 968 11.76 -6.82 2.50
C LEU A 968 13.25 -7.13 2.52
N ALA A 969 13.64 -8.26 3.13
CA ALA A 969 15.01 -8.76 3.04
C ALA A 969 15.04 -10.17 2.44
N GLY A 970 16.00 -10.40 1.54
CA GLY A 970 16.22 -11.68 0.88
C GLY A 970 15.03 -12.14 0.05
N LEU A 971 14.52 -11.29 -0.84
CA LEU A 971 13.45 -11.61 -1.78
C LEU A 971 14.00 -12.38 -2.99
N GLU A 972 13.47 -13.56 -3.24
CA GLU A 972 13.72 -14.34 -4.45
C GLU A 972 12.38 -14.70 -5.09
N LEU A 973 12.11 -14.16 -6.28
CA LEU A 973 10.88 -14.37 -7.03
C LEU A 973 11.19 -15.04 -8.37
N VAL A 974 10.60 -16.20 -8.59
CA VAL A 974 10.69 -16.97 -9.83
C VAL A 974 9.31 -16.97 -10.50
N ALA A 975 9.26 -16.58 -11.76
CA ALA A 975 8.03 -16.56 -12.55
C ALA A 975 8.23 -17.34 -13.87
N LEU A 976 7.75 -18.59 -13.87
CA LEU A 976 7.95 -19.57 -14.94
C LEU A 976 6.85 -19.44 -16.00
N ALA A 977 7.25 -19.49 -17.26
CA ALA A 977 6.35 -19.62 -18.39
C ALA A 977 6.29 -21.07 -18.87
N ASP A 978 5.10 -21.52 -19.27
CA ASP A 978 4.86 -22.88 -19.74
C ASP A 978 3.99 -22.90 -20.99
N ALA A 979 4.12 -23.96 -21.78
CA ALA A 979 3.31 -24.16 -22.99
C ALA A 979 1.83 -24.34 -22.65
N SER A 980 1.50 -24.98 -21.52
CA SER A 980 0.12 -25.16 -21.06
C SER A 980 -0.60 -23.84 -20.73
N PHE A 981 0.15 -22.76 -20.54
CA PHE A 981 -0.38 -21.42 -20.22
C PHE A 981 -0.38 -20.48 -21.41
N HIS A 982 0.20 -20.87 -22.54
CA HIS A 982 0.51 -19.96 -23.63
C HIS A 982 -0.60 -19.92 -24.68
N GLY A 983 -1.29 -18.80 -24.74
CA GLY A 983 -2.34 -18.54 -25.73
C GLY A 983 -3.65 -18.08 -25.06
N PRO A 984 -4.52 -17.38 -25.80
CA PRO A 984 -5.78 -16.88 -25.25
C PRO A 984 -6.67 -17.98 -24.67
N GLU A 985 -6.80 -19.08 -25.42
CA GLU A 985 -7.70 -20.19 -25.08
C GLU A 985 -7.28 -20.85 -23.76
N HIS A 986 -6.01 -21.23 -23.64
CA HIS A 986 -5.46 -21.80 -22.41
C HIS A 986 -5.55 -20.87 -21.20
N VAL A 987 -5.32 -19.56 -21.37
CA VAL A 987 -5.47 -18.62 -20.25
C VAL A 987 -6.92 -18.54 -19.78
N VAL A 988 -7.89 -18.59 -20.70
CA VAL A 988 -9.32 -18.61 -20.33
C VAL A 988 -9.70 -19.89 -19.59
N GLU A 989 -9.19 -21.06 -20.02
CA GLU A 989 -9.36 -22.33 -19.30
C GLU A 989 -8.83 -22.23 -17.87
N GLN A 990 -7.64 -21.66 -17.68
CA GLN A 990 -7.06 -21.43 -16.35
C GLN A 990 -7.91 -20.48 -15.49
N VAL A 991 -8.48 -19.42 -16.07
CA VAL A 991 -9.37 -18.49 -15.35
C VAL A 991 -10.63 -19.21 -14.86
N GLN A 992 -11.24 -20.06 -15.68
CA GLN A 992 -12.43 -20.84 -15.31
C GLN A 992 -12.15 -21.87 -14.22
N GLU A 993 -10.93 -22.45 -14.21
CA GLU A 993 -10.50 -23.37 -13.17
C GLU A 993 -10.27 -22.68 -11.82
N LEU A 994 -9.62 -21.50 -11.84
CA LEU A 994 -9.28 -20.73 -10.63
C LEU A 994 -10.48 -19.99 -10.02
N ASP A 995 -11.48 -19.64 -10.83
CA ASP A 995 -12.71 -18.98 -10.36
C ASP A 995 -13.98 -19.68 -10.90
N PRO A 996 -14.33 -20.87 -10.36
CA PRO A 996 -15.52 -21.61 -10.79
C PRO A 996 -16.83 -20.97 -10.32
N GLY A 997 -16.79 -20.03 -9.37
CA GLY A 997 -17.98 -19.42 -8.77
C GLY A 997 -18.58 -18.28 -9.60
N SER A 998 -17.78 -17.67 -10.47
CA SER A 998 -18.19 -16.53 -11.28
C SER A 998 -18.84 -16.99 -12.61
N PRO A 999 -20.05 -16.50 -12.96
CA PRO A 999 -20.69 -16.87 -14.23
C PRO A 999 -19.91 -16.32 -15.43
N PHE A 1000 -19.41 -17.22 -16.28
CA PHE A 1000 -18.66 -16.84 -17.48
C PHE A 1000 -19.63 -16.45 -18.63
N PRO A 1001 -19.40 -15.31 -19.32
CA PRO A 1001 -20.31 -14.87 -20.38
C PRO A 1001 -20.30 -15.83 -21.59
N PRO A 1002 -21.47 -16.13 -22.19
CA PRO A 1002 -21.58 -17.10 -23.29
C PRO A 1002 -20.93 -16.63 -24.59
N GLU A 1003 -20.79 -15.32 -24.79
CA GLU A 1003 -20.14 -14.72 -25.96
C GLU A 1003 -18.60 -14.81 -25.90
N GLY A 1004 -18.03 -15.22 -24.76
CA GLY A 1004 -16.59 -15.17 -24.49
C GLY A 1004 -16.10 -13.80 -23.99
N LEU A 1005 -14.82 -13.72 -23.60
CA LEU A 1005 -14.18 -12.49 -23.15
C LEU A 1005 -13.13 -12.04 -24.17
N ASP A 1006 -13.28 -10.85 -24.73
CA ASP A 1006 -12.24 -10.19 -25.51
C ASP A 1006 -11.22 -9.55 -24.53
N LEU A 1007 -9.98 -10.06 -24.51
CA LEU A 1007 -8.94 -9.67 -23.56
C LEU A 1007 -7.84 -8.86 -24.25
N VAL A 1008 -7.59 -7.64 -23.76
CA VAL A 1008 -6.50 -6.76 -24.24
C VAL A 1008 -5.16 -7.21 -23.66
N ILE A 1009 -5.18 -7.64 -22.40
CA ILE A 1009 -4.02 -8.19 -21.69
C ILE A 1009 -4.42 -9.54 -21.13
N GLN A 1010 -3.56 -10.54 -21.36
CA GLN A 1010 -3.69 -11.87 -20.80
C GLN A 1010 -2.30 -12.48 -20.61
N TRP A 1011 -2.04 -13.04 -19.45
CA TRP A 1011 -0.84 -13.81 -19.17
C TRP A 1011 -1.09 -14.71 -17.96
N CYS A 1012 -0.45 -15.87 -17.94
CA CYS A 1012 -0.44 -16.80 -16.83
C CYS A 1012 1.01 -17.26 -16.57
N ARG A 1013 1.41 -17.29 -15.30
CA ARG A 1013 2.74 -17.75 -14.87
C ARG A 1013 2.64 -18.57 -13.59
N MET A 1014 3.52 -19.56 -13.46
CA MET A 1014 3.74 -20.26 -12.19
C MET A 1014 4.76 -19.46 -11.36
N LEU A 1015 4.36 -19.05 -10.16
CA LEU A 1015 5.17 -18.25 -9.24
C LEU A 1015 5.74 -19.11 -8.12
N LYS A 1016 6.99 -18.81 -7.77
CA LYS A 1016 7.64 -19.25 -6.53
C LYS A 1016 8.34 -18.03 -5.93
N CYS A 1017 7.94 -17.62 -4.74
CA CYS A 1017 8.48 -16.48 -4.02
C CYS A 1017 9.05 -16.94 -2.67
N ASN A 1018 10.19 -16.42 -2.28
CA ASN A 1018 10.81 -16.67 -0.98
C ASN A 1018 11.28 -15.33 -0.40
N VAL A 1019 10.98 -15.08 0.88
CA VAL A 1019 11.28 -13.83 1.58
C VAL A 1019 11.74 -14.17 3.00
N LYS A 1020 12.93 -13.72 3.41
CA LYS A 1020 13.42 -13.95 4.79
C LYS A 1020 12.69 -13.08 5.80
N SER A 1021 12.47 -11.81 5.49
CA SER A 1021 11.68 -10.92 6.34
C SER A 1021 10.87 -9.90 5.56
N PHE A 1022 9.64 -9.67 6.02
CA PHE A 1022 8.72 -8.65 5.55
C PHE A 1022 8.31 -7.82 6.78
N LEU A 1023 8.65 -6.53 6.77
CA LEU A 1023 8.41 -5.63 7.89
C LEU A 1023 7.70 -4.36 7.41
N VAL A 1024 6.68 -3.93 8.14
CA VAL A 1024 5.99 -2.66 7.89
C VAL A 1024 5.98 -1.85 9.18
N ARG A 1025 6.55 -0.64 9.13
CA ARG A 1025 6.72 0.24 10.29
C ARG A 1025 6.14 1.62 10.02
N ILE A 1026 5.39 2.15 10.98
CA ILE A 1026 4.97 3.56 11.00
C ILE A 1026 5.95 4.35 11.87
N ARG A 1027 6.21 5.61 11.50
CA ARG A 1027 7.11 6.51 12.23
C ARG A 1027 6.76 6.59 13.71
N ASP A 1028 7.78 6.49 14.56
CA ASP A 1028 7.67 6.62 16.02
C ASP A 1028 6.89 5.52 16.73
N TYR A 1029 6.27 4.57 16.02
CA TYR A 1029 5.65 3.41 16.65
C TYR A 1029 6.74 2.41 17.09
N PRO A 1030 6.66 1.87 18.32
CA PRO A 1030 7.67 0.97 18.86
C PRO A 1030 7.62 -0.44 18.25
N ARG A 1031 6.44 -0.90 17.80
CA ARG A 1031 6.23 -2.21 17.19
C ARG A 1031 6.00 -2.10 15.68
N TYR A 1032 6.35 -3.15 14.94
CA TYR A 1032 5.99 -3.29 13.53
C TYR A 1032 4.48 -3.53 13.40
N LEU A 1033 3.86 -2.94 12.36
CA LEU A 1033 2.46 -3.18 12.01
C LEU A 1033 2.29 -4.62 11.50
N PHE A 1034 3.19 -5.02 10.60
CA PHE A 1034 3.31 -6.37 10.07
C PHE A 1034 4.76 -6.82 10.24
N GLU A 1035 4.94 -8.01 10.78
CA GLU A 1035 6.22 -8.71 10.85
C GLU A 1035 6.01 -10.16 10.42
N ILE A 1036 6.53 -10.50 9.24
CA ILE A 1036 6.47 -11.84 8.68
C ILE A 1036 7.90 -12.32 8.45
N ARG A 1037 8.22 -13.53 8.93
CA ARG A 1037 9.56 -14.13 8.79
C ARG A 1037 9.48 -15.49 8.11
N ASP A 1038 10.46 -15.76 7.27
CA ASP A 1038 10.60 -16.98 6.45
C ASP A 1038 9.31 -17.32 5.70
N TRP A 1039 8.92 -16.45 4.77
CA TRP A 1039 7.73 -16.60 3.94
C TRP A 1039 8.08 -17.21 2.59
N ARG A 1040 7.54 -18.39 2.31
CA ARG A 1040 7.57 -19.05 0.99
C ARG A 1040 6.17 -19.03 0.40
N LEU A 1041 6.04 -18.71 -0.88
CA LEU A 1041 4.77 -18.69 -1.61
C LEU A 1041 4.93 -19.38 -2.95
N MET A 1042 3.98 -20.23 -3.31
CA MET A 1042 3.95 -20.96 -4.58
C MET A 1042 2.52 -20.99 -5.14
N GLY A 1043 2.37 -20.90 -6.47
CA GLY A 1043 1.07 -21.00 -7.12
C GLY A 1043 1.02 -20.33 -8.49
N ARG A 1044 -0.07 -20.52 -9.24
CA ARG A 1044 -0.34 -19.86 -10.51
C ARG A 1044 -0.85 -18.44 -10.24
N LEU A 1045 -0.43 -17.52 -11.10
CA LEU A 1045 -0.98 -16.16 -11.16
C LEU A 1045 -1.35 -15.84 -12.60
N VAL A 1046 -2.62 -15.47 -12.78
CA VAL A 1046 -3.17 -15.02 -14.06
C VAL A 1046 -3.58 -13.57 -13.96
N GLY A 1047 -3.20 -12.76 -14.95
CA GLY A 1047 -3.66 -11.39 -15.10
C GLY A 1047 -4.46 -11.21 -16.38
N THR A 1048 -5.70 -10.74 -16.29
CA THR A 1048 -6.56 -10.46 -17.46
C THR A 1048 -7.16 -9.05 -17.43
N GLU A 1049 -7.10 -8.35 -18.56
CA GLU A 1049 -7.74 -7.05 -18.75
C GLU A 1049 -8.72 -7.14 -19.91
N GLN A 1050 -10.01 -6.99 -19.60
CA GLN A 1050 -11.09 -7.06 -20.59
C GLN A 1050 -11.11 -5.83 -21.49
N SER A 1051 -11.33 -6.06 -22.79
CA SER A 1051 -11.56 -5.02 -23.79
C SER A 1051 -12.86 -4.28 -23.50
N GLY A 1052 -12.76 -2.98 -23.22
CA GLY A 1052 -13.93 -2.13 -23.03
C GLY A 1052 -14.68 -1.92 -24.35
N GLN A 1053 -16.01 -1.95 -24.29
CA GLN A 1053 -16.89 -1.45 -25.36
C GLN A 1053 -16.54 0.01 -25.71
N PRO A 1054 -16.96 0.55 -26.86
CA PRO A 1054 -16.64 1.92 -27.25
C PRO A 1054 -16.97 2.98 -26.18
N CYS A 1055 -18.07 2.81 -25.44
CA CYS A 1055 -18.45 3.68 -24.31
C CYS A 1055 -17.60 3.50 -23.04
N SER A 1056 -16.81 2.43 -22.95
CA SER A 1056 -15.88 2.08 -21.85
C SER A 1056 -14.43 2.40 -22.20
N ARG A 1057 -14.21 3.22 -23.24
CA ARG A 1057 -12.91 3.74 -23.63
C ARG A 1057 -12.92 5.24 -23.46
N ARG A 1058 -11.85 5.80 -22.91
CA ARG A 1058 -11.67 7.26 -22.79
C ARG A 1058 -10.63 7.75 -23.78
N ARG A 1059 -10.77 9.00 -24.21
CA ARG A 1059 -9.82 9.67 -25.11
C ARG A 1059 -8.88 10.56 -24.29
N GLN A 1060 -7.57 10.39 -24.47
CA GLN A 1060 -6.54 11.26 -23.90
C GLN A 1060 -5.89 12.07 -25.03
N ILE A 1061 -5.82 13.39 -24.88
CA ILE A 1061 -5.31 14.29 -25.90
C ILE A 1061 -3.85 14.62 -25.59
N LEU A 1062 -2.95 14.37 -26.54
CA LEU A 1062 -1.54 14.73 -26.49
C LEU A 1062 -1.29 15.96 -27.36
N HIS A 1063 -0.61 16.96 -26.77
CA HIS A 1063 -0.27 18.21 -27.45
C HIS A 1063 1.10 18.09 -28.13
N LEU A 1064 1.12 17.84 -29.44
CA LEU A 1064 2.37 17.74 -30.23
C LEU A 1064 2.82 19.10 -30.80
N GLY A 1065 1.95 20.11 -30.78
CA GLY A 1065 2.18 21.40 -31.41
C GLY A 1065 2.01 21.38 -32.93
N LEU A 1066 2.19 22.54 -33.56
CA LEU A 1066 2.19 22.67 -35.03
C LEU A 1066 3.50 22.06 -35.58
N PRO A 1067 3.46 21.31 -36.70
CA PRO A 1067 2.35 21.17 -37.66
C PRO A 1067 1.34 20.03 -37.39
N TRP A 1068 1.60 19.11 -36.46
CA TRP A 1068 0.76 17.90 -36.30
C TRP A 1068 -0.56 18.12 -35.54
N GLY A 1069 -0.66 19.17 -34.72
CA GLY A 1069 -1.84 19.44 -33.90
C GLY A 1069 -1.98 18.47 -32.73
N ASN A 1070 -3.20 18.34 -32.21
CA ASN A 1070 -3.51 17.50 -31.06
C ASN A 1070 -3.85 16.06 -31.50
N VAL A 1071 -3.21 15.05 -30.89
CA VAL A 1071 -3.45 13.63 -31.18
C VAL A 1071 -4.26 12.99 -30.05
N ALA A 1072 -5.29 12.23 -30.40
CA ALA A 1072 -6.10 11.50 -29.42
C ALA A 1072 -5.67 10.03 -29.32
N VAL A 1073 -5.42 9.55 -28.10
CA VAL A 1073 -5.10 8.15 -27.78
C VAL A 1073 -6.27 7.53 -27.02
N GLU A 1074 -6.73 6.34 -27.44
CA GLU A 1074 -7.77 5.60 -26.73
C GLU A 1074 -7.18 4.80 -25.55
N ARG A 1075 -7.81 4.93 -24.38
CA ARG A 1075 -7.41 4.27 -23.13
C ARG A 1075 -8.55 3.38 -22.66
N ASN A 1076 -8.27 2.10 -22.49
CA ASN A 1076 -9.18 1.12 -21.90
C ASN A 1076 -9.50 1.50 -20.43
N MET A 1077 -10.76 1.43 -20.04
CA MET A 1077 -11.20 1.72 -18.65
C MET A 1077 -11.31 0.50 -17.74
N PRO A 1078 -11.76 -0.69 -18.20
CA PRO A 1078 -11.81 -1.88 -17.35
C PRO A 1078 -10.46 -2.17 -16.67
N PRO A 1079 -10.46 -2.56 -15.38
CA PRO A 1079 -9.22 -2.81 -14.65
C PRO A 1079 -8.62 -4.18 -14.99
N LEU A 1080 -7.32 -4.32 -14.75
CA LEU A 1080 -6.64 -5.61 -14.71
C LEU A 1080 -7.11 -6.40 -13.49
N LYS A 1081 -7.61 -7.61 -13.73
CA LYS A 1081 -8.07 -8.57 -12.72
C LYS A 1081 -7.02 -9.68 -12.54
N PHE A 1082 -6.90 -10.19 -11.32
CA PHE A 1082 -5.93 -11.21 -10.94
C PHE A 1082 -6.63 -12.46 -10.42
N TYR A 1083 -6.18 -13.62 -10.91
CA TYR A 1083 -6.68 -14.94 -10.50
C TYR A 1083 -5.49 -15.75 -9.97
N HIS A 1084 -5.65 -16.42 -8.84
CA HIS A 1084 -4.54 -17.07 -8.15
C HIS A 1084 -4.96 -18.33 -7.37
N ASP A 1085 -4.02 -19.26 -7.21
CA ASP A 1085 -4.11 -20.43 -6.31
C ASP A 1085 -2.83 -20.52 -5.48
N PHE A 1086 -2.72 -19.64 -4.47
CA PHE A 1086 -1.49 -19.55 -3.69
C PHE A 1086 -1.47 -20.52 -2.51
N HIS A 1087 -0.32 -21.14 -2.31
CA HIS A 1087 0.06 -21.84 -1.10
C HIS A 1087 1.25 -21.12 -0.47
N SER A 1088 1.20 -20.84 0.82
CA SER A 1088 2.25 -20.14 1.55
C SER A 1088 2.66 -20.88 2.80
N GLU A 1089 3.96 -21.02 3.02
CA GLU A 1089 4.54 -21.51 4.27
C GLU A 1089 5.19 -20.31 4.97
N ILE A 1090 4.85 -20.08 6.24
CA ILE A 1090 5.33 -18.93 7.02
C ILE A 1090 5.79 -19.41 8.40
N PHE A 1091 7.00 -19.07 8.81
CA PHE A 1091 7.49 -19.40 10.16
C PHE A 1091 6.79 -18.53 11.22
N GLN A 1092 6.86 -17.20 11.07
CA GLN A 1092 6.28 -16.26 12.03
C GLN A 1092 5.43 -15.21 11.31
N TYR A 1093 4.19 -15.02 11.73
CA TYR A 1093 3.27 -14.01 11.21
C TYR A 1093 2.71 -13.14 12.33
N THR A 1094 3.16 -11.90 12.45
CA THR A 1094 2.76 -11.00 13.54
C THR A 1094 2.07 -9.75 13.01
N VAL A 1095 0.90 -9.43 13.58
CA VAL A 1095 0.12 -8.22 13.30
C VAL A 1095 -0.12 -7.45 14.59
N VAL A 1096 0.08 -6.14 14.54
CA VAL A 1096 -0.20 -5.25 15.68
C VAL A 1096 -1.23 -4.21 15.25
N TRP A 1097 -2.36 -4.12 15.95
CA TRP A 1097 -3.40 -3.15 15.62
C TRP A 1097 -4.03 -2.54 16.86
N GLY A 1098 -4.45 -1.29 16.77
CA GLY A 1098 -5.18 -0.62 17.85
C GLY A 1098 -5.77 0.71 17.40
N PRO A 1099 -6.70 1.29 18.18
CA PRO A 1099 -7.33 2.58 17.84
C PRO A 1099 -6.33 3.74 17.76
N CYS A 1100 -5.16 3.64 18.41
CA CYS A 1100 -4.08 4.60 18.27
C CYS A 1100 -3.50 4.68 16.84
N TRP A 1101 -3.63 3.62 16.02
CA TRP A 1101 -3.11 3.57 14.64
C TRP A 1101 -4.03 4.23 13.61
N ASP A 1102 -5.33 4.37 13.89
CA ASP A 1102 -6.35 4.97 13.00
C ASP A 1102 -5.92 6.35 12.42
N PRO A 1103 -5.44 7.30 13.26
CA PRO A 1103 -4.78 8.54 12.83
C PRO A 1103 -3.75 8.39 11.72
N ALA A 1104 -2.71 7.59 11.98
CA ALA A 1104 -1.58 7.42 11.07
C ALA A 1104 -2.01 6.67 9.80
N TRP A 1105 -2.84 5.65 9.94
CA TRP A 1105 -3.40 4.91 8.82
C TRP A 1105 -4.25 5.78 7.89
N THR A 1106 -4.97 6.77 8.45
CA THR A 1106 -5.74 7.74 7.66
C THR A 1106 -4.85 8.67 6.86
N LEU A 1107 -3.69 9.07 7.38
CA LEU A 1107 -2.68 9.85 6.65
C LEU A 1107 -2.03 9.00 5.54
N ILE A 1108 -1.62 7.78 5.85
CA ILE A 1108 -1.09 6.83 4.85
C ILE A 1108 -2.10 6.61 3.73
N GLY A 1109 -3.38 6.45 4.05
CA GLY A 1109 -4.44 6.33 3.04
C GLY A 1109 -4.54 7.55 2.12
N GLN A 1110 -4.26 8.76 2.60
CA GLN A 1110 -4.19 9.97 1.77
C GLN A 1110 -2.96 9.96 0.86
N CYS A 1111 -1.82 9.45 1.33
CA CYS A 1111 -0.62 9.26 0.50
C CYS A 1111 -0.86 8.21 -0.60
N VAL A 1112 -1.52 7.09 -0.28
CA VAL A 1112 -1.83 6.03 -1.26
C VAL A 1112 -2.81 6.53 -2.33
N ASP A 1113 -3.73 7.43 -1.98
CA ASP A 1113 -4.63 8.09 -2.94
C ASP A 1113 -3.87 8.95 -3.98
N LEU A 1114 -2.59 9.34 -3.73
CA LEU A 1114 -1.74 10.06 -4.68
C LEU A 1114 -0.94 9.13 -5.62
N LEU A 1115 -0.82 7.85 -5.29
CA LEU A 1115 -0.20 6.83 -6.15
C LEU A 1115 -1.18 6.23 -7.14
N THR A 1116 -2.45 6.13 -6.73
CA THR A 1116 -3.50 5.48 -7.52
C THR A 1116 -4.37 6.54 -8.20
N LYS A 1117 -4.49 6.46 -9.52
CA LYS A 1117 -5.36 7.36 -10.27
C LYS A 1117 -6.83 7.20 -9.82
N PRO A 1118 -7.61 8.29 -9.75
CA PRO A 1118 -9.04 8.19 -9.54
C PRO A 1118 -9.73 7.43 -10.69
N SER A 1119 -10.84 6.76 -10.38
CA SER A 1119 -11.68 6.12 -11.40
C SER A 1119 -12.15 7.17 -12.42
N ALA A 1120 -12.03 6.85 -13.71
CA ALA A 1120 -12.54 7.71 -14.78
C ALA A 1120 -14.06 7.60 -14.95
N ASP A 1121 -14.66 6.50 -14.46
CA ASP A 1121 -16.11 6.33 -14.38
C ASP A 1121 -16.68 7.21 -13.26
N PRO A 1122 -17.76 7.98 -13.49
CA PRO A 1122 -18.32 8.94 -12.54
C PRO A 1122 -19.12 8.30 -11.40
N SER A 1123 -19.26 6.97 -11.37
CA SER A 1123 -19.94 6.27 -10.28
C SER A 1123 -19.27 6.52 -8.93
N PRO A 1124 -20.03 6.42 -7.82
CA PRO A 1124 -19.46 6.55 -6.49
C PRO A 1124 -18.36 5.49 -6.27
N PRO A 1125 -17.23 5.83 -5.61
CA PRO A 1125 -16.12 4.90 -5.45
C PRO A 1125 -16.51 3.67 -4.62
N LEU A 1126 -16.10 2.49 -5.08
CA LEU A 1126 -16.32 1.25 -4.34
C LEU A 1126 -15.59 1.24 -2.98
N PRO A 1127 -16.23 0.68 -1.94
CA PRO A 1127 -15.52 0.30 -0.72
C PRO A 1127 -14.39 -0.68 -1.01
N TRP A 1128 -13.36 -0.72 -0.16
CA TRP A 1128 -12.17 -1.53 -0.42
C TRP A 1128 -12.48 -3.03 -0.48
N TRP A 1129 -13.46 -3.54 0.28
CA TRP A 1129 -13.87 -4.95 0.27
C TRP A 1129 -14.64 -5.35 -1.01
N ASP A 1130 -15.41 -4.44 -1.60
CA ASP A 1130 -16.03 -4.66 -2.91
C ASP A 1130 -14.97 -4.58 -4.01
N LYS A 1131 -14.02 -3.65 -3.87
CA LYS A 1131 -12.91 -3.48 -4.82
C LYS A 1131 -11.96 -4.68 -4.80
N SER A 1132 -11.66 -5.25 -3.64
CA SER A 1132 -10.84 -6.47 -3.56
C SER A 1132 -11.55 -7.64 -4.23
N ARG A 1133 -12.85 -7.81 -4.00
CA ARG A 1133 -13.68 -8.85 -4.66
C ARG A 1133 -13.78 -8.65 -6.17
N LEU A 1134 -13.66 -7.42 -6.67
CA LEU A 1134 -13.66 -7.13 -8.12
C LEU A 1134 -12.33 -7.44 -8.80
N LEU A 1135 -11.22 -7.36 -8.07
CA LEU A 1135 -9.86 -7.40 -8.63
C LEU A 1135 -9.11 -8.71 -8.35
N PHE A 1136 -9.39 -9.38 -7.24
CA PHE A 1136 -8.67 -10.57 -6.80
C PHE A 1136 -9.64 -11.75 -6.67
N HIS A 1137 -9.31 -12.84 -7.37
CA HIS A 1137 -10.13 -14.04 -7.48
C HIS A 1137 -9.26 -15.28 -7.21
N GLY A 1138 -9.84 -16.28 -6.56
CA GLY A 1138 -9.16 -17.54 -6.26
C GLY A 1138 -8.89 -17.76 -4.76
N ASP A 1139 -8.13 -18.82 -4.49
CA ASP A 1139 -7.93 -19.37 -3.16
C ASP A 1139 -6.49 -19.16 -2.67
N TRP A 1140 -6.32 -18.80 -1.40
CA TRP A 1140 -5.01 -18.66 -0.77
C TRP A 1140 -4.94 -19.48 0.52
N HIS A 1141 -4.05 -20.46 0.52
CA HIS A 1141 -3.73 -21.34 1.64
C HIS A 1141 -2.42 -20.87 2.28
N MET A 1142 -2.42 -20.65 3.60
CA MET A 1142 -1.23 -20.30 4.36
C MET A 1142 -1.07 -21.28 5.52
N ASP A 1143 0.05 -21.98 5.58
CA ASP A 1143 0.47 -22.77 6.73
C ASP A 1143 1.50 -21.98 7.52
N ILE A 1144 1.10 -21.55 8.72
CA ILE A 1144 1.83 -20.62 9.57
C ILE A 1144 2.24 -21.34 10.86
N GLU A 1145 3.53 -21.44 11.15
CA GLU A 1145 4.00 -22.11 12.37
C GLU A 1145 3.62 -21.34 13.64
N GLN A 1146 3.83 -20.03 13.66
CA GLN A 1146 3.39 -19.15 14.75
C GLN A 1146 2.72 -17.88 14.22
N ALA A 1147 1.43 -17.67 14.53
CA ALA A 1147 0.69 -16.47 14.14
C ALA A 1147 0.23 -15.64 15.36
N ASN A 1148 0.62 -14.38 15.41
CA ASN A 1148 0.41 -13.50 16.54
C ASN A 1148 -0.39 -12.25 16.14
N LEU A 1149 -1.47 -11.95 16.86
CA LEU A 1149 -2.21 -10.70 16.72
C LEU A 1149 -2.25 -9.96 18.05
N HIS A 1150 -1.58 -8.81 18.11
CA HIS A 1150 -1.62 -7.90 19.25
C HIS A 1150 -2.65 -6.80 19.03
N GLN A 1151 -3.75 -6.85 19.78
CA GLN A 1151 -4.77 -5.79 19.81
C GLN A 1151 -4.49 -4.85 20.99
N LEU A 1152 -4.04 -3.63 20.71
CA LEU A 1152 -3.66 -2.66 21.73
C LEU A 1152 -4.89 -2.09 22.45
N ALA A 1153 -4.87 -2.08 23.77
CA ALA A 1153 -5.97 -1.63 24.64
C ALA A 1153 -5.83 -0.15 25.09
N THR A 1154 -5.00 0.62 24.40
CA THR A 1154 -4.53 1.96 24.82
C THR A 1154 -4.68 2.96 23.66
N GLU A 1155 -4.99 4.21 24.00
CA GLU A 1155 -4.94 5.33 23.05
C GLU A 1155 -3.51 5.85 22.82
N ASP A 1156 -2.59 5.55 23.75
CA ASP A 1156 -1.16 5.87 23.63
C ASP A 1156 -0.41 4.76 22.86
N PRO A 1157 0.10 5.02 21.64
CA PRO A 1157 0.80 4.03 20.83
C PRO A 1157 2.16 3.58 21.40
N TYR A 1158 2.76 4.35 22.32
CA TYR A 1158 4.04 4.02 22.95
C TYR A 1158 3.88 3.03 24.10
N ASN A 1159 2.65 2.81 24.57
CA ASN A 1159 2.36 1.81 25.59
C ASN A 1159 2.29 0.40 24.98
N THR A 1160 3.39 -0.34 25.07
CA THR A 1160 3.50 -1.72 24.58
C THR A 1160 3.02 -2.79 25.56
N THR A 1161 2.50 -2.39 26.72
CA THR A 1161 2.21 -3.30 27.84
C THR A 1161 0.75 -3.71 27.95
N GLU A 1162 -0.19 -2.95 27.41
CA GLU A 1162 -1.62 -3.23 27.49
C GLU A 1162 -2.16 -3.72 26.14
N ASN A 1163 -2.27 -5.04 25.95
CA ASN A 1163 -2.83 -5.62 24.73
C ASN A 1163 -3.51 -6.98 24.95
N MET A 1164 -4.47 -7.29 24.08
CA MET A 1164 -4.99 -8.63 23.87
C MET A 1164 -4.10 -9.32 22.85
N HIS A 1165 -3.46 -10.41 23.22
CA HIS A 1165 -2.55 -11.16 22.38
C HIS A 1165 -3.18 -12.49 21.98
N TRP A 1166 -3.48 -12.61 20.69
CA TRP A 1166 -3.95 -13.85 20.10
C TRP A 1166 -2.73 -14.57 19.54
N GLU A 1167 -2.47 -15.78 20.01
CA GLU A 1167 -1.34 -16.61 19.63
C GLU A 1167 -1.88 -17.91 19.03
N TRP A 1168 -1.62 -18.12 17.76
CA TRP A 1168 -1.93 -19.37 17.08
C TRP A 1168 -0.65 -20.17 16.86
N SER A 1169 -0.66 -21.44 17.24
CA SER A 1169 0.40 -22.40 16.92
C SER A 1169 -0.07 -23.35 15.82
N HIS A 1170 0.78 -23.57 14.82
CA HIS A 1170 0.49 -24.40 13.63
C HIS A 1170 -0.83 -24.03 12.93
N LEU A 1171 -1.01 -22.73 12.64
CA LEU A 1171 -2.20 -22.20 11.97
C LEU A 1171 -2.21 -22.53 10.48
N SER A 1172 -3.16 -23.37 10.05
CA SER A 1172 -3.56 -23.49 8.65
C SER A 1172 -4.70 -22.51 8.36
N PHE A 1173 -4.39 -21.44 7.65
CA PHE A 1173 -5.32 -20.40 7.22
C PHE A 1173 -5.71 -20.61 5.75
N HIS A 1174 -7.01 -20.67 5.47
CA HIS A 1174 -7.55 -20.72 4.12
C HIS A 1174 -8.41 -19.51 3.85
N TRP A 1175 -8.04 -18.75 2.83
CA TRP A 1175 -8.83 -17.66 2.30
C TRP A 1175 -9.49 -18.10 0.99
N LYS A 1176 -10.81 -18.24 1.03
CA LYS A 1176 -11.66 -18.48 -0.13
C LYS A 1176 -12.52 -17.25 -0.42
N PRO A 1177 -13.08 -17.07 -1.63
CA PRO A 1177 -14.02 -16.00 -1.92
C PRO A 1177 -15.22 -16.01 -0.96
N GLY A 1178 -15.24 -15.07 0.00
CA GLY A 1178 -16.29 -14.98 1.01
C GLY A 1178 -16.05 -15.72 2.31
N GLN A 1179 -14.97 -16.46 2.46
CA GLN A 1179 -14.75 -17.27 3.65
C GLN A 1179 -13.29 -17.24 4.09
N PHE A 1180 -13.07 -17.00 5.38
CA PHE A 1180 -11.78 -17.17 6.04
C PHE A 1180 -11.86 -18.32 7.03
N VAL A 1181 -10.97 -19.31 6.90
CA VAL A 1181 -10.92 -20.49 7.77
C VAL A 1181 -9.57 -20.52 8.46
N PHE A 1182 -9.57 -20.55 9.79
CA PHE A 1182 -8.40 -20.66 10.66
C PHE A 1182 -8.46 -22.01 11.35
N LYS A 1183 -7.41 -22.82 11.26
CA LYS A 1183 -7.30 -24.12 11.93
C LYS A 1183 -5.98 -24.20 12.68
N GLY A 1184 -6.00 -24.44 13.98
CA GLY A 1184 -4.80 -24.61 14.79
C GLY A 1184 -5.09 -24.38 16.27
N ASP A 1185 -4.05 -24.36 17.07
CA ASP A 1185 -4.17 -24.14 18.51
C ASP A 1185 -4.21 -22.64 18.79
N LEU A 1186 -5.30 -22.13 19.39
CA LEU A 1186 -5.46 -20.71 19.73
C LEU A 1186 -5.36 -20.48 21.23
N ASP A 1187 -4.39 -19.66 21.62
CA ASP A 1187 -4.27 -19.08 22.94
C ASP A 1187 -4.53 -17.57 22.90
N ILE A 1188 -5.48 -17.10 23.71
CA ILE A 1188 -5.76 -15.69 23.86
C ILE A 1188 -5.25 -15.26 25.23
N ASN A 1189 -4.18 -14.48 25.21
CA ASN A 1189 -3.53 -13.93 26.39
C ASN A 1189 -3.96 -12.47 26.59
N VAL A 1190 -4.43 -12.13 27.79
CA VAL A 1190 -4.57 -10.73 28.19
C VAL A 1190 -3.24 -10.31 28.80
N ARG A 1191 -2.55 -9.33 28.21
CA ARG A 1191 -1.27 -8.80 28.71
C ARG A 1191 -1.47 -7.38 29.22
N THR A 1192 -1.12 -7.15 30.48
CA THR A 1192 -1.19 -5.82 31.10
C THR A 1192 0.01 -5.56 32.02
N ALA A 1193 0.26 -4.29 32.36
CA ALA A 1193 1.30 -3.90 33.32
C ALA A 1193 0.87 -4.08 34.80
N SER A 1194 0.16 -5.16 35.12
CA SER A 1194 -0.28 -5.51 36.47
C SER A 1194 0.09 -6.95 36.80
N LYS A 1195 0.34 -7.26 38.09
CA LYS A 1195 0.69 -8.60 38.58
C LYS A 1195 -0.39 -9.67 38.26
N TYR A 1196 -1.65 -9.26 38.11
CA TYR A 1196 -2.80 -10.18 38.12
C TYR A 1196 -3.37 -10.52 36.74
N ASP A 1197 -2.81 -9.94 35.69
CA ASP A 1197 -3.48 -9.81 34.40
C ASP A 1197 -2.52 -10.08 33.22
N ASP A 1198 -1.49 -10.91 33.41
CA ASP A 1198 -0.88 -11.67 32.31
C ASP A 1198 -1.35 -13.12 32.43
N CYS A 1199 -2.41 -13.47 31.72
CA CYS A 1199 -3.01 -14.79 31.80
C CYS A 1199 -3.56 -15.25 30.45
N CYS A 1200 -3.50 -16.56 30.22
CA CYS A 1200 -4.18 -17.21 29.11
C CYS A 1200 -5.67 -17.26 29.41
N PHE A 1201 -6.40 -16.27 28.87
CA PHE A 1201 -7.84 -16.09 29.03
C PHE A 1201 -8.61 -17.22 28.33
N LEU A 1202 -8.22 -17.60 27.12
CA LEU A 1202 -8.80 -18.72 26.37
C LEU A 1202 -7.68 -19.62 25.85
N HIS A 1203 -7.76 -20.91 26.16
CA HIS A 1203 -6.95 -21.96 25.54
C HIS A 1203 -7.89 -22.83 24.71
N LEU A 1204 -7.72 -22.84 23.40
CA LEU A 1204 -8.62 -23.50 22.45
C LEU A 1204 -7.79 -24.35 21.48
N PRO A 1205 -7.47 -25.61 21.87
CA PRO A 1205 -6.70 -26.52 21.02
C PRO A 1205 -7.53 -27.01 19.82
N ASP A 1206 -6.87 -27.24 18.68
CA ASP A 1206 -7.47 -27.70 17.43
C ASP A 1206 -8.70 -26.90 16.96
N LEU A 1207 -8.72 -25.60 17.24
CA LEU A 1207 -9.83 -24.74 16.89
C LEU A 1207 -9.96 -24.59 15.38
N CYS A 1208 -11.14 -24.95 14.84
CA CYS A 1208 -11.54 -24.59 13.49
C CYS A 1208 -12.46 -23.36 13.53
N MET A 1209 -11.91 -22.17 13.34
CA MET A 1209 -12.65 -20.91 13.29
C MET A 1209 -12.93 -20.51 11.84
N THR A 1210 -14.19 -20.28 11.50
CA THR A 1210 -14.63 -19.86 10.16
C THR A 1210 -15.34 -18.51 10.22
N LEU A 1211 -14.91 -17.56 9.40
CA LEU A 1211 -15.56 -16.27 9.17
C LEU A 1211 -16.15 -16.30 7.76
N ASP A 1212 -17.46 -16.35 7.67
CA ASP A 1212 -18.19 -16.43 6.40
C ASP A 1212 -18.95 -15.12 6.15
N LEU A 1213 -18.68 -14.51 5.01
CA LEU A 1213 -19.13 -13.19 4.58
C LEU A 1213 -20.15 -13.34 3.45
N GLN A 1214 -21.39 -12.96 3.73
CA GLN A 1214 -22.45 -12.93 2.73
C GLN A 1214 -22.72 -11.48 2.32
N TRP A 1215 -22.37 -11.13 1.07
CA TRP A 1215 -22.65 -9.81 0.52
C TRP A 1215 -24.10 -9.69 0.05
N LEU A 1216 -24.80 -8.67 0.56
CA LEU A 1216 -26.15 -8.33 0.13
C LEU A 1216 -26.05 -7.30 -1.00
N CYS A 1217 -26.18 -7.78 -2.24
CA CYS A 1217 -26.13 -6.97 -3.46
C CYS A 1217 -27.47 -7.06 -4.21
N HIS A 1218 -27.73 -6.15 -5.15
CA HIS A 1218 -28.93 -6.23 -6.00
C HIS A 1218 -28.85 -7.37 -7.03
N GLY A 1219 -27.64 -7.69 -7.49
CA GLY A 1219 -27.34 -8.80 -8.39
C GLY A 1219 -26.53 -9.90 -7.70
N ASN A 1220 -25.97 -10.82 -8.51
CA ASN A 1220 -25.09 -11.87 -8.02
C ASN A 1220 -23.77 -11.26 -7.50
N PRO A 1221 -23.40 -11.47 -6.22
CA PRO A 1221 -22.14 -10.99 -5.64
C PRO A 1221 -20.87 -11.44 -6.37
N HIS A 1222 -20.92 -12.61 -7.03
CA HIS A 1222 -19.81 -13.20 -7.76
C HIS A 1222 -19.81 -12.84 -9.25
N ASP A 1223 -20.84 -12.15 -9.77
CA ASP A 1223 -20.87 -11.76 -11.18
C ASP A 1223 -20.11 -10.44 -11.42
N HIS A 1224 -18.78 -10.53 -11.39
CA HIS A 1224 -17.87 -9.40 -11.64
C HIS A 1224 -17.61 -9.15 -13.13
N HIS A 1225 -18.02 -10.06 -14.03
CA HIS A 1225 -17.87 -9.90 -15.48
C HIS A 1225 -18.97 -9.00 -16.09
N SER A 1226 -20.16 -8.95 -15.48
CA SER A 1226 -21.25 -8.06 -15.90
C SER A 1226 -21.00 -6.56 -15.68
N VAL A 1227 -19.95 -6.17 -14.95
CA VAL A 1227 -19.65 -4.77 -14.61
C VAL A 1227 -19.06 -4.04 -15.83
N THR A 1228 -19.90 -3.24 -16.50
CA THR A 1228 -19.48 -2.40 -17.63
C THR A 1228 -19.26 -0.95 -17.20
N LEU A 1229 -18.00 -0.50 -17.18
CA LEU A 1229 -17.66 0.90 -16.88
C LEU A 1229 -18.01 1.84 -18.04
N ARG A 1230 -18.38 3.09 -17.76
CA ARG A 1230 -18.69 4.09 -18.80
C ARG A 1230 -17.86 5.35 -18.64
N ALA A 1231 -17.38 5.86 -19.78
CA ALA A 1231 -16.74 7.15 -19.85
C ALA A 1231 -17.76 8.29 -19.65
N PRO A 1232 -17.36 9.43 -19.08
CA PRO A 1232 -18.25 10.56 -18.82
C PRO A 1232 -18.95 11.12 -20.06
N GLU A 1233 -18.35 10.97 -21.25
CA GLU A 1233 -18.87 11.45 -22.53
C GLU A 1233 -20.08 10.64 -23.04
N PHE A 1234 -20.23 9.38 -22.60
CA PHE A 1234 -21.25 8.44 -23.10
C PHE A 1234 -22.28 8.05 -22.02
N LEU A 1235 -22.51 8.94 -21.05
CA LEU A 1235 -23.48 8.70 -19.99
C LEU A 1235 -24.91 8.73 -20.55
N PRO A 1236 -25.77 7.75 -20.20
CA PRO A 1236 -27.18 7.81 -20.56
C PRO A 1236 -27.87 8.97 -19.83
N GLU A 1237 -28.94 9.51 -20.43
CA GLU A 1237 -29.80 10.50 -19.78
C GLU A 1237 -30.49 9.84 -18.57
N VAL A 1238 -29.96 10.08 -17.37
CA VAL A 1238 -30.53 9.58 -16.12
C VAL A 1238 -31.60 10.57 -15.63
N PRO A 1239 -32.76 10.10 -15.12
CA PRO A 1239 -33.78 10.98 -14.55
C PRO A 1239 -33.19 11.94 -13.48
N LEU A 1240 -33.66 13.19 -13.49
CA LEU A 1240 -33.28 14.24 -12.51
C LEU A 1240 -33.32 13.69 -11.08
N GLY A 1241 -32.14 13.54 -10.47
CA GLY A 1241 -31.96 13.10 -9.08
C GLY A 1241 -31.23 11.76 -8.90
N GLN A 1242 -31.18 10.89 -9.91
CA GLN A 1242 -30.38 9.66 -9.85
C GLN A 1242 -28.98 9.87 -10.43
N LEU A 1243 -27.96 9.44 -9.69
CA LEU A 1243 -26.57 9.42 -10.15
C LEU A 1243 -26.30 8.12 -10.92
N HIS A 1244 -25.54 8.22 -12.01
CA HIS A 1244 -25.06 7.05 -12.75
C HIS A 1244 -24.19 6.16 -11.85
N ASP A 1245 -24.41 4.85 -11.89
CA ASP A 1245 -23.64 3.88 -11.10
C ASP A 1245 -23.45 2.54 -11.83
N SER A 1246 -22.32 2.41 -12.51
CA SER A 1246 -21.90 1.19 -13.23
C SER A 1246 -21.78 -0.04 -12.33
N TYR A 1247 -21.59 0.15 -11.03
CA TYR A 1247 -21.44 -0.95 -10.07
C TYR A 1247 -22.74 -1.31 -9.35
N ARG A 1248 -23.90 -0.74 -9.70
CA ARG A 1248 -25.14 -0.87 -8.91
C ARG A 1248 -25.54 -2.31 -8.57
N ALA A 1249 -25.42 -3.23 -9.53
CA ALA A 1249 -25.76 -4.64 -9.33
C ALA A 1249 -24.73 -5.37 -8.44
N PHE A 1250 -23.46 -5.00 -8.54
CA PHE A 1250 -22.34 -5.62 -7.83
C PHE A 1250 -22.10 -5.02 -6.44
N ARG A 1251 -22.32 -3.72 -6.25
CA ARG A 1251 -22.04 -2.99 -5.01
C ARG A 1251 -22.84 -3.59 -3.86
N SER A 1252 -22.15 -3.88 -2.75
CA SER A 1252 -22.81 -4.37 -1.55
C SER A 1252 -23.53 -3.23 -0.84
N GLU A 1253 -24.78 -3.45 -0.46
CA GLU A 1253 -25.52 -2.54 0.41
C GLU A 1253 -25.20 -2.77 1.87
N ASN A 1254 -25.08 -4.05 2.24
CA ASN A 1254 -24.77 -4.53 3.58
C ASN A 1254 -24.07 -5.90 3.51
N LEU A 1255 -23.51 -6.34 4.65
CA LEU A 1255 -22.87 -7.64 4.83
C LEU A 1255 -23.52 -8.39 6.01
N ASN A 1256 -23.74 -9.69 5.84
CA ASN A 1256 -23.96 -10.58 6.96
C ASN A 1256 -22.65 -11.33 7.26
N LEU A 1257 -22.21 -11.31 8.52
CA LEU A 1257 -21.02 -12.02 8.97
C LEU A 1257 -21.44 -13.17 9.87
N SER A 1258 -21.02 -14.39 9.55
CA SER A 1258 -21.16 -15.54 10.43
C SER A 1258 -19.80 -16.04 10.92
N ILE A 1259 -19.66 -16.13 12.23
CA ILE A 1259 -18.45 -16.57 12.92
C ILE A 1259 -18.78 -17.93 13.54
N LYS A 1260 -18.14 -19.00 13.07
CA LYS A 1260 -18.30 -20.34 13.67
C LYS A 1260 -16.98 -20.81 14.26
N MET A 1261 -16.99 -21.21 15.51
CA MET A 1261 -15.87 -21.81 16.23
C MET A 1261 -16.22 -23.27 16.51
N ASP A 1262 -15.49 -24.21 15.90
CA ASP A 1262 -15.72 -25.64 16.03
C ASP A 1262 -14.50 -26.31 16.66
N LEU A 1263 -14.69 -26.86 17.87
CA LEU A 1263 -13.70 -27.60 18.65
C LEU A 1263 -14.01 -29.11 18.69
N THR A 1264 -15.00 -29.59 17.92
CA THR A 1264 -15.44 -30.99 17.97
C THR A 1264 -14.54 -31.95 17.18
N ARG A 1265 -13.62 -31.40 16.37
CA ARG A 1265 -12.68 -32.17 15.56
C ARG A 1265 -11.50 -32.59 16.43
N HIS A 1266 -11.59 -33.74 17.06
CA HIS A 1266 -10.51 -34.28 17.87
C HIS A 1266 -9.29 -34.62 17.03
N SER A 1267 -8.18 -33.91 17.26
CA SER A 1267 -6.85 -34.50 17.10
C SER A 1267 -6.43 -35.12 18.45
N GLY A 1268 -5.51 -36.09 18.44
CA GLY A 1268 -5.20 -36.93 19.61
C GLY A 1268 -4.48 -36.24 20.79
N THR A 1269 -4.52 -34.92 20.89
CA THR A 1269 -3.90 -34.14 21.98
C THR A 1269 -4.78 -34.13 23.24
N ILE A 1270 -4.12 -34.28 24.39
CA ILE A 1270 -4.73 -34.45 25.73
C ILE A 1270 -5.23 -33.11 26.31
N SER A 1271 -4.96 -31.97 25.65
CA SER A 1271 -5.29 -30.66 26.21
C SER A 1271 -6.77 -30.33 26.06
N GLN A 1272 -7.43 -30.00 27.17
CA GLN A 1272 -8.84 -29.61 27.20
C GLN A 1272 -8.96 -28.09 27.02
N PRO A 1273 -9.97 -27.59 26.28
CA PRO A 1273 -10.18 -26.15 26.14
C PRO A 1273 -10.58 -25.56 27.49
N ARG A 1274 -9.97 -24.43 27.83
CA ARG A 1274 -10.16 -23.77 29.14
C ARG A 1274 -10.37 -22.28 28.99
N ILE A 1275 -11.17 -21.71 29.89
CA ILE A 1275 -11.40 -20.28 30.03
C ILE A 1275 -10.98 -19.86 31.43
N LEU A 1276 -10.08 -18.89 31.56
CA LEU A 1276 -9.63 -18.36 32.85
C LEU A 1276 -10.03 -16.89 32.99
N LEU A 1277 -10.80 -16.59 34.03
CA LEU A 1277 -11.36 -15.27 34.30
C LEU A 1277 -10.99 -14.78 35.69
N TYR A 1278 -10.43 -13.58 35.77
CA TYR A 1278 -10.37 -12.82 37.02
C TYR A 1278 -11.32 -11.62 36.97
N SER A 1279 -11.75 -11.14 38.14
CA SER A 1279 -12.52 -9.89 38.22
C SER A 1279 -11.80 -8.70 37.56
N SER A 1280 -10.47 -8.68 37.63
CA SER A 1280 -9.62 -7.68 36.96
C SER A 1280 -9.64 -7.83 35.43
N THR A 1281 -9.57 -9.06 34.91
CA THR A 1281 -9.72 -9.36 33.47
C THR A 1281 -11.03 -8.86 32.91
N LEU A 1282 -12.16 -9.10 33.60
CA LEU A 1282 -13.48 -8.61 33.19
C LEU A 1282 -13.53 -7.07 33.12
N ARG A 1283 -12.90 -6.40 34.10
CA ARG A 1283 -12.81 -4.95 34.12
C ARG A 1283 -11.91 -4.41 33.00
N TRP A 1284 -10.80 -5.07 32.76
CA TRP A 1284 -9.91 -4.74 31.64
C TRP A 1284 -10.63 -4.90 30.30
N MET A 1285 -11.44 -5.94 30.11
CA MET A 1285 -12.26 -6.12 28.91
C MET A 1285 -13.28 -4.99 28.70
N GLN A 1286 -13.90 -4.47 29.76
CA GLN A 1286 -14.77 -3.29 29.66
C GLN A 1286 -14.00 -2.04 29.19
N ASN A 1287 -12.78 -1.85 29.71
CA ASN A 1287 -11.92 -0.75 29.27
C ASN A 1287 -11.45 -0.97 27.82
N PHE A 1288 -11.04 -2.18 27.46
CA PHE A 1288 -10.66 -2.57 26.10
C PHE A 1288 -11.80 -2.28 25.12
N TRP A 1289 -13.03 -2.66 25.46
CA TRP A 1289 -14.22 -2.35 24.66
C TRP A 1289 -14.47 -0.85 24.54
N ALA A 1290 -14.32 -0.08 25.63
CA ALA A 1290 -14.44 1.37 25.61
C ALA A 1290 -13.37 2.03 24.72
N THR A 1291 -12.14 1.54 24.74
CA THR A 1291 -11.04 2.01 23.87
C THR A 1291 -11.31 1.63 22.41
N TRP A 1292 -11.79 0.41 22.14
CA TRP A 1292 -12.05 -0.05 20.77
C TRP A 1292 -13.27 0.64 20.12
N THR A 1293 -14.24 1.04 20.95
CA THR A 1293 -15.39 1.84 20.52
C THR A 1293 -15.13 3.36 20.56
N SER A 1294 -13.96 3.79 21.04
CA SER A 1294 -13.53 5.19 21.03
C SER A 1294 -13.48 5.73 19.60
N VAL A 1295 -13.90 6.97 19.42
CA VAL A 1295 -13.99 7.61 18.10
C VAL A 1295 -12.81 8.54 17.90
N THR A 1296 -11.91 8.15 17.00
CA THR A 1296 -10.78 8.95 16.57
C THR A 1296 -11.24 10.17 15.74
N ARG A 1297 -10.63 11.33 15.99
CA ARG A 1297 -10.93 12.57 15.25
C ARG A 1297 -10.31 12.52 13.86
N PRO A 1298 -10.98 13.04 12.81
CA PRO A 1298 -10.41 13.09 11.48
C PRO A 1298 -9.19 14.02 11.45
N ILE A 1299 -8.08 13.53 10.92
CA ILE A 1299 -6.81 14.26 10.82
C ILE A 1299 -6.61 14.77 9.38
N CYS A 1300 -6.10 16.00 9.26
CA CYS A 1300 -5.79 16.67 7.99
C CYS A 1300 -6.96 16.68 6.99
N ARG A 1301 -8.19 16.88 7.48
CA ARG A 1301 -9.40 16.98 6.65
C ARG A 1301 -10.13 18.30 6.86
N GLY A 1302 -10.85 18.73 5.82
CA GLY A 1302 -11.64 19.96 5.81
C GLY A 1302 -11.06 21.03 4.89
N LYS A 1303 -11.69 22.20 4.90
CA LYS A 1303 -11.38 23.32 4.00
C LYS A 1303 -9.92 23.79 4.10
N LEU A 1304 -9.32 23.74 5.29
CA LEU A 1304 -7.93 24.16 5.51
C LEU A 1304 -6.91 23.26 4.79
N PHE A 1305 -7.21 21.96 4.64
CA PHE A 1305 -6.31 20.96 4.06
C PHE A 1305 -6.66 20.62 2.60
N ASN A 1306 -7.56 21.38 1.96
CA ASN A 1306 -8.09 21.12 0.61
C ASN A 1306 -8.66 19.70 0.39
N ASN A 1307 -9.02 18.99 1.48
CA ASN A 1307 -9.61 17.64 1.42
C ASN A 1307 -11.06 17.67 1.93
N LEU A 1308 -12.00 17.84 0.99
CA LEU A 1308 -13.45 17.89 1.23
C LEU A 1308 -14.16 16.57 0.87
N LYS A 1309 -13.42 15.51 0.54
CA LYS A 1309 -14.01 14.21 0.19
C LYS A 1309 -14.77 13.65 1.42
N PRO A 1310 -16.00 13.13 1.24
CA PRO A 1310 -16.73 12.50 2.34
C PRO A 1310 -15.96 11.30 2.89
N SER A 1311 -16.11 11.01 4.19
CA SER A 1311 -15.48 9.82 4.76
C SER A 1311 -16.04 8.55 4.12
N LYS A 1312 -15.15 7.68 3.63
CA LYS A 1312 -15.53 6.32 3.20
C LYS A 1312 -16.28 5.62 4.34
N LYS A 1313 -17.35 4.88 4.03
CA LYS A 1313 -18.08 4.07 5.03
C LYS A 1313 -17.10 3.08 5.67
N LYS A 1314 -17.11 2.96 7.00
CA LYS A 1314 -16.31 1.94 7.71
C LYS A 1314 -16.97 0.57 7.54
N LEU A 1315 -16.18 -0.50 7.44
CA LEU A 1315 -16.69 -1.89 7.32
C LEU A 1315 -17.67 -2.23 8.45
N GLY A 1316 -17.37 -1.81 9.67
CA GLY A 1316 -18.26 -2.02 10.83
C GLY A 1316 -19.62 -1.31 10.75
N GLN A 1317 -19.82 -0.38 9.82
CA GLN A 1317 -21.15 0.22 9.54
C GLN A 1317 -21.89 -0.47 8.41
N HIS A 1318 -21.22 -1.42 7.74
CA HIS A 1318 -21.74 -2.16 6.60
C HIS A 1318 -22.32 -3.51 7.02
N TYR A 1319 -22.02 -3.98 8.23
CA TYR A 1319 -22.66 -5.17 8.78
C TYR A 1319 -24.13 -4.88 9.09
N LYS A 1320 -25.04 -5.70 8.54
CA LYS A 1320 -26.47 -5.68 8.89
C LYS A 1320 -26.77 -6.71 9.97
N GLN A 1321 -26.13 -7.87 9.88
CA GLN A 1321 -26.33 -8.97 10.80
C GLN A 1321 -25.00 -9.65 11.14
N LEU A 1322 -24.85 -9.99 12.41
CA LEU A 1322 -23.73 -10.76 12.94
C LEU A 1322 -24.28 -12.01 13.61
N SER A 1323 -23.80 -13.19 13.23
CA SER A 1323 -24.10 -14.44 13.93
C SER A 1323 -22.82 -15.08 14.43
N TYR A 1324 -22.84 -15.57 15.66
CA TYR A 1324 -21.73 -16.29 16.28
C TYR A 1324 -22.21 -17.66 16.73
N THR A 1325 -21.45 -18.69 16.41
CA THR A 1325 -21.72 -20.08 16.76
C THR A 1325 -20.45 -20.69 17.35
N ALA A 1326 -20.54 -21.28 18.54
CA ALA A 1326 -19.45 -22.01 19.16
C ALA A 1326 -19.90 -23.43 19.48
N LEU A 1327 -19.10 -24.41 19.09
CA LEU A 1327 -19.29 -25.83 19.34
C LEU A 1327 -18.05 -26.34 20.06
N PHE A 1328 -18.24 -26.95 21.23
CA PHE A 1328 -17.16 -27.56 21.99
C PHE A 1328 -17.59 -28.91 22.56
N PRO A 1329 -16.68 -29.91 22.60
CA PRO A 1329 -16.89 -31.16 23.31
C PRO A 1329 -16.80 -30.83 24.80
N GLN A 1330 -15.66 -31.06 25.45
CA GLN A 1330 -15.50 -30.70 26.86
C GLN A 1330 -15.01 -29.26 27.01
N LEU A 1331 -15.48 -28.48 28.00
CA LEU A 1331 -14.99 -27.12 28.29
C LEU A 1331 -14.91 -26.87 29.81
N GLN A 1332 -13.78 -26.31 30.26
CA GLN A 1332 -13.57 -25.88 31.65
C GLN A 1332 -13.54 -24.35 31.76
N VAL A 1333 -14.34 -23.77 32.65
CA VAL A 1333 -14.39 -22.32 32.92
C VAL A 1333 -14.01 -22.06 34.36
N HIS A 1334 -12.91 -21.35 34.58
CA HIS A 1334 -12.38 -21.00 35.89
C HIS A 1334 -12.59 -19.51 36.13
N TYR A 1335 -13.34 -19.17 37.17
CA TYR A 1335 -13.51 -17.79 37.61
C TYR A 1335 -12.91 -17.60 39.00
N TRP A 1336 -12.06 -16.61 39.16
CA TRP A 1336 -11.45 -16.24 40.43
C TRP A 1336 -11.79 -14.79 40.78
N ALA A 1337 -12.27 -14.54 42.00
CA ALA A 1337 -12.59 -13.18 42.43
C ALA A 1337 -11.36 -12.27 42.44
N SER A 1338 -10.24 -12.80 42.91
CA SER A 1338 -8.93 -12.15 42.92
C SER A 1338 -7.87 -13.23 43.11
N PHE A 1339 -6.72 -13.05 42.49
CA PHE A 1339 -5.56 -13.92 42.73
C PHE A 1339 -5.19 -13.99 44.23
N ALA A 1340 -5.37 -12.89 44.98
CA ALA A 1340 -5.04 -12.84 46.40
C ALA A 1340 -6.07 -13.52 47.30
N GLN A 1341 -7.36 -13.50 46.95
CA GLN A 1341 -8.41 -14.09 47.79
C GLN A 1341 -8.56 -15.59 47.59
N GLN A 1342 -8.01 -16.14 46.49
CA GLN A 1342 -8.04 -17.57 46.13
C GLN A 1342 -9.42 -18.22 46.34
N ARG A 1343 -10.50 -17.48 46.04
CA ARG A 1343 -11.88 -17.97 46.00
C ARG A 1343 -12.40 -17.89 44.58
N GLY A 1344 -13.01 -18.96 44.11
CA GLY A 1344 -13.42 -19.08 42.73
C GLY A 1344 -14.49 -20.13 42.46
N ILE A 1345 -14.84 -20.24 41.19
CA ILE A 1345 -15.84 -21.15 40.63
C ILE A 1345 -15.18 -21.87 39.46
N GLN A 1346 -15.28 -23.20 39.41
CA GLN A 1346 -14.92 -24.01 38.26
C GLN A 1346 -16.22 -24.58 37.67
N ILE A 1347 -16.44 -24.40 36.38
CA ILE A 1347 -17.55 -24.99 35.63
C ILE A 1347 -16.95 -25.95 34.62
N GLU A 1348 -17.42 -27.19 34.57
CA GLU A 1348 -17.05 -28.16 33.55
C GLU A 1348 -18.30 -28.57 32.78
N CYS A 1349 -18.19 -28.77 31.49
CA CYS A 1349 -19.28 -29.26 30.65
C CYS A 1349 -18.72 -30.24 29.60
N SER A 1350 -19.52 -31.24 29.23
CA SER A 1350 -19.09 -32.37 28.37
C SER A 1350 -19.36 -32.18 26.88
N GLN A 1351 -20.37 -31.37 26.55
CA GLN A 1351 -20.71 -30.90 25.20
C GLN A 1351 -21.43 -29.56 25.33
N GLY A 1352 -21.12 -28.61 24.45
CA GLY A 1352 -21.85 -27.35 24.40
C GLY A 1352 -21.95 -26.74 23.00
N HIS A 1353 -23.08 -26.10 22.77
CA HIS A 1353 -23.40 -25.33 21.59
C HIS A 1353 -23.92 -23.95 22.01
N VAL A 1354 -23.29 -22.88 21.52
CA VAL A 1354 -23.71 -21.51 21.80
C VAL A 1354 -23.93 -20.81 20.47
N PHE A 1355 -25.14 -20.32 20.23
CA PHE A 1355 -25.53 -19.55 19.07
C PHE A 1355 -26.02 -18.16 19.50
N THR A 1356 -25.54 -17.11 18.85
CA THR A 1356 -26.01 -15.75 19.08
C THR A 1356 -26.18 -15.04 17.74
N ARG A 1357 -27.22 -14.22 17.62
CA ARG A 1357 -27.51 -13.43 16.43
C ARG A 1357 -27.86 -12.01 16.83
N GLY A 1358 -27.14 -11.06 16.26
CA GLY A 1358 -27.35 -9.63 16.43
C GLY A 1358 -27.65 -8.94 15.11
N THR A 1359 -28.48 -7.90 15.16
CA THR A 1359 -28.72 -7.00 14.02
C THR A 1359 -28.29 -5.59 14.38
N GLN A 1360 -27.71 -4.90 13.39
CA GLN A 1360 -27.27 -3.52 13.52
C GLN A 1360 -28.27 -2.58 12.86
N ARG A 1361 -28.64 -1.51 13.58
CA ARG A 1361 -29.37 -0.37 13.02
C ARG A 1361 -28.53 0.90 13.17
N LEU A 1362 -28.55 1.74 12.15
CA LEU A 1362 -27.87 3.03 12.17
C LEU A 1362 -28.89 4.14 12.46
N ILE A 1363 -28.76 4.79 13.62
CA ILE A 1363 -29.69 5.84 14.04
C ILE A 1363 -29.12 7.22 13.67
N PRO A 1364 -29.85 8.04 12.88
CA PRO A 1364 -29.47 9.42 12.62
C PRO A 1364 -29.70 10.30 13.85
N GLN A 1365 -28.72 11.13 14.17
CA GLN A 1365 -28.86 12.14 15.22
C GLN A 1365 -29.54 13.39 14.67
N ALA A 1366 -30.58 13.86 15.35
CA ALA A 1366 -31.21 15.14 15.07
C ALA A 1366 -30.30 16.30 15.51
N GLY A 1367 -30.15 17.31 14.65
CA GLY A 1367 -29.37 18.52 14.92
C GLY A 1367 -29.00 19.28 13.64
N THR A 1368 -28.55 20.53 13.79
CA THR A 1368 -28.04 21.35 12.67
C THR A 1368 -26.66 20.89 12.18
N VAL A 1369 -25.94 20.13 13.01
CA VAL A 1369 -24.62 19.57 12.70
C VAL A 1369 -24.79 18.15 12.20
N MET A 1370 -24.27 17.85 11.01
CA MET A 1370 -24.18 16.46 10.53
C MET A 1370 -23.26 15.67 11.45
N ARG A 1371 -23.82 14.69 12.15
CA ARG A 1371 -23.09 13.78 13.04
C ARG A 1371 -23.10 12.36 12.48
N ARG A 1372 -22.12 11.56 12.89
CA ARG A 1372 -22.04 10.14 12.53
C ARG A 1372 -23.25 9.40 13.08
N LEU A 1373 -23.78 8.46 12.30
CA LEU A 1373 -24.83 7.53 12.74
C LEU A 1373 -24.31 6.65 13.87
N ILE A 1374 -25.08 6.53 14.96
CA ILE A 1374 -24.76 5.60 16.05
C ILE A 1374 -25.18 4.20 15.60
N SER A 1375 -24.26 3.23 15.75
CA SER A 1375 -24.58 1.81 15.60
C SER A 1375 -25.26 1.32 16.86
N ASP A 1376 -26.54 1.01 16.74
CA ASP A 1376 -27.31 0.34 17.77
C ASP A 1376 -27.37 -1.15 17.42
N TRP A 1377 -26.82 -1.99 18.31
CA TRP A 1377 -26.79 -3.43 18.15
C TRP A 1377 -27.84 -4.05 19.06
N SER A 1378 -28.78 -4.78 18.46
CA SER A 1378 -29.79 -5.54 19.20
C SER A 1378 -29.56 -7.04 19.00
N VAL A 1379 -29.52 -7.78 20.11
CA VAL A 1379 -29.48 -9.25 20.07
C VAL A 1379 -30.89 -9.74 19.77
N THR A 1380 -31.10 -10.32 18.59
CA THR A 1380 -32.41 -10.83 18.17
C THR A 1380 -32.68 -12.21 18.73
N GLN A 1381 -31.64 -13.06 18.79
CA GLN A 1381 -31.73 -14.44 19.24
C GLN A 1381 -30.43 -14.85 19.92
N MET A 1382 -30.53 -15.64 21.00
CA MET A 1382 -29.40 -16.31 21.63
C MET A 1382 -29.88 -17.67 22.15
N VAL A 1383 -29.14 -18.73 21.84
CA VAL A 1383 -29.44 -20.11 22.22
C VAL A 1383 -28.16 -20.73 22.77
N SER A 1384 -28.21 -21.35 23.94
CA SER A 1384 -27.07 -22.05 24.54
C SER A 1384 -27.52 -23.40 25.06
N ASP A 1385 -26.99 -24.48 24.51
CA ASP A 1385 -27.28 -25.85 24.90
C ASP A 1385 -26.01 -26.48 25.47
N LEU A 1386 -26.01 -26.83 26.76
CA LEU A 1386 -24.88 -27.44 27.47
C LEU A 1386 -25.32 -28.78 28.05
N SER A 1387 -24.44 -29.77 28.04
CA SER A 1387 -24.70 -31.10 28.60
C SER A 1387 -23.67 -31.50 29.66
N GLN A 1388 -24.13 -32.25 30.66
CA GLN A 1388 -23.37 -32.68 31.83
C GLN A 1388 -22.56 -31.54 32.45
N VAL A 1389 -23.25 -30.49 32.93
CA VAL A 1389 -22.57 -29.35 33.54
C VAL A 1389 -22.34 -29.64 35.02
N THR A 1390 -21.12 -29.47 35.49
CA THR A 1390 -20.73 -29.53 36.91
C THR A 1390 -20.14 -28.20 37.32
N VAL A 1391 -20.44 -27.75 38.54
CA VAL A 1391 -19.93 -26.51 39.10
C VAL A 1391 -19.34 -26.80 40.46
N HIS A 1392 -18.06 -26.49 40.61
CA HIS A 1392 -17.32 -26.62 41.86
C HIS A 1392 -16.98 -25.22 42.40
N LEU A 1393 -17.01 -25.09 43.72
CA LEU A 1393 -16.45 -23.96 44.42
C LEU A 1393 -15.00 -24.28 44.80
N MET A 1394 -14.13 -23.29 44.63
CA MET A 1394 -12.72 -23.40 44.91
C MET A 1394 -12.34 -22.42 46.01
N ALA A 1395 -11.67 -22.91 47.04
CA ALA A 1395 -11.07 -22.09 48.09
C ALA A 1395 -9.74 -22.67 48.55
N SER A 1396 -8.76 -21.81 48.79
CA SER A 1396 -7.53 -22.19 49.46
C SER A 1396 -7.66 -22.02 50.98
N PRO A 1397 -7.21 -23.01 51.78
CA PRO A 1397 -7.16 -22.86 53.24
C PRO A 1397 -5.95 -22.03 53.71
N THR A 1398 -4.92 -21.86 52.88
CA THR A 1398 -3.66 -21.19 53.23
C THR A 1398 -3.62 -19.74 52.74
N GLU A 1399 -3.42 -18.82 53.68
CA GLU A 1399 -3.05 -17.44 53.36
C GLU A 1399 -1.64 -17.41 52.74
N GLU A 1400 -1.53 -16.83 51.54
CA GLU A 1400 -0.32 -16.17 51.00
C GLU A 1400 0.95 -17.04 50.76
N ASN A 1401 1.00 -17.81 49.67
CA ASN A 1401 2.28 -18.25 49.07
C ASN A 1401 2.59 -17.54 47.75
N ALA A 1402 3.89 -17.29 47.51
CA ALA A 1402 4.41 -16.37 46.49
C ALA A 1402 4.50 -16.93 45.07
N ASP A 1403 4.26 -18.23 44.87
CA ASP A 1403 4.51 -18.87 43.59
C ASP A 1403 3.37 -18.66 42.58
N HIS A 1404 3.76 -18.45 41.32
CA HIS A 1404 2.93 -18.13 40.16
C HIS A 1404 1.93 -19.22 39.72
N CYS A 1405 1.79 -20.30 40.51
CA CYS A 1405 0.91 -21.42 40.20
C CYS A 1405 -0.32 -21.35 41.12
N LEU A 1406 -1.49 -21.70 40.59
CA LEU A 1406 -2.62 -22.06 41.44
C LEU A 1406 -2.12 -23.10 42.44
N ASP A 1407 -2.20 -22.77 43.74
CA ASP A 1407 -1.72 -23.65 44.79
C ASP A 1407 -2.37 -25.03 44.58
N PRO A 1408 -1.62 -26.13 44.39
CA PRO A 1408 -2.22 -27.45 44.20
C PRO A 1408 -3.06 -27.90 45.41
N LEU A 1409 -2.99 -27.17 46.51
CA LEU A 1409 -3.76 -27.34 47.75
C LEU A 1409 -5.15 -26.68 47.74
N VAL A 1410 -5.60 -26.11 46.62
CA VAL A 1410 -6.98 -25.58 46.50
C VAL A 1410 -8.00 -26.69 46.74
N THR A 1411 -8.81 -26.52 47.78
CA THR A 1411 -9.93 -27.41 48.05
C THR A 1411 -11.05 -27.17 47.05
N LYS A 1412 -11.44 -28.23 46.33
CA LYS A 1412 -12.57 -28.24 45.39
C LYS A 1412 -13.78 -28.85 46.08
N THR A 1413 -14.85 -28.08 46.21
CA THR A 1413 -16.13 -28.56 46.76
C THR A 1413 -17.21 -28.54 45.69
N HIS A 1414 -17.93 -29.64 45.51
CA HIS A 1414 -19.05 -29.68 44.56
C HIS A 1414 -20.16 -28.74 45.03
N LEU A 1415 -20.73 -27.93 44.12
CA LEU A 1415 -21.86 -27.03 44.38
C LEU A 1415 -23.12 -27.48 43.64
N LEU A 1416 -23.04 -27.67 42.32
CA LEU A 1416 -24.17 -28.16 41.54
C LEU A 1416 -23.75 -29.00 40.32
N SER A 1417 -24.59 -29.93 39.89
CA SER A 1417 -24.46 -30.69 38.64
C SER A 1417 -25.81 -30.84 37.93
N LEU A 1418 -25.81 -31.01 36.62
CA LEU A 1418 -27.02 -31.13 35.79
C LEU A 1418 -26.74 -31.89 34.50
N SER A 1419 -27.73 -32.61 33.96
CA SER A 1419 -27.57 -33.43 32.75
C SER A 1419 -27.69 -32.60 31.47
N SER A 1420 -28.60 -31.62 31.44
CA SER A 1420 -28.79 -30.71 30.30
C SER A 1420 -29.22 -29.32 30.78
N LEU A 1421 -28.66 -28.29 30.13
CA LEU A 1421 -29.02 -26.88 30.29
C LEU A 1421 -29.26 -26.29 28.91
N THR A 1422 -30.47 -25.82 28.65
CA THR A 1422 -30.82 -25.12 27.42
C THR A 1422 -31.34 -23.72 27.77
N TYR A 1423 -30.69 -22.70 27.24
CA TYR A 1423 -31.06 -21.29 27.42
C TYR A 1423 -31.44 -20.69 26.07
N GLN A 1424 -32.55 -19.97 26.02
CA GLN A 1424 -33.04 -19.27 24.85
C GLN A 1424 -33.42 -17.83 25.21
N ARG A 1425 -33.07 -16.89 24.33
CA ARG A 1425 -33.46 -15.49 24.43
C ARG A 1425 -34.08 -15.02 23.13
N HIS A 1426 -35.26 -14.42 23.24
CA HIS A 1426 -35.99 -13.77 22.15
C HIS A 1426 -36.14 -12.28 22.43
N SER A 1427 -36.02 -11.46 21.38
CA SER A 1427 -36.21 -10.00 21.50
C SER A 1427 -37.69 -9.62 21.49
N ASN A 1428 -38.07 -8.64 22.32
CA ASN A 1428 -39.43 -8.09 22.35
C ASN A 1428 -39.86 -7.45 21.03
N ARG A 1429 -38.93 -6.82 20.29
CA ARG A 1429 -39.26 -6.14 19.03
C ARG A 1429 -39.66 -7.12 17.92
N THR A 1430 -39.00 -8.28 17.84
CA THR A 1430 -39.37 -9.34 16.90
C THR A 1430 -40.70 -9.98 17.29
N ALA A 1431 -41.00 -10.08 18.59
CA ALA A 1431 -42.28 -10.58 19.05
C ALA A 1431 -43.44 -9.71 18.57
N GLU A 1432 -43.32 -8.36 18.60
CA GLU A 1432 -44.35 -7.46 18.05
C GLU A 1432 -44.60 -7.66 16.55
N GLU A 1433 -43.55 -7.89 15.75
CA GLU A 1433 -43.70 -8.15 14.32
C GLU A 1433 -44.32 -9.54 14.06
N GLU A 1434 -43.89 -10.59 14.77
CA GLU A 1434 -44.40 -11.96 14.61
C GLU A 1434 -45.79 -12.20 15.24
N LEU A 1435 -46.18 -11.43 16.26
CA LEU A 1435 -47.52 -11.46 16.87
C LEU A 1435 -48.63 -11.19 15.83
N SER A 1436 -48.31 -10.50 14.74
CA SER A 1436 -49.26 -10.29 13.65
C SER A 1436 -49.47 -11.52 12.74
N ALA A 1437 -48.66 -12.58 12.87
CA ALA A 1437 -48.60 -13.67 11.89
C ALA A 1437 -49.04 -15.06 12.41
N ARG A 1438 -49.16 -15.30 13.72
CA ARG A 1438 -49.61 -16.60 14.27
C ARG A 1438 -50.65 -16.45 15.37
N ASP A 1439 -51.92 -16.57 14.98
CA ASP A 1439 -53.03 -16.87 15.87
C ASP A 1439 -52.86 -18.30 16.42
N GLY A 1440 -52.55 -18.48 17.71
CA GLY A 1440 -52.79 -19.78 18.37
C GLY A 1440 -51.89 -20.21 19.54
N ASP A 1441 -50.61 -19.81 19.61
CA ASP A 1441 -49.69 -20.24 20.69
C ASP A 1441 -49.11 -19.02 21.44
N PRO A 1442 -49.73 -18.55 22.54
CA PRO A 1442 -49.42 -17.25 23.11
C PRO A 1442 -48.51 -17.36 24.35
N THR A 1443 -47.26 -17.78 24.22
CA THR A 1443 -46.31 -17.65 25.35
C THR A 1443 -44.86 -17.40 24.92
N PHE A 1444 -44.59 -16.27 24.26
CA PHE A 1444 -43.20 -15.83 24.10
C PHE A 1444 -42.65 -15.28 25.43
N HIS A 1445 -41.56 -15.89 25.90
CA HIS A 1445 -40.78 -15.44 27.06
C HIS A 1445 -39.47 -14.82 26.55
N THR A 1446 -39.02 -13.69 27.11
CA THR A 1446 -37.77 -13.08 26.63
C THR A 1446 -36.53 -13.89 26.96
N HIS A 1447 -36.52 -14.52 28.14
CA HIS A 1447 -35.48 -15.46 28.58
C HIS A 1447 -36.17 -16.76 29.00
N GLN A 1448 -35.74 -17.88 28.45
CA GLN A 1448 -36.22 -19.21 28.81
C GLN A 1448 -35.00 -20.07 29.16
N LEU A 1449 -35.00 -20.69 30.33
CA LEU A 1449 -33.96 -21.56 30.83
C LEU A 1449 -34.60 -22.88 31.23
N HIS A 1450 -34.12 -23.99 30.69
CA HIS A 1450 -34.62 -25.32 31.00
C HIS A 1450 -33.45 -26.20 31.47
N LEU A 1451 -33.56 -26.71 32.69
CA LEU A 1451 -32.52 -27.45 33.41
C LEU A 1451 -33.03 -28.86 33.76
N VAL A 1452 -32.29 -29.90 33.39
CA VAL A 1452 -32.66 -31.30 33.62
C VAL A 1452 -31.69 -31.95 34.60
N ASP A 1453 -32.23 -32.74 35.54
CA ASP A 1453 -31.52 -33.47 36.60
C ASP A 1453 -30.61 -32.58 37.46
N LEU A 1454 -31.10 -31.39 37.84
CA LEU A 1454 -30.36 -30.44 38.66
C LEU A 1454 -30.08 -31.01 40.06
N ARG A 1455 -28.82 -31.09 40.45
CA ARG A 1455 -28.33 -31.60 41.73
C ARG A 1455 -27.53 -30.53 42.43
N ILE A 1456 -27.92 -30.08 43.61
CA ILE A 1456 -27.27 -29.00 44.36
C ILE A 1456 -26.78 -29.52 45.71
N SER A 1457 -25.61 -29.08 46.17
CA SER A 1457 -25.10 -29.35 47.51
C SER A 1457 -24.79 -28.05 48.23
N TRP A 1458 -25.53 -27.79 49.30
CA TRP A 1458 -25.41 -26.59 50.12
C TRP A 1458 -24.92 -26.94 51.52
N THR A 1459 -23.62 -26.75 51.72
CA THR A 1459 -22.88 -26.99 52.97
C THR A 1459 -22.44 -25.66 53.59
N THR A 1460 -21.98 -25.68 54.84
CA THR A 1460 -21.38 -24.51 55.51
C THR A 1460 -20.18 -23.95 54.74
N THR A 1461 -19.31 -24.82 54.22
CA THR A 1461 -18.16 -24.44 53.38
C THR A 1461 -18.59 -23.77 52.07
N ASN A 1462 -19.53 -24.39 51.33
CA ASN A 1462 -20.06 -23.81 50.08
C ASN A 1462 -20.74 -22.47 50.32
N ARG A 1463 -21.51 -22.35 51.41
CA ARG A 1463 -22.17 -21.13 51.84
C ARG A 1463 -21.16 -20.00 52.07
N ASP A 1464 -20.08 -20.26 52.81
CA ASP A 1464 -19.09 -19.25 53.17
C ASP A 1464 -18.28 -18.77 51.96
N ILE A 1465 -17.95 -19.69 51.03
CA ILE A 1465 -17.31 -19.34 49.76
C ILE A 1465 -18.28 -18.52 48.89
N ALA A 1466 -19.52 -18.98 48.72
CA ALA A 1466 -20.52 -18.32 47.89
C ALA A 1466 -20.90 -16.92 48.40
N PHE A 1467 -21.13 -16.76 49.71
CA PHE A 1467 -21.37 -15.44 50.30
C PHE A 1467 -20.14 -14.56 50.23
N GLY A 1468 -18.93 -15.11 50.40
CA GLY A 1468 -17.69 -14.36 50.20
C GLY A 1468 -17.56 -13.78 48.79
N LEU A 1469 -17.84 -14.58 47.76
CA LEU A 1469 -17.85 -14.15 46.36
C LEU A 1469 -18.94 -13.08 46.11
N TYR A 1470 -20.15 -13.30 46.61
CA TYR A 1470 -21.26 -12.35 46.45
C TYR A 1470 -21.03 -11.03 47.19
N ASP A 1471 -20.49 -11.07 48.40
CA ASP A 1471 -20.14 -9.87 49.17
C ASP A 1471 -19.02 -9.07 48.48
N GLY A 1472 -18.00 -9.75 47.96
CA GLY A 1472 -16.95 -9.13 47.13
C GLY A 1472 -17.52 -8.41 45.91
N TYR A 1473 -18.40 -9.09 45.14
CA TYR A 1473 -19.08 -8.48 44.00
C TYR A 1473 -19.94 -7.28 44.40
N LYS A 1474 -20.76 -7.43 45.46
CA LYS A 1474 -21.66 -6.38 45.94
C LYS A 1474 -20.88 -5.15 46.41
N LYS A 1475 -19.78 -5.35 47.14
CA LYS A 1475 -18.87 -4.27 47.57
C LYS A 1475 -18.29 -3.52 46.38
N ALA A 1476 -17.81 -4.24 45.35
CA ALA A 1476 -17.29 -3.63 44.14
C ALA A 1476 -18.37 -2.82 43.38
N ALA A 1477 -19.59 -3.36 43.25
CA ALA A 1477 -20.71 -2.67 42.61
C ALA A 1477 -21.12 -1.40 43.37
N VAL A 1478 -21.16 -1.47 44.70
CA VAL A 1478 -21.48 -0.34 45.57
C VAL A 1478 -20.37 0.71 45.53
N LEU A 1479 -19.10 0.33 45.59
CA LEU A 1479 -17.97 1.26 45.45
C LEU A 1479 -18.03 2.01 44.11
N LYS A 1480 -18.32 1.31 43.00
CA LYS A 1480 -18.51 1.94 41.68
C LYS A 1480 -19.65 2.97 41.71
N ARG A 1481 -20.79 2.61 42.31
CA ARG A 1481 -21.93 3.53 42.46
C ARG A 1481 -21.59 4.72 43.35
N ASN A 1482 -20.85 4.52 44.45
CA ASN A 1482 -20.51 5.56 45.42
C ASN A 1482 -19.46 6.54 44.91
N LEU A 1483 -18.55 6.11 44.03
CA LEU A 1483 -17.58 6.99 43.37
C LEU A 1483 -18.16 7.72 42.15
N SER A 1484 -19.30 7.26 41.64
CA SER A 1484 -20.01 7.91 40.53
C SER A 1484 -20.57 9.28 40.94
N THR A 1485 -20.74 10.16 39.96
CA THR A 1485 -21.37 11.47 40.16
C THR A 1485 -22.85 11.36 40.56
N GLU A 1486 -23.47 10.20 40.37
CA GLU A 1486 -24.85 9.92 40.74
C GLU A 1486 -25.04 9.58 42.22
N ALA A 1487 -23.96 9.27 42.94
CA ALA A 1487 -24.02 8.92 44.36
C ALA A 1487 -24.74 9.99 45.20
N LEU A 1488 -24.46 11.26 44.90
CA LEU A 1488 -24.97 12.45 45.59
C LEU A 1488 -26.11 13.17 44.85
N LYS A 1489 -26.52 12.71 43.66
CA LYS A 1489 -27.76 13.21 43.04
C LYS A 1489 -28.92 12.79 43.94
N GLY A 1490 -29.29 13.67 44.87
CA GLY A 1490 -30.53 13.55 45.61
C GLY A 1490 -31.69 13.48 44.64
N LEU A 1491 -32.77 12.80 45.03
CA LEU A 1491 -34.07 12.92 44.39
C LEU A 1491 -34.35 14.42 44.23
N LYS A 1492 -34.26 14.94 43.00
CA LYS A 1492 -34.65 16.32 42.72
C LYS A 1492 -36.17 16.37 42.83
N ILE A 1493 -36.66 16.58 44.04
CA ILE A 1493 -38.05 17.00 44.26
C ILE A 1493 -38.00 18.50 44.03
N ASP A 1494 -38.28 18.95 42.80
CA ASP A 1494 -38.28 20.37 42.48
C ASP A 1494 -39.44 21.04 43.25
N PRO A 1495 -39.17 21.88 44.28
CA PRO A 1495 -40.21 22.41 45.14
C PRO A 1495 -40.94 23.61 44.50
N GLN A 1496 -40.44 24.09 43.36
CA GLN A 1496 -40.88 25.30 42.69
C GLN A 1496 -41.47 24.99 41.31
N MET A 1497 -42.55 24.23 41.27
CA MET A 1497 -43.57 24.42 40.23
C MET A 1497 -44.62 25.38 40.79
N PRO A 1498 -44.42 26.72 40.69
CA PRO A 1498 -45.51 27.64 40.96
C PRO A 1498 -46.59 27.35 39.93
N ALA A 1499 -47.76 26.95 40.42
CA ALA A 1499 -48.99 26.73 39.67
C ALA A 1499 -49.30 27.94 38.77
N LYS A 1500 -48.68 27.98 37.58
CA LYS A 1500 -49.04 28.93 36.54
C LYS A 1500 -50.36 28.46 35.99
N LYS A 1501 -51.42 28.98 36.60
CA LYS A 1501 -52.80 28.99 36.10
C LYS A 1501 -52.74 29.12 34.57
N PRO A 1502 -53.18 28.10 33.82
CA PRO A 1502 -53.07 28.09 32.37
C PRO A 1502 -53.88 29.27 31.85
N LYS A 1503 -53.20 30.28 31.31
CA LYS A 1503 -53.88 31.32 30.53
C LYS A 1503 -54.45 30.63 29.29
N ARG A 1504 -55.78 30.64 29.21
CA ARG A 1504 -56.62 30.34 28.04
C ARG A 1504 -55.97 30.91 26.77
N GLY A 1505 -55.12 30.12 26.13
CA GLY A 1505 -54.75 30.29 24.73
C GLY A 1505 -55.74 29.48 23.93
N VAL A 1506 -56.63 30.18 23.22
CA VAL A 1506 -57.61 29.60 22.30
C VAL A 1506 -56.87 28.66 21.34
N PRO A 1507 -57.19 27.36 21.31
CA PRO A 1507 -56.57 26.43 20.37
C PRO A 1507 -57.04 26.80 18.96
N THR A 1508 -56.12 27.34 18.17
CA THR A 1508 -56.30 27.53 16.74
C THR A 1508 -56.42 26.16 16.08
N SER A 1509 -57.61 25.93 15.54
CA SER A 1509 -57.99 24.81 14.70
C SER A 1509 -57.04 24.67 13.51
N ALA A 1510 -56.02 23.81 13.64
CA ALA A 1510 -55.33 23.28 12.47
C ALA A 1510 -55.98 21.93 12.12
N SER A 1511 -56.93 22.02 11.19
CA SER A 1511 -57.60 20.92 10.53
C SER A 1511 -56.57 20.01 9.83
N ALA A 1512 -56.27 18.85 10.42
CA ALA A 1512 -55.69 17.74 9.68
C ALA A 1512 -56.85 16.87 9.11
N PRO A 1513 -56.76 16.47 7.83
CA PRO A 1513 -57.88 15.96 7.04
C PRO A 1513 -58.38 14.56 7.47
N PRO A 1514 -59.64 14.23 7.13
CA PRO A 1514 -60.36 13.09 7.70
C PRO A 1514 -59.83 11.77 7.15
N ARG A 1515 -59.46 10.85 8.05
CA ARG A 1515 -59.27 9.44 7.68
C ARG A 1515 -60.62 8.86 7.31
N VAL A 1516 -60.67 8.35 6.09
CA VAL A 1516 -61.81 7.73 5.44
C VAL A 1516 -62.27 6.53 6.26
N ASN A 1517 -63.46 6.67 6.85
CA ASN A 1517 -64.18 5.58 7.50
C ASN A 1517 -64.69 4.63 6.41
N THR A 1518 -63.97 3.53 6.19
CA THR A 1518 -64.53 2.39 5.45
C THR A 1518 -65.62 1.73 6.31
N PRO A 1519 -66.82 1.55 5.76
CA PRO A 1519 -68.02 1.19 6.53
C PRO A 1519 -67.94 -0.25 7.03
N SER A 1520 -68.15 -0.41 8.34
CA SER A 1520 -68.39 -1.67 9.01
C SER A 1520 -69.68 -2.29 8.47
N PHE A 1521 -69.57 -3.38 7.72
CA PHE A 1521 -70.71 -4.22 7.35
C PHE A 1521 -71.26 -4.91 8.60
N SER A 1522 -72.24 -4.26 9.23
CA SER A 1522 -73.17 -4.89 10.18
C SER A 1522 -74.13 -5.79 9.41
N GLY A 1523 -73.70 -7.02 9.15
CA GLY A 1523 -74.56 -8.10 8.66
C GLY A 1523 -74.78 -9.10 9.78
N GLN A 1524 -75.83 -8.93 10.57
CA GLN A 1524 -76.44 -9.99 11.37
C GLN A 1524 -77.11 -11.00 10.43
N PRO A 1525 -76.81 -12.30 10.54
CA PRO A 1525 -77.76 -13.33 10.15
C PRO A 1525 -78.03 -14.23 11.36
N ASP A 1526 -79.18 -14.01 11.98
CA ASP A 1526 -79.85 -15.00 12.81
C ASP A 1526 -79.97 -16.31 12.03
N LYS A 1527 -79.19 -17.33 12.39
CA LYS A 1527 -79.47 -18.72 11.98
C LYS A 1527 -79.11 -19.70 13.08
N GLY A 1528 -80.16 -20.17 13.75
CA GLY A 1528 -80.47 -21.59 13.76
C GLY A 1528 -79.57 -22.46 14.63
N SER A 1529 -80.02 -22.61 15.88
CA SER A 1529 -79.78 -23.78 16.74
C SER A 1529 -79.89 -25.10 15.95
N SER A 1530 -78.76 -25.78 15.75
CA SER A 1530 -78.72 -27.18 15.29
C SER A 1530 -77.70 -28.00 16.10
N GLY A 1531 -78.00 -28.14 17.39
CA GLY A 1531 -78.11 -29.40 18.15
C GLY A 1531 -77.19 -30.62 17.95
N GLY A 1532 -76.01 -30.54 17.34
CA GLY A 1532 -75.16 -31.73 17.13
C GLY A 1532 -73.74 -31.66 17.70
N ALA A 1533 -73.03 -30.55 17.48
CA ALA A 1533 -71.61 -30.44 17.83
C ALA A 1533 -71.37 -29.98 19.29
N TYR A 1534 -72.37 -29.33 19.90
CA TYR A 1534 -72.27 -28.87 21.29
C TYR A 1534 -72.30 -30.02 22.30
N MET A 1535 -72.79 -31.22 21.92
CA MET A 1535 -72.77 -32.38 22.83
C MET A 1535 -71.40 -33.06 22.86
N LEU A 1536 -70.58 -32.99 21.81
CA LEU A 1536 -69.21 -33.50 21.86
C LEU A 1536 -68.30 -32.52 22.61
N GLN A 1537 -68.51 -31.21 22.43
CA GLN A 1537 -67.82 -30.20 23.23
C GLN A 1537 -68.30 -30.22 24.68
N LYS A 1538 -69.59 -30.45 24.94
CA LYS A 1538 -70.07 -30.75 26.29
C LYS A 1538 -69.63 -32.10 26.81
N LEU A 1539 -69.41 -33.12 25.98
CA LEU A 1539 -68.85 -34.39 26.46
C LEU A 1539 -67.37 -34.23 26.76
N ILE A 1540 -66.62 -33.37 26.06
CA ILE A 1540 -65.26 -33.01 26.45
C ILE A 1540 -65.30 -32.18 27.75
N GLU A 1541 -66.22 -31.22 27.86
CA GLU A 1541 -66.45 -30.48 29.12
C GLU A 1541 -67.07 -31.35 30.24
N GLU A 1542 -67.78 -32.44 29.95
CA GLU A 1542 -68.41 -33.34 30.93
C GLU A 1542 -67.51 -34.52 31.27
N THR A 1543 -66.65 -35.00 30.36
CA THR A 1543 -65.60 -35.97 30.71
C THR A 1543 -64.53 -35.31 31.56
N ASP A 1544 -64.27 -34.01 31.38
CA ASP A 1544 -63.46 -33.23 32.32
C ASP A 1544 -64.19 -32.88 33.63
N ARG A 1545 -65.51 -33.14 33.73
CA ARG A 1545 -66.24 -33.10 35.01
C ARG A 1545 -66.37 -34.44 35.73
N PHE A 1546 -65.86 -35.53 35.15
CA PHE A 1546 -65.74 -36.83 35.85
C PHE A 1546 -64.38 -37.05 36.50
N VAL A 1547 -63.52 -36.03 36.52
CA VAL A 1547 -62.57 -35.90 37.62
C VAL A 1547 -63.39 -35.46 38.82
N VAL A 1548 -63.46 -36.30 39.84
CA VAL A 1548 -63.99 -35.96 41.16
C VAL A 1548 -63.39 -34.62 41.54
N PHE A 1549 -64.20 -33.56 41.45
CA PHE A 1549 -63.92 -32.30 42.11
C PHE A 1549 -63.87 -32.65 43.58
N THR A 1550 -62.67 -32.92 44.10
CA THR A 1550 -62.40 -32.63 45.51
C THR A 1550 -62.80 -31.17 45.68
N GLU A 1551 -63.88 -30.94 46.42
CA GLU A 1551 -64.45 -29.63 46.71
C GLU A 1551 -63.34 -28.58 46.81
N GLU A 1552 -63.33 -27.63 45.87
CA GLU A 1552 -62.38 -26.54 45.83
C GLU A 1552 -62.59 -25.69 47.10
N GLU A 1553 -61.77 -25.88 48.15
CA GLU A 1553 -61.69 -24.96 49.30
C GLU A 1553 -61.04 -23.60 48.91
N SER A 1554 -61.22 -23.15 47.67
CA SER A 1554 -60.53 -22.03 47.00
C SER A 1554 -60.86 -20.62 47.53
N GLY A 1555 -61.83 -20.50 48.44
CA GLY A 1555 -62.33 -19.19 48.89
C GLY A 1555 -61.32 -18.31 49.64
N MET A 1556 -60.32 -18.88 50.32
CA MET A 1556 -59.30 -18.11 51.04
C MET A 1556 -57.97 -17.99 50.27
N SER A 1557 -57.63 -18.96 49.41
CA SER A 1557 -56.37 -18.90 48.65
C SER A 1557 -56.35 -17.75 47.65
N ASP A 1558 -57.48 -17.47 46.99
CA ASP A 1558 -57.58 -16.38 46.01
C ASP A 1558 -57.61 -14.99 46.67
N GLN A 1559 -57.87 -14.93 47.99
CA GLN A 1559 -57.84 -13.68 48.76
C GLN A 1559 -56.43 -13.26 49.20
N LEU A 1560 -55.42 -14.11 48.99
CA LEU A 1560 -54.04 -13.76 49.33
C LEU A 1560 -53.53 -12.64 48.43
N CYS A 1561 -53.00 -11.59 49.05
CA CYS A 1561 -52.62 -10.37 48.37
C CYS A 1561 -51.58 -10.62 47.26
N GLY A 1562 -50.66 -11.57 47.49
CA GLY A 1562 -49.64 -11.91 46.51
C GLY A 1562 -50.17 -12.64 45.27
N ILE A 1563 -51.25 -13.42 45.37
CA ILE A 1563 -51.88 -14.07 44.22
C ILE A 1563 -52.66 -13.05 43.41
N ALA A 1564 -53.54 -12.30 44.08
CA ALA A 1564 -54.41 -11.32 43.43
C ALA A 1564 -53.64 -10.27 42.63
N ALA A 1565 -52.46 -9.86 43.12
CA ALA A 1565 -51.59 -8.92 42.44
C ALA A 1565 -50.75 -9.54 41.30
N CYS A 1566 -50.50 -10.85 41.30
CA CYS A 1566 -49.82 -11.54 40.19
C CYS A 1566 -50.77 -11.88 39.03
N GLN A 1567 -52.05 -12.13 39.32
CA GLN A 1567 -53.08 -12.53 38.33
C GLN A 1567 -53.70 -11.36 37.55
N THR A 1568 -53.06 -10.19 37.51
CA THR A 1568 -53.55 -9.03 36.77
C THR A 1568 -53.13 -9.08 35.30
N ASP A 1569 -54.03 -8.69 34.38
CA ASP A 1569 -53.79 -8.68 32.93
C ASP A 1569 -52.91 -7.51 32.43
N ASP A 1570 -52.11 -6.92 33.31
CA ASP A 1570 -51.26 -5.74 33.07
C ASP A 1570 -49.81 -6.09 32.64
N ILE A 1571 -49.51 -7.35 32.33
CA ILE A 1571 -48.15 -7.80 31.96
C ILE A 1571 -47.81 -7.35 30.54
N TYR A 1572 -46.77 -6.53 30.36
CA TYR A 1572 -46.25 -6.19 29.02
C TYR A 1572 -45.02 -7.01 28.63
N ASN A 1573 -44.29 -7.55 29.61
CA ASN A 1573 -43.07 -8.31 29.34
C ASN A 1573 -42.92 -9.49 30.30
N ARG A 1574 -42.92 -10.71 29.75
CA ARG A 1574 -42.59 -11.94 30.48
C ARG A 1574 -41.09 -12.16 30.41
N ASN A 1575 -40.37 -11.62 31.40
CA ASN A 1575 -38.94 -11.45 31.35
C ASN A 1575 -38.17 -12.78 31.37
N CYS A 1576 -38.44 -13.66 32.33
CA CYS A 1576 -37.63 -14.87 32.51
C CYS A 1576 -38.48 -16.06 32.95
N LEU A 1577 -38.38 -17.19 32.27
CA LEU A 1577 -38.95 -18.47 32.65
C LEU A 1577 -37.79 -19.45 32.92
N ILE A 1578 -37.73 -20.03 34.12
CA ILE A 1578 -36.76 -21.05 34.51
C ILE A 1578 -37.53 -22.33 34.84
N GLU A 1579 -37.28 -23.39 34.10
CA GLU A 1579 -37.86 -24.71 34.32
C GLU A 1579 -36.77 -25.66 34.83
N LEU A 1580 -37.04 -26.33 35.94
CA LEU A 1580 -36.19 -27.36 36.52
C LEU A 1580 -36.95 -28.68 36.44
N VAL A 1581 -36.35 -29.71 35.87
CA VAL A 1581 -36.89 -31.06 35.79
C VAL A 1581 -36.01 -31.96 36.64
N ASN A 1582 -36.62 -32.79 37.49
CA ASN A 1582 -35.94 -33.73 38.37
C ASN A 1582 -34.85 -33.09 39.25
N CYS A 1583 -35.17 -31.98 39.91
CA CYS A 1583 -34.19 -31.27 40.73
C CYS A 1583 -34.08 -31.84 42.15
N GLN A 1584 -32.88 -31.83 42.71
CA GLN A 1584 -32.58 -32.25 44.08
C GLN A 1584 -31.48 -31.40 44.70
N MET A 1585 -31.54 -31.18 46.01
CA MET A 1585 -30.66 -30.32 46.79
C MET A 1585 -30.34 -30.97 48.13
N VAL A 1586 -29.06 -31.18 48.42
CA VAL A 1586 -28.56 -31.69 49.70
C VAL A 1586 -28.22 -30.51 50.61
N LEU A 1587 -28.78 -30.50 51.81
CA LEU A 1587 -28.56 -29.53 52.88
C LEU A 1587 -27.81 -30.21 54.03
N ARG A 1588 -26.68 -29.65 54.45
CA ARG A 1588 -25.92 -30.11 55.62
C ARG A 1588 -25.87 -29.02 56.70
N GLY A 1589 -26.17 -29.41 57.94
CA GLY A 1589 -26.09 -28.56 59.12
C GLY A 1589 -24.64 -28.22 59.52
N ALA A 1590 -24.50 -27.35 60.52
CA ALA A 1590 -23.20 -26.96 61.07
C ALA A 1590 -22.86 -27.73 62.36
N GLU A 1591 -23.89 -28.04 63.16
CA GLU A 1591 -23.77 -28.62 64.50
C GLU A 1591 -24.23 -30.08 64.54
N THR A 1592 -25.14 -30.47 63.63
CA THR A 1592 -25.74 -31.81 63.56
C THR A 1592 -25.08 -32.65 62.47
N GLU A 1593 -24.81 -33.92 62.78
CA GLU A 1593 -24.33 -34.91 61.80
C GLU A 1593 -25.51 -35.45 60.97
N GLY A 1594 -25.35 -35.47 59.65
CA GLY A 1594 -26.36 -35.93 58.68
C GLY A 1594 -26.76 -34.87 57.64
N CYS A 1595 -27.63 -35.27 56.70
CA CYS A 1595 -28.08 -34.38 55.62
C CYS A 1595 -29.56 -34.53 55.29
N VAL A 1596 -30.17 -33.43 54.82
CA VAL A 1596 -31.53 -33.38 54.29
C VAL A 1596 -31.49 -33.18 52.77
N ILE A 1597 -32.15 -34.05 52.01
CA ILE A 1597 -32.26 -33.96 50.55
C ILE A 1597 -33.66 -33.43 50.20
N VAL A 1598 -33.73 -32.30 49.53
CA VAL A 1598 -34.97 -31.70 49.00
C VAL A 1598 -35.02 -31.99 47.52
N SER A 1599 -36.11 -32.55 47.00
CA SER A 1599 -36.28 -32.82 45.57
C SER A 1599 -37.62 -32.34 45.04
N ALA A 1600 -37.71 -32.07 43.75
CA ALA A 1600 -38.97 -31.79 43.06
C ALA A 1600 -38.93 -32.38 41.65
N ALA A 1601 -40.06 -32.94 41.20
CA ALA A 1601 -40.19 -33.51 39.87
C ALA A 1601 -40.15 -32.41 38.79
N LYS A 1602 -40.85 -31.30 39.04
CA LYS A 1602 -40.82 -30.13 38.17
C LYS A 1602 -40.87 -28.84 38.98
N ALA A 1603 -40.02 -27.86 38.65
CA ALA A 1603 -40.09 -26.50 39.16
C ALA A 1603 -40.22 -25.52 38.00
N GLN A 1604 -41.04 -24.49 38.13
CA GLN A 1604 -41.14 -23.40 37.17
C GLN A 1604 -41.08 -22.06 37.90
N LEU A 1605 -40.15 -21.20 37.53
CA LEU A 1605 -40.04 -19.83 38.03
C LEU A 1605 -40.27 -18.86 36.87
N LEU A 1606 -41.28 -18.01 36.98
CA LEU A 1606 -41.60 -17.01 35.97
C LEU A 1606 -41.48 -15.61 36.56
N GLN A 1607 -40.70 -14.75 35.92
CA GLN A 1607 -40.58 -13.34 36.21
C GLN A 1607 -41.39 -12.51 35.19
N CYS A 1608 -42.34 -11.72 35.65
CA CYS A 1608 -43.12 -10.80 34.81
C CYS A 1608 -42.87 -9.33 35.19
N GLN A 1609 -42.89 -8.46 34.17
CA GLN A 1609 -42.90 -7.01 34.30
C GLN A 1609 -44.26 -6.49 33.86
N HIS A 1610 -44.85 -5.65 34.70
CA HIS A 1610 -46.18 -5.11 34.52
C HIS A 1610 -46.10 -3.66 34.08
N HIS A 1611 -47.11 -3.18 33.36
CA HIS A 1611 -47.16 -1.79 32.91
C HIS A 1611 -47.02 -0.86 34.13
N PRO A 1612 -46.17 0.17 34.06
CA PRO A 1612 -46.06 1.15 35.12
C PRO A 1612 -47.45 1.76 35.36
N ALA A 1613 -47.88 1.74 36.61
CA ALA A 1613 -49.19 2.21 37.02
C ALA A 1613 -49.04 3.23 38.14
N TRP A 1614 -50.01 4.13 38.23
CA TRP A 1614 -50.08 5.10 39.31
C TRP A 1614 -50.62 4.42 40.56
N TYR A 1615 -49.83 4.46 41.63
CA TYR A 1615 -50.22 4.00 42.96
C TYR A 1615 -50.19 5.23 43.87
N GLY A 1616 -51.37 5.82 44.11
CA GLY A 1616 -51.48 7.17 44.70
C GLY A 1616 -50.86 8.22 43.78
N ASP A 1617 -50.10 9.16 44.36
CA ASP A 1617 -49.42 10.25 43.65
C ASP A 1617 -48.06 9.85 43.05
N THR A 1618 -47.73 8.56 43.04
CA THR A 1618 -46.45 8.06 42.51
C THR A 1618 -46.64 7.00 41.43
N LEU A 1619 -45.98 7.23 40.28
CA LEU A 1619 -45.81 6.19 39.26
C LEU A 1619 -44.80 5.18 39.79
N LYS A 1620 -45.14 3.88 39.73
CA LYS A 1620 -44.23 2.79 40.13
C LYS A 1620 -44.22 1.67 39.11
N GLN A 1621 -43.06 1.04 38.96
CA GLN A 1621 -42.85 -0.14 38.14
C GLN A 1621 -43.04 -1.40 38.99
N LYS A 1622 -43.99 -2.25 38.61
CA LYS A 1622 -44.31 -3.52 39.29
C LYS A 1622 -43.62 -4.69 38.59
N THR A 1623 -42.99 -5.55 39.38
CA THR A 1623 -42.38 -6.80 38.92
C THR A 1623 -42.84 -7.95 39.81
N SER A 1624 -43.15 -9.10 39.20
CA SER A 1624 -43.60 -10.29 39.91
C SER A 1624 -42.72 -11.50 39.58
N TRP A 1625 -42.63 -12.41 40.53
CA TRP A 1625 -41.96 -13.70 40.43
C TRP A 1625 -42.95 -14.76 40.93
N THR A 1626 -43.26 -15.74 40.11
CA THR A 1626 -44.14 -16.85 40.46
C THR A 1626 -43.35 -18.15 40.37
N CYS A 1627 -43.33 -18.93 41.44
CA CYS A 1627 -42.67 -20.24 41.52
C CYS A 1627 -43.73 -21.33 41.72
N LEU A 1628 -43.66 -22.39 40.91
CA LEU A 1628 -44.46 -23.60 41.03
C LEU A 1628 -43.50 -24.78 41.21
N LEU A 1629 -43.64 -25.53 42.31
CA LEU A 1629 -42.92 -26.77 42.57
C LEU A 1629 -43.92 -27.91 42.62
N ASP A 1630 -43.78 -28.86 41.69
CA ASP A 1630 -44.63 -30.03 41.54
C ASP A 1630 -43.87 -31.29 41.98
N GLY A 1631 -44.56 -32.16 42.72
CA GLY A 1631 -43.99 -33.42 43.22
C GLY A 1631 -42.80 -33.22 44.18
N MET A 1632 -42.84 -32.19 45.03
CA MET A 1632 -41.79 -31.87 46.01
C MET A 1632 -41.69 -32.94 47.11
N GLN A 1633 -40.48 -33.37 47.45
CA GLN A 1633 -40.20 -34.41 48.45
C GLN A 1633 -38.99 -34.04 49.31
N TYR A 1634 -38.98 -34.49 50.57
CA TYR A 1634 -37.86 -34.29 51.49
C TYR A 1634 -37.42 -35.63 52.08
N PHE A 1635 -36.11 -35.84 52.14
CA PHE A 1635 -35.48 -37.02 52.72
C PHE A 1635 -34.45 -36.61 53.76
N ALA A 1636 -34.25 -37.41 54.79
CA ALA A 1636 -33.17 -37.20 55.76
C ALA A 1636 -32.50 -38.51 56.16
N THR A 1637 -31.24 -38.42 56.57
CA THR A 1637 -30.49 -39.55 57.11
C THR A 1637 -31.02 -39.94 58.49
N THR A 1638 -31.11 -41.25 58.76
CA THR A 1638 -31.52 -41.82 60.06
C THR A 1638 -30.35 -42.03 61.01
N GLU A 1639 -29.17 -42.41 60.49
CA GLU A 1639 -28.00 -42.79 61.28
C GLU A 1639 -26.84 -41.78 61.17
N SER A 1640 -26.21 -41.51 62.32
CA SER A 1640 -24.94 -40.80 62.45
C SER A 1640 -23.78 -41.79 62.27
N SER A 1641 -23.39 -42.07 61.03
CA SER A 1641 -22.21 -42.91 60.77
C SER A 1641 -20.92 -42.04 60.81
N PRO A 1642 -19.90 -42.37 61.62
CA PRO A 1642 -18.72 -41.53 61.85
C PRO A 1642 -17.71 -41.47 60.68
N THR A 1643 -17.95 -42.18 59.58
CA THR A 1643 -17.03 -42.27 58.43
C THR A 1643 -17.12 -41.09 57.44
N GLU A 1644 -17.79 -39.98 57.77
CA GLU A 1644 -17.97 -38.81 56.89
C GLU A 1644 -16.73 -37.90 56.71
N GLN A 1645 -15.51 -38.41 56.93
CA GLN A 1645 -14.29 -37.63 56.62
C GLN A 1645 -14.05 -37.42 55.12
N ASP A 1646 -14.70 -38.21 54.26
CA ASP A 1646 -14.67 -37.98 52.82
C ASP A 1646 -15.89 -37.15 52.44
N GLY A 1647 -15.68 -36.01 51.78
CA GLY A 1647 -16.74 -35.11 51.29
C GLY A 1647 -17.69 -35.70 50.22
N ARG A 1648 -17.92 -37.03 50.22
CA ARG A 1648 -18.91 -37.73 49.40
C ARG A 1648 -20.30 -37.18 49.67
N GLN A 1649 -21.07 -37.02 48.60
CA GLN A 1649 -22.43 -36.50 48.61
C GLN A 1649 -23.40 -37.63 48.25
N LEU A 1650 -24.57 -37.65 48.91
CA LEU A 1650 -25.61 -38.64 48.68
C LEU A 1650 -26.61 -38.10 47.66
N TRP A 1651 -26.86 -38.84 46.58
CA TRP A 1651 -27.85 -38.49 45.57
C TRP A 1651 -28.96 -39.54 45.49
N LEU A 1652 -30.15 -39.10 45.12
CA LEU A 1652 -31.28 -39.98 44.81
C LEU A 1652 -31.26 -40.36 43.34
N GLU A 1653 -31.62 -41.62 43.07
CA GLU A 1653 -31.90 -42.06 41.70
C GLU A 1653 -33.14 -41.35 41.13
N VAL A 1654 -33.09 -41.04 39.83
CA VAL A 1654 -34.16 -40.33 39.10
C VAL A 1654 -35.53 -41.03 39.26
N LYS A 1655 -35.53 -42.37 39.33
CA LYS A 1655 -36.73 -43.20 39.57
C LYS A 1655 -37.52 -42.84 40.84
N ASN A 1656 -36.86 -42.26 41.85
CA ASN A 1656 -37.48 -41.88 43.12
C ASN A 1656 -38.06 -40.45 43.09
N ILE A 1657 -37.60 -39.61 42.16
CA ILE A 1657 -38.00 -38.20 42.02
C ILE A 1657 -39.18 -38.08 41.04
N GLU A 1658 -39.11 -38.79 39.91
CA GLU A 1658 -40.11 -38.72 38.84
C GLU A 1658 -41.53 -39.12 39.27
N GLU A 1659 -42.50 -38.36 38.78
CA GLU A 1659 -43.92 -38.63 39.00
C GLU A 1659 -44.39 -39.76 38.06
N HIS A 1660 -44.39 -40.99 38.57
CA HIS A 1660 -44.95 -42.13 37.86
C HIS A 1660 -46.48 -42.12 37.96
N ARG A 1661 -47.17 -41.34 37.13
CA ARG A 1661 -48.65 -41.38 37.08
C ARG A 1661 -49.21 -42.73 36.64
N GLN A 1662 -48.39 -43.60 36.03
CA GLN A 1662 -48.85 -44.84 35.38
C GLN A 1662 -48.50 -46.14 36.14
N ARG A 1663 -47.81 -46.09 37.28
CA ARG A 1663 -47.62 -47.30 38.10
C ARG A 1663 -48.75 -47.41 39.14
N SER A 1664 -49.84 -48.07 38.79
CA SER A 1664 -50.80 -48.58 39.79
C SER A 1664 -50.12 -49.70 40.58
N LEU A 1665 -49.55 -49.37 41.73
CA LEU A 1665 -49.03 -50.37 42.67
C LEU A 1665 -50.25 -51.00 43.39
N ASP A 1666 -50.79 -52.09 42.83
CA ASP A 1666 -51.97 -52.77 43.41
C ASP A 1666 -51.64 -53.64 44.64
N SER A 1667 -50.36 -53.75 44.99
CA SER A 1667 -49.85 -54.52 46.13
C SER A 1667 -49.39 -53.59 47.26
N VAL A 1668 -49.99 -53.71 48.44
CA VAL A 1668 -49.53 -53.01 49.67
C VAL A 1668 -48.08 -53.38 50.01
N GLN A 1669 -47.67 -54.60 49.67
CA GLN A 1669 -46.30 -55.06 49.87
C GLN A 1669 -45.33 -54.36 48.92
N GLU A 1670 -45.68 -54.18 47.64
CA GLU A 1670 -44.87 -53.35 46.73
C GLU A 1670 -44.90 -51.88 47.16
N LEU A 1671 -45.99 -51.37 47.75
CA LEU A 1671 -46.04 -50.01 48.28
C LEU A 1671 -45.10 -49.82 49.49
N MET A 1672 -45.03 -50.81 50.38
CA MET A 1672 -44.09 -50.83 51.51
C MET A 1672 -42.65 -51.02 51.04
N GLU A 1673 -42.40 -51.95 50.12
CA GLU A 1673 -41.07 -52.26 49.57
C GLU A 1673 -40.56 -51.13 48.64
N SER A 1674 -41.46 -50.40 47.96
CA SER A 1674 -41.09 -49.30 47.07
C SER A 1674 -40.64 -48.03 47.81
N GLY A 1675 -40.77 -47.99 49.14
CA GLY A 1675 -40.43 -46.82 49.95
C GLY A 1675 -41.21 -45.56 49.56
N GLN A 1676 -42.39 -45.72 48.93
CA GLN A 1676 -43.11 -44.58 48.34
C GLN A 1676 -43.90 -43.74 49.35
N ALA A 1677 -44.25 -44.31 50.50
CA ALA A 1677 -44.97 -43.60 51.55
C ALA A 1677 -44.05 -42.71 52.40
N VAL A 1678 -44.65 -41.74 53.11
CA VAL A 1678 -43.99 -40.97 54.18
C VAL A 1678 -43.47 -41.94 55.25
N GLY A 1679 -42.18 -41.83 55.59
CA GLY A 1679 -41.46 -42.74 56.48
C GLY A 1679 -40.72 -43.89 55.78
N GLY A 1680 -40.90 -44.08 54.46
CA GLY A 1680 -40.22 -45.12 53.68
C GLY A 1680 -38.71 -44.90 53.56
N MET A 1681 -37.95 -45.99 53.57
CA MET A 1681 -36.50 -45.99 53.39
C MET A 1681 -36.15 -46.09 51.91
N VAL A 1682 -35.22 -45.24 51.44
CA VAL A 1682 -34.79 -45.16 50.05
C VAL A 1682 -33.27 -45.28 49.98
N THR A 1683 -32.77 -46.07 49.04
CA THR A 1683 -31.33 -46.22 48.78
C THR A 1683 -30.77 -45.00 48.05
N THR A 1684 -29.63 -44.50 48.52
CA THR A 1684 -28.88 -43.42 47.87
C THR A 1684 -27.69 -43.96 47.06
N THR A 1685 -27.22 -43.15 46.12
CA THR A 1685 -26.04 -43.43 45.30
C THR A 1685 -24.97 -42.37 45.56
N THR A 1686 -23.70 -42.78 45.70
CA THR A 1686 -22.56 -41.85 45.88
C THR A 1686 -21.92 -41.42 44.55
N ASP A 1687 -21.88 -42.32 43.56
CA ASP A 1687 -21.38 -42.04 42.22
C ASP A 1687 -22.52 -42.07 41.20
N TRP A 1688 -22.81 -40.93 40.58
CA TRP A 1688 -23.91 -40.80 39.63
C TRP A 1688 -23.53 -41.23 38.19
N ASN A 1689 -22.23 -41.23 37.84
CA ASN A 1689 -21.74 -41.69 36.54
C ASN A 1689 -21.58 -43.22 36.47
N GLN A 1690 -21.53 -43.92 37.60
CA GLN A 1690 -21.40 -45.37 37.68
C GLN A 1690 -22.43 -45.94 38.66
N PRO A 1691 -23.65 -46.24 38.21
CA PRO A 1691 -24.69 -46.75 39.09
C PRO A 1691 -24.50 -48.21 39.55
N ALA A 1692 -23.33 -48.85 39.34
CA ALA A 1692 -23.22 -50.31 39.42
C ALA A 1692 -22.04 -50.89 40.24
N GLU A 1693 -21.13 -50.10 40.80
CA GLU A 1693 -20.10 -50.67 41.69
C GLU A 1693 -20.55 -50.63 43.16
N ALA A 1694 -20.68 -51.82 43.74
CA ALA A 1694 -21.32 -52.13 45.02
C ALA A 1694 -20.57 -51.62 46.26
N GLN A 1695 -20.41 -50.30 46.39
CA GLN A 1695 -20.02 -49.65 47.65
C GLN A 1695 -21.27 -49.29 48.46
N GLN A 1696 -21.18 -49.46 49.79
CA GLN A 1696 -22.28 -49.39 50.77
C GLN A 1696 -23.25 -48.21 50.51
N ALA A 1697 -24.41 -48.51 49.91
CA ALA A 1697 -25.46 -47.53 49.70
C ALA A 1697 -26.12 -47.15 51.04
N GLN A 1698 -25.96 -45.89 51.45
CA GLN A 1698 -26.59 -45.36 52.65
C GLN A 1698 -28.10 -45.19 52.41
N GLN A 1699 -28.94 -45.51 53.40
CA GLN A 1699 -30.39 -45.37 53.28
C GLN A 1699 -30.85 -44.04 53.92
N VAL A 1700 -31.80 -43.37 53.27
CA VAL A 1700 -32.44 -42.14 53.76
C VAL A 1700 -33.93 -42.37 53.94
N GLN A 1701 -34.51 -41.73 54.95
CA GLN A 1701 -35.94 -41.78 55.23
C GLN A 1701 -36.65 -40.62 54.55
N ARG A 1702 -37.78 -40.89 53.88
CA ARG A 1702 -38.64 -39.84 53.32
C ARG A 1702 -39.46 -39.16 54.42
N ILE A 1703 -39.18 -37.88 54.69
CA ILE A 1703 -39.89 -37.06 55.68
C ILE A 1703 -41.16 -36.46 55.08
N ILE A 1704 -41.08 -35.93 53.85
CA ILE A 1704 -42.21 -35.30 53.16
C ILE A 1704 -42.36 -35.96 51.80
N SER A 1705 -43.57 -36.39 51.47
CA SER A 1705 -43.87 -37.07 50.20
C SER A 1705 -44.72 -36.17 49.30
N ARG A 1706 -44.28 -36.06 48.05
CA ARG A 1706 -44.96 -35.52 46.84
C ARG A 1706 -46.01 -34.44 47.10
N CYS A 1707 -45.58 -33.30 47.63
CA CYS A 1707 -46.43 -32.12 47.82
C CYS A 1707 -46.18 -31.05 46.76
N ASN A 1708 -47.16 -30.17 46.56
CA ASN A 1708 -47.04 -29.05 45.64
C ASN A 1708 -46.89 -27.74 46.41
N CYS A 1709 -45.97 -26.90 45.96
CA CYS A 1709 -45.65 -25.62 46.57
C CYS A 1709 -45.79 -24.49 45.54
N ARG A 1710 -46.44 -23.39 45.92
CA ARG A 1710 -46.53 -22.17 45.12
C ARG A 1710 -45.93 -21.00 45.88
N MET A 1711 -45.08 -20.22 45.22
CA MET A 1711 -44.51 -19.00 45.80
C MET A 1711 -44.79 -17.81 44.89
N TYR A 1712 -45.16 -16.67 45.47
CA TYR A 1712 -45.27 -15.42 44.71
C TYR A 1712 -44.49 -14.32 45.41
N TYR A 1713 -43.67 -13.60 44.66
CA TYR A 1713 -42.92 -12.44 45.13
C TYR A 1713 -43.18 -11.25 44.21
N ILE A 1714 -43.65 -10.14 44.77
CA ILE A 1714 -43.92 -8.91 44.05
C ILE A 1714 -43.05 -7.79 44.62
N SER A 1715 -42.46 -7.01 43.73
CA SER A 1715 -41.65 -5.85 44.08
C SER A 1715 -42.03 -4.62 43.26
N TYR A 1716 -42.10 -3.48 43.94
CA TYR A 1716 -42.38 -2.17 43.37
C TYR A 1716 -41.15 -1.27 43.43
N SER A 1717 -40.76 -0.73 42.27
CA SER A 1717 -39.59 0.15 42.14
C SER A 1717 -39.96 1.51 41.57
N HIS A 1718 -39.15 2.52 41.88
CA HIS A 1718 -39.24 3.87 41.29
C HIS A 1718 -38.42 4.00 39.99
N ASP A 1719 -37.66 2.97 39.63
CA ASP A 1719 -36.83 2.95 38.43
C ASP A 1719 -37.71 2.56 37.23
N ILE A 1720 -38.33 3.57 36.62
CA ILE A 1720 -39.22 3.41 35.46
C ILE A 1720 -38.45 3.76 34.19
N ASP A 1721 -38.62 2.95 33.16
CA ASP A 1721 -38.06 3.25 31.84
C ASP A 1721 -38.70 4.55 31.30
N PRO A 1722 -37.89 5.57 30.93
CA PRO A 1722 -38.40 6.88 30.57
C PRO A 1722 -39.29 6.81 29.31
N GLU A 1723 -39.01 5.88 28.39
CA GLU A 1723 -39.83 5.68 27.19
C GLU A 1723 -41.26 5.23 27.55
N LEU A 1724 -41.40 4.24 28.45
CA LEU A 1724 -42.71 3.83 28.95
C LEU A 1724 -43.40 4.94 29.75
N ALA A 1725 -42.64 5.67 30.58
CA ALA A 1725 -43.19 6.76 31.39
C ALA A 1725 -43.83 7.86 30.54
N THR A 1726 -43.30 8.13 29.34
CA THR A 1726 -43.87 9.14 28.42
C THR A 1726 -45.22 8.74 27.81
N GLN A 1727 -45.54 7.44 27.76
CA GLN A 1727 -46.80 6.94 27.19
C GLN A 1727 -47.96 7.03 28.20
N ILE A 1728 -47.66 7.09 29.49
CA ILE A 1728 -48.65 7.00 30.57
C ILE A 1728 -49.06 8.40 30.99
N LYS A 1729 -50.33 8.76 30.73
CA LYS A 1729 -50.90 9.99 31.26
C LYS A 1729 -51.13 9.85 32.77
N PRO A 1730 -50.83 10.90 33.57
CA PRO A 1730 -51.29 10.93 34.96
C PRO A 1730 -52.81 10.79 34.99
N PRO A 1731 -53.36 10.00 35.92
CA PRO A 1731 -54.80 9.84 36.05
C PRO A 1731 -55.43 11.23 36.21
N GLU A 1732 -56.42 11.52 35.37
CA GLU A 1732 -57.23 12.73 35.54
C GLU A 1732 -57.97 12.58 36.87
N VAL A 1733 -57.86 13.60 37.72
CA VAL A 1733 -58.56 13.68 39.01
C VAL A 1733 -60.05 13.85 38.73
N LEU A 1734 -60.73 12.79 38.31
CA LEU A 1734 -62.19 12.78 38.27
C LEU A 1734 -62.69 12.37 39.65
N GLU A 1735 -63.03 13.40 40.42
CA GLU A 1735 -63.99 13.29 41.50
C GLU A 1735 -65.27 12.67 40.92
N ASN A 1736 -65.71 11.55 41.50
CA ASN A 1736 -66.99 10.86 41.26
C ASN A 1736 -66.96 9.73 40.21
N GLN A 1737 -66.63 8.51 40.65
CA GLN A 1737 -67.42 7.33 40.32
C GLN A 1737 -67.24 6.23 41.38
N GLU A 1738 -68.29 6.06 42.16
CA GLU A 1738 -68.49 5.01 43.14
C GLU A 1738 -68.77 3.68 42.41
N LYS A 1739 -68.26 2.56 42.96
CA LYS A 1739 -68.72 1.16 42.75
C LYS A 1739 -67.99 0.23 41.76
N GLU A 1740 -66.66 0.26 41.69
CA GLU A 1740 -65.91 -0.95 41.27
C GLU A 1740 -64.91 -1.37 42.35
N ASP A 1741 -65.21 -2.52 42.97
CA ASP A 1741 -64.44 -3.35 43.90
C ASP A 1741 -63.34 -2.68 44.74
N LEU A 1742 -63.75 -2.23 45.91
CA LEU A 1742 -62.95 -1.61 46.98
C LEU A 1742 -61.68 -2.39 47.38
N LEU A 1743 -61.57 -3.69 47.07
CA LEU A 1743 -60.41 -4.50 47.44
C LEU A 1743 -59.24 -4.41 46.44
N LYS A 1744 -59.49 -4.04 45.17
CA LYS A 1744 -58.41 -4.09 44.15
C LYS A 1744 -57.66 -2.76 43.96
N LYS A 1745 -58.16 -1.63 44.46
CA LYS A 1745 -57.55 -0.30 44.19
C LYS A 1745 -57.07 0.48 45.41
N GLN A 1746 -57.41 0.10 46.64
CA GLN A 1746 -56.99 0.86 47.83
C GLN A 1746 -55.69 0.38 48.49
N GLU A 1747 -55.21 -0.84 48.24
CA GLU A 1747 -53.91 -1.24 48.78
C GLU A 1747 -52.79 -0.68 47.89
N GLY A 1748 -52.00 0.23 48.46
CA GLY A 1748 -50.83 0.81 47.80
C GLY A 1748 -49.84 -0.27 47.33
N ALA A 1749 -48.88 0.14 46.50
CA ALA A 1749 -47.78 -0.69 46.03
C ALA A 1749 -46.91 -1.22 47.19
N VAL A 1750 -47.22 -2.43 47.68
CA VAL A 1750 -46.55 -3.13 48.80
C VAL A 1750 -45.79 -4.35 48.31
N ASP A 1751 -44.49 -4.42 48.60
CA ASP A 1751 -43.68 -5.62 48.30
C ASP A 1751 -44.21 -6.83 49.07
N THR A 1752 -44.73 -7.83 48.36
CA THR A 1752 -45.42 -8.99 48.94
C THR A 1752 -44.67 -10.28 48.64
N PHE A 1753 -44.51 -11.14 49.65
CA PHE A 1753 -44.02 -12.51 49.48
C PHE A 1753 -45.08 -13.47 50.02
N THR A 1754 -45.48 -14.48 49.25
CA THR A 1754 -46.48 -15.48 49.62
C THR A 1754 -45.91 -16.88 49.37
N LEU A 1755 -46.10 -17.80 50.33
CA LEU A 1755 -45.77 -19.21 50.22
C LEU A 1755 -47.02 -20.05 50.49
N ILE A 1756 -47.32 -21.01 49.64
CA ILE A 1756 -48.54 -21.82 49.72
C ILE A 1756 -48.23 -23.30 49.53
N HIS A 1757 -48.76 -24.12 50.45
CA HIS A 1757 -48.89 -25.57 50.31
C HIS A 1757 -50.36 -25.96 50.48
N HIS A 1758 -50.86 -26.86 49.62
CA HIS A 1758 -52.25 -27.34 49.75
C HIS A 1758 -52.30 -28.48 50.77
N GLU A 1759 -51.60 -29.57 50.49
CA GLU A 1759 -51.50 -30.72 51.39
C GLU A 1759 -50.03 -30.97 51.73
N LEU A 1760 -49.71 -31.13 53.02
CA LEU A 1760 -48.36 -31.35 53.51
C LEU A 1760 -48.33 -32.48 54.53
N GLU A 1761 -47.75 -33.62 54.19
CA GLU A 1761 -47.51 -34.72 55.14
C GLU A 1761 -46.03 -34.77 55.53
N ILE A 1762 -45.75 -34.77 56.84
CA ILE A 1762 -44.40 -34.68 57.41
C ILE A 1762 -44.22 -35.85 58.40
N SER A 1763 -43.10 -36.56 58.38
CA SER A 1763 -42.70 -37.49 59.44
C SER A 1763 -41.26 -37.27 59.89
N THR A 1764 -41.04 -36.92 61.17
CA THR A 1764 -39.69 -36.64 61.69
C THR A 1764 -39.40 -37.39 62.99
N ASN A 1765 -38.16 -37.87 63.13
CA ASN A 1765 -37.58 -38.30 64.41
C ASN A 1765 -36.92 -37.11 65.17
N PRO A 1766 -36.53 -37.27 66.45
CA PRO A 1766 -35.95 -36.17 67.23
C PRO A 1766 -34.65 -35.63 66.64
N ALA A 1767 -33.80 -36.51 66.10
CA ALA A 1767 -32.52 -36.15 65.49
C ALA A 1767 -32.71 -35.35 64.19
N GLN A 1768 -33.64 -35.75 63.32
CA GLN A 1768 -34.03 -35.07 62.09
C GLN A 1768 -34.66 -33.70 62.40
N TYR A 1769 -35.49 -33.60 63.44
CA TYR A 1769 -36.03 -32.31 63.88
C TYR A 1769 -34.92 -31.35 64.32
N ALA A 1770 -33.96 -31.82 65.13
CA ALA A 1770 -32.80 -31.03 65.52
C ALA A 1770 -31.94 -30.64 64.30
N MET A 1771 -31.74 -31.55 63.35
CA MET A 1771 -31.03 -31.31 62.10
C MET A 1771 -31.71 -30.24 61.24
N ILE A 1772 -33.04 -30.30 61.09
CA ILE A 1772 -33.82 -29.29 60.37
C ILE A 1772 -33.70 -27.92 61.06
N LEU A 1773 -33.76 -27.87 62.39
CA LEU A 1773 -33.59 -26.62 63.14
C LEU A 1773 -32.20 -26.01 62.97
N ASP A 1774 -31.15 -26.83 63.01
CA ASP A 1774 -29.78 -26.42 62.72
C ASP A 1774 -29.67 -25.86 61.30
N ILE A 1775 -30.17 -26.58 60.30
CA ILE A 1775 -30.20 -26.13 58.90
C ILE A 1775 -30.97 -24.80 58.77
N VAL A 1776 -32.15 -24.66 59.37
CA VAL A 1776 -32.95 -23.44 59.25
C VAL A 1776 -32.25 -22.25 59.90
N ASN A 1777 -31.70 -22.40 61.11
CA ASN A 1777 -31.09 -21.29 61.85
C ASN A 1777 -29.67 -20.95 61.38
N ASN A 1778 -28.84 -21.98 61.16
CA ASN A 1778 -27.41 -21.84 60.88
C ASN A 1778 -27.08 -21.90 59.39
N LEU A 1779 -27.96 -22.38 58.51
CA LEU A 1779 -27.72 -22.45 57.06
C LEU A 1779 -28.61 -21.47 56.26
N LEU A 1780 -29.94 -21.50 56.47
CA LEU A 1780 -30.91 -20.73 55.66
C LEU A 1780 -31.18 -19.31 56.17
N LEU A 1781 -31.44 -19.15 57.47
CA LEU A 1781 -31.68 -17.84 58.11
C LEU A 1781 -30.39 -17.21 58.65
N HIS A 1782 -29.24 -17.80 58.33
CA HIS A 1782 -27.94 -17.34 58.79
C HIS A 1782 -27.62 -15.94 58.24
N VAL A 1783 -27.33 -15.01 59.15
CA VAL A 1783 -26.88 -13.67 58.81
C VAL A 1783 -25.39 -13.59 59.08
N GLU A 1784 -24.61 -13.29 58.04
CA GLU A 1784 -23.16 -13.13 58.18
C GLU A 1784 -22.82 -12.10 59.27
N PRO A 1785 -21.83 -12.41 60.14
CA PRO A 1785 -21.45 -11.52 61.23
C PRO A 1785 -21.01 -10.13 60.74
N LYS A 1786 -20.28 -10.06 59.61
CA LYS A 1786 -19.86 -8.78 59.00
C LYS A 1786 -21.06 -7.93 58.54
N ARG A 1787 -22.12 -8.54 58.00
CA ARG A 1787 -23.35 -7.81 57.64
C ARG A 1787 -24.09 -7.30 58.85
N LYS A 1788 -24.11 -8.08 59.93
CA LYS A 1788 -24.68 -7.65 61.20
C LYS A 1788 -23.93 -6.45 61.75
N GLU A 1789 -22.60 -6.49 61.83
CA GLU A 1789 -21.76 -5.35 62.22
C GLU A 1789 -21.99 -4.12 61.32
N HIS A 1790 -22.10 -4.31 60.01
CA HIS A 1790 -22.44 -3.24 59.07
C HIS A 1790 -23.81 -2.62 59.35
N SER A 1791 -24.82 -3.46 59.63
CA SER A 1791 -26.17 -2.99 59.98
C SER A 1791 -26.16 -2.22 61.31
N GLU A 1792 -25.33 -2.63 62.27
CA GLU A 1792 -25.16 -1.97 63.56
C GLU A 1792 -24.40 -0.65 63.44
N LYS A 1793 -23.31 -0.60 62.66
CA LYS A 1793 -22.60 0.64 62.31
C LYS A 1793 -23.52 1.60 61.57
N LYS A 1794 -24.35 1.11 60.65
CA LYS A 1794 -25.38 1.92 59.96
C LYS A 1794 -26.34 2.55 60.96
N GLN A 1795 -26.84 1.79 61.93
CA GLN A 1795 -27.71 2.33 62.98
C GLN A 1795 -26.99 3.39 63.84
N ARG A 1796 -25.72 3.16 64.21
CA ARG A 1796 -24.90 4.14 64.96
C ARG A 1796 -24.73 5.44 64.16
N VAL A 1797 -24.32 5.36 62.90
CA VAL A 1797 -24.14 6.52 62.02
C VAL A 1797 -25.48 7.22 61.73
N ARG A 1798 -26.58 6.47 61.57
CA ARG A 1798 -27.94 7.03 61.43
C ARG A 1798 -28.31 7.87 62.67
N PHE A 1799 -28.07 7.35 63.87
CA PHE A 1799 -28.33 8.09 65.12
C PHE A 1799 -27.46 9.36 65.22
N GLN A 1800 -26.19 9.28 64.81
CA GLN A 1800 -25.29 10.44 64.77
C GLN A 1800 -25.71 11.49 63.73
N LEU A 1801 -26.22 11.06 62.57
CA LEU A 1801 -26.76 11.94 61.53
C LEU A 1801 -28.06 12.62 61.95
N GLU A 1802 -28.88 11.95 62.77
CA GLU A 1802 -30.10 12.53 63.35
C GLU A 1802 -29.79 13.62 64.39
N ILE A 1803 -28.63 13.52 65.08
CA ILE A 1803 -28.12 14.54 66.01
C ILE A 1803 -27.46 15.73 65.27
N SER A 1804 -26.72 15.46 64.18
CA SER A 1804 -26.02 16.51 63.42
C SER A 1804 -26.97 17.22 62.45
N SER A 1805 -27.41 18.43 62.80
CA SER A 1805 -28.45 19.17 62.08
C SER A 1805 -28.03 19.77 60.73
N ASN A 1806 -26.76 19.69 60.32
CA ASN A 1806 -26.23 20.40 59.15
C ASN A 1806 -25.91 19.45 57.96
N PRO A 1807 -26.72 19.43 56.88
CA PRO A 1807 -26.50 18.53 55.73
C PRO A 1807 -25.29 18.92 54.87
N GLU A 1808 -24.80 20.16 54.98
CA GLU A 1808 -23.65 20.64 54.19
C GLU A 1808 -22.33 20.06 54.70
N GLU A 1809 -22.14 19.99 56.02
CA GLU A 1809 -21.01 19.31 56.66
C GLU A 1809 -20.96 17.81 56.33
N GLN A 1810 -22.13 17.19 56.14
CA GLN A 1810 -22.23 15.78 55.76
C GLN A 1810 -21.83 15.56 54.30
N ARG A 1811 -22.28 16.45 53.39
CA ARG A 1811 -21.84 16.42 51.99
C ARG A 1811 -20.33 16.62 51.88
N SER A 1812 -19.74 17.53 52.65
CA SER A 1812 -18.29 17.75 52.64
C SER A 1812 -17.52 16.55 53.20
N SER A 1813 -18.00 15.91 54.27
CA SER A 1813 -17.43 14.65 54.78
C SER A 1813 -17.49 13.51 53.75
N ILE A 1814 -18.63 13.34 53.06
CA ILE A 1814 -18.77 12.34 51.99
C ILE A 1814 -17.80 12.64 50.83
N LEU A 1815 -17.67 13.91 50.42
CA LEU A 1815 -16.75 14.30 49.36
C LEU A 1815 -15.28 14.07 49.76
N HIS A 1816 -14.92 14.34 51.01
CA HIS A 1816 -13.56 14.08 51.53
C HIS A 1816 -13.25 12.58 51.50
N LEU A 1817 -14.18 11.74 51.95
CA LEU A 1817 -14.01 10.29 51.96
C LEU A 1817 -14.04 9.70 50.54
N GLN A 1818 -14.84 10.26 49.61
CA GLN A 1818 -14.77 9.92 48.19
C GLN A 1818 -13.38 10.22 47.61
N GLU A 1819 -12.75 11.32 48.01
CA GLU A 1819 -11.41 11.68 47.57
C GLU A 1819 -10.33 10.77 48.18
N ALA A 1820 -10.42 10.44 49.48
CA ALA A 1820 -9.53 9.49 50.14
C ALA A 1820 -9.59 8.09 49.49
N VAL A 1821 -10.80 7.59 49.23
CA VAL A 1821 -11.01 6.33 48.50
C VAL A 1821 -10.43 6.39 47.08
N ARG A 1822 -10.54 7.52 46.37
CA ARG A 1822 -9.91 7.71 45.05
C ARG A 1822 -8.38 7.69 45.14
N GLN A 1823 -7.81 8.27 46.19
CA GLN A 1823 -6.37 8.26 46.44
C GLN A 1823 -5.85 6.85 46.71
N HIS A 1824 -6.51 6.07 47.57
CA HIS A 1824 -6.16 4.66 47.80
C HIS A 1824 -6.24 3.84 46.51
N VAL A 1825 -7.29 4.01 45.69
CA VAL A 1825 -7.40 3.33 44.38
C VAL A 1825 -6.23 3.72 43.45
N ALA A 1826 -5.80 4.98 43.46
CA ALA A 1826 -4.65 5.43 42.67
C ALA A 1826 -3.33 4.84 43.18
N GLN A 1827 -3.14 4.78 44.51
CA GLN A 1827 -1.95 4.24 45.15
C GLN A 1827 -1.83 2.73 44.95
N ILE A 1828 -2.92 1.98 45.04
CA ILE A 1828 -2.97 0.54 44.71
C ILE A 1828 -2.48 0.32 43.28
N ARG A 1829 -3.00 1.08 42.30
CA ARG A 1829 -2.56 0.98 40.89
C ARG A 1829 -1.08 1.32 40.71
N GLN A 1830 -0.55 2.26 41.48
CA GLN A 1830 0.87 2.63 41.42
C GLN A 1830 1.76 1.51 41.97
N LEU A 1831 1.38 0.91 43.11
CA LEU A 1831 2.06 -0.23 43.70
C LEU A 1831 2.04 -1.45 42.78
N GLU A 1832 0.89 -1.76 42.16
CA GLU A 1832 0.77 -2.85 41.18
C GLU A 1832 1.72 -2.69 40.00
N LYS A 1833 1.87 -1.46 39.48
CA LYS A 1833 2.82 -1.14 38.40
C LYS A 1833 4.28 -1.29 38.82
N GLN A 1834 4.63 -0.86 40.03
CA GLN A 1834 5.99 -1.01 40.57
C GLN A 1834 6.35 -2.48 40.76
N MET A 1835 5.43 -3.28 41.31
CA MET A 1835 5.59 -4.73 41.44
C MET A 1835 5.79 -5.40 40.08
N TYR A 1836 5.00 -5.05 39.06
CA TYR A 1836 5.17 -5.56 37.70
C TYR A 1836 6.56 -5.25 37.13
N SER A 1837 7.05 -4.01 37.30
CA SER A 1837 8.38 -3.61 36.83
C SER A 1837 9.50 -4.43 37.50
N ILE A 1838 9.38 -4.70 38.80
CA ILE A 1838 10.36 -5.52 39.55
C ILE A 1838 10.30 -6.98 39.11
N MET A 1839 9.09 -7.50 38.86
CA MET A 1839 8.87 -8.88 38.43
C MET A 1839 9.43 -9.13 37.02
N LYS A 1840 9.28 -8.17 36.11
CA LYS A 1840 9.91 -8.24 34.79
C LYS A 1840 11.45 -8.28 34.90
N SER A 1841 12.02 -7.44 35.76
CA SER A 1841 13.46 -7.48 36.04
C SER A 1841 13.91 -8.79 36.72
N LEU A 1842 13.06 -9.41 37.55
CA LEU A 1842 13.30 -10.73 38.13
C LEU A 1842 13.21 -11.85 37.08
N GLN A 1843 12.37 -11.70 36.06
CA GLN A 1843 12.30 -12.69 34.97
C GLN A 1843 13.57 -12.67 34.11
N ASP A 1844 14.16 -11.48 33.94
CA ASP A 1844 15.46 -11.30 33.28
C ASP A 1844 16.64 -11.72 34.19
N ASP A 1845 16.53 -11.55 35.52
CA ASP A 1845 17.58 -11.83 36.52
C ASP A 1845 17.00 -12.52 37.78
N SER A 1846 16.68 -13.82 37.65
CA SER A 1846 15.89 -14.58 38.63
C SER A 1846 16.56 -14.79 40.00
N LYS A 1847 17.85 -14.44 40.15
CA LYS A 1847 18.63 -14.67 41.38
C LYS A 1847 18.84 -13.40 42.22
N ASN A 1848 18.17 -12.30 41.89
CA ASN A 1848 18.40 -11.01 42.54
C ASN A 1848 17.59 -10.87 43.84
N GLU A 1849 18.18 -11.27 44.97
CA GLU A 1849 17.59 -11.23 46.33
C GLU A 1849 17.00 -9.85 46.71
N ASN A 1850 17.64 -8.75 46.28
CA ASN A 1850 17.17 -7.39 46.57
C ASN A 1850 15.82 -7.10 45.90
N LEU A 1851 15.61 -7.62 44.68
CA LEU A 1851 14.35 -7.46 43.97
C LEU A 1851 13.24 -8.31 44.59
N LEU A 1852 13.56 -9.51 45.11
CA LEU A 1852 12.63 -10.37 45.84
C LEU A 1852 12.14 -9.70 47.14
N ASP A 1853 13.05 -9.17 47.97
CA ASP A 1853 12.71 -8.46 49.21
C ASP A 1853 11.89 -7.18 48.92
N LEU A 1854 12.25 -6.43 47.87
CA LEU A 1854 11.47 -5.27 47.43
C LEU A 1854 10.06 -5.67 46.97
N ASN A 1855 9.92 -6.80 46.27
CA ASN A 1855 8.62 -7.32 45.83
C ASN A 1855 7.74 -7.72 47.03
N GLN A 1856 8.30 -8.43 48.02
CA GLN A 1856 7.60 -8.78 49.25
C GLN A 1856 7.14 -7.55 50.04
N LYS A 1857 8.00 -6.53 50.18
CA LYS A 1857 7.64 -5.26 50.84
C LYS A 1857 6.51 -4.53 50.13
N LEU A 1858 6.54 -4.45 48.80
CA LEU A 1858 5.47 -3.85 48.02
C LEU A 1858 4.16 -4.65 48.12
N GLN A 1859 4.24 -5.98 48.21
CA GLN A 1859 3.07 -6.83 48.40
C GLN A 1859 2.38 -6.57 49.74
N LEU A 1860 3.14 -6.45 50.84
CA LEU A 1860 2.61 -6.09 52.15
C LEU A 1860 1.98 -4.68 52.15
N GLN A 1861 2.63 -3.71 51.50
CA GLN A 1861 2.08 -2.35 51.34
C GLN A 1861 0.78 -2.35 50.53
N LEU A 1862 0.71 -3.11 49.44
CA LEU A 1862 -0.48 -3.25 48.62
C LEU A 1862 -1.65 -3.87 49.40
N ASN A 1863 -1.38 -4.90 50.22
CA ASN A 1863 -2.39 -5.52 51.07
C ASN A 1863 -2.91 -4.54 52.13
N GLN A 1864 -2.02 -3.75 52.73
CA GLN A 1864 -2.39 -2.70 53.68
C GLN A 1864 -3.27 -1.61 53.02
N GLU A 1865 -2.90 -1.15 51.83
CA GLU A 1865 -3.69 -0.17 51.07
C GLU A 1865 -5.06 -0.73 50.65
N LYS A 1866 -5.13 -2.02 50.26
CA LYS A 1866 -6.41 -2.70 49.97
C LYS A 1866 -7.31 -2.80 51.21
N ALA A 1867 -6.73 -3.07 52.38
CA ALA A 1867 -7.47 -3.11 53.65
C ALA A 1867 -8.00 -1.72 54.04
N ASN A 1868 -7.17 -0.68 53.92
CA ASN A 1868 -7.57 0.71 54.17
C ASN A 1868 -8.68 1.17 53.22
N LEU A 1869 -8.52 0.91 51.91
CA LEU A 1869 -9.54 1.16 50.90
C LEU A 1869 -10.87 0.51 51.28
N GLN A 1870 -10.83 -0.73 51.76
CA GLN A 1870 -12.03 -1.45 52.15
C GLN A 1870 -12.70 -0.77 53.35
N LEU A 1871 -11.96 -0.43 54.40
CA LEU A 1871 -12.50 0.25 55.59
C LEU A 1871 -13.16 1.60 55.21
N GLU A 1872 -12.47 2.45 54.46
CA GLU A 1872 -13.00 3.75 54.04
C GLU A 1872 -14.18 3.63 53.06
N SER A 1873 -14.14 2.66 52.15
CA SER A 1873 -15.26 2.38 51.24
C SER A 1873 -16.51 1.94 52.00
N GLU A 1874 -16.35 1.15 53.07
CA GLU A 1874 -17.45 0.69 53.91
C GLU A 1874 -18.06 1.86 54.69
N GLU A 1875 -17.22 2.74 55.27
CA GLU A 1875 -17.67 3.97 55.92
C GLU A 1875 -18.40 4.91 54.96
N LEU A 1876 -17.87 5.09 53.74
CA LEU A 1876 -18.47 5.90 52.70
C LEU A 1876 -19.84 5.38 52.30
N ASN A 1877 -19.98 4.06 52.15
CA ASN A 1877 -21.25 3.45 51.83
C ASN A 1877 -22.29 3.64 52.94
N ILE A 1878 -21.88 3.48 54.20
CA ILE A 1878 -22.76 3.71 55.35
C ILE A 1878 -23.22 5.18 55.38
N LEU A 1879 -22.30 6.14 55.22
CA LEU A 1879 -22.59 7.57 55.19
C LEU A 1879 -23.53 7.96 54.04
N ILE A 1880 -23.27 7.52 52.80
CA ILE A 1880 -24.13 7.81 51.65
C ILE A 1880 -25.53 7.22 51.86
N ARG A 1881 -25.62 5.99 52.37
CA ARG A 1881 -26.92 5.34 52.60
C ARG A 1881 -27.71 6.06 53.69
N CYS A 1882 -27.08 6.39 54.81
CA CYS A 1882 -27.74 7.15 55.86
C CYS A 1882 -28.09 8.58 55.42
N PHE A 1883 -27.27 9.23 54.58
CA PHE A 1883 -27.56 10.53 53.98
C PHE A 1883 -28.78 10.47 53.05
N LYS A 1884 -28.89 9.42 52.22
CA LYS A 1884 -30.08 9.16 51.38
C LYS A 1884 -31.32 8.88 52.20
N ASP A 1885 -31.21 8.04 53.24
CA ASP A 1885 -32.30 7.74 54.17
C ASP A 1885 -32.77 9.04 54.88
N PHE A 1886 -31.84 9.91 55.29
CA PHE A 1886 -32.14 11.21 55.89
C PHE A 1886 -32.83 12.18 54.91
N GLN A 1887 -32.41 12.20 53.63
CA GLN A 1887 -33.08 12.96 52.57
C GLN A 1887 -34.51 12.48 52.33
N LEU A 1888 -34.70 11.15 52.20
CA LEU A 1888 -36.02 10.52 52.04
C LEU A 1888 -36.92 10.82 53.23
N GLN A 1889 -36.42 10.77 54.46
CA GLN A 1889 -37.20 11.15 55.64
C GLN A 1889 -37.59 12.63 55.65
N ARG A 1890 -36.74 13.53 55.14
CA ARG A 1890 -37.05 14.96 55.06
C ARG A 1890 -38.08 15.25 53.96
N ALA A 1891 -37.99 14.55 52.83
CA ALA A 1891 -38.99 14.55 51.77
C ALA A 1891 -40.34 14.06 52.30
N ASN A 1892 -40.35 12.89 52.94
CA ASN A 1892 -41.55 12.32 53.57
C ASN A 1892 -42.11 13.26 54.66
N LYS A 1893 -41.27 13.87 55.52
CA LYS A 1893 -41.73 14.85 56.54
C LYS A 1893 -42.30 16.13 55.91
N MET A 1894 -41.83 16.55 54.74
CA MET A 1894 -42.41 17.68 54.01
C MET A 1894 -43.76 17.31 53.38
N GLU A 1895 -43.90 16.10 52.85
CA GLU A 1895 -45.18 15.59 52.31
C GLU A 1895 -46.21 15.33 53.42
N LEU A 1896 -45.81 14.71 54.54
CA LEU A 1896 -46.64 14.47 55.73
C LEU A 1896 -47.19 15.75 56.36
N ARG A 1897 -46.55 16.92 56.14
CA ARG A 1897 -47.11 18.19 56.59
C ARG A 1897 -48.33 18.64 55.78
N LYS A 1898 -48.62 18.03 54.64
CA LYS A 1898 -49.76 18.45 53.82
C LYS A 1898 -51.04 17.70 54.14
N GLN A 1899 -51.04 16.40 54.44
CA GLN A 1899 -52.25 15.67 54.82
C GLN A 1899 -51.90 14.51 55.76
N GLN A 1900 -52.74 14.30 56.78
CA GLN A 1900 -52.61 13.22 57.76
C GLN A 1900 -53.13 11.92 57.12
N GLU A 1901 -52.41 11.41 56.12
CA GLU A 1901 -52.69 10.10 55.52
C GLU A 1901 -52.06 8.97 56.31
N ASP A 1902 -52.72 7.81 56.25
CA ASP A 1902 -52.36 6.57 56.93
C ASP A 1902 -50.94 6.10 56.60
N VAL A 1903 -50.31 5.45 57.59
CA VAL A 1903 -48.96 4.90 57.49
C VAL A 1903 -48.94 3.81 56.41
N SER A 1904 -48.24 4.08 55.31
CA SER A 1904 -48.11 3.13 54.20
C SER A 1904 -47.40 1.85 54.62
N VAL A 1905 -47.93 0.72 54.15
CA VAL A 1905 -47.26 -0.59 54.27
C VAL A 1905 -46.10 -0.64 53.28
N VAL A 1906 -44.95 -1.17 53.71
CA VAL A 1906 -43.76 -1.30 52.88
C VAL A 1906 -43.59 -2.72 52.38
N ARG A 1907 -43.77 -3.72 53.25
CA ARG A 1907 -43.57 -5.12 52.91
C ARG A 1907 -44.55 -6.02 53.64
N ARG A 1908 -45.06 -7.04 52.96
CA ARG A 1908 -45.95 -8.06 53.51
C ARG A 1908 -45.40 -9.47 53.19
N THR A 1909 -45.55 -10.41 54.11
CA THR A 1909 -45.02 -11.77 54.00
C THR A 1909 -46.05 -12.75 54.53
N GLU A 1910 -46.49 -13.70 53.72
CA GLU A 1910 -47.61 -14.60 53.99
C GLU A 1910 -47.18 -16.07 53.77
N PHE A 1911 -47.60 -16.95 54.67
CA PHE A 1911 -47.38 -18.39 54.59
C PHE A 1911 -48.70 -19.11 54.84
N TYR A 1912 -49.14 -19.95 53.91
CA TYR A 1912 -50.43 -20.61 53.97
C TYR A 1912 -50.32 -22.13 53.74
N PHE A 1913 -50.95 -22.91 54.61
CA PHE A 1913 -51.13 -24.36 54.44
C PHE A 1913 -52.62 -24.69 54.54
N ALA A 1914 -53.22 -25.31 53.51
CA ALA A 1914 -54.63 -25.71 53.58
C ALA A 1914 -54.82 -26.89 54.55
N GLN A 1915 -53.95 -27.91 54.44
CA GLN A 1915 -53.86 -29.03 55.38
C GLN A 1915 -52.39 -29.47 55.57
N ALA A 1916 -51.95 -29.65 56.81
CA ALA A 1916 -50.63 -30.18 57.16
C ALA A 1916 -50.75 -31.26 58.23
N ARG A 1917 -50.20 -32.45 58.00
CA ARG A 1917 -50.20 -33.60 58.91
C ARG A 1917 -48.76 -33.94 59.27
N TRP A 1918 -48.38 -33.84 60.54
CA TRP A 1918 -47.03 -34.04 61.02
C TRP A 1918 -46.96 -35.17 62.04
N ARG A 1919 -46.38 -36.31 61.64
CA ARG A 1919 -46.12 -37.47 62.48
C ARG A 1919 -44.74 -37.37 63.14
N LEU A 1920 -44.71 -37.52 64.45
CA LEU A 1920 -43.50 -37.59 65.26
C LEU A 1920 -43.19 -39.06 65.53
N THR A 1921 -41.96 -39.49 65.28
CA THR A 1921 -41.51 -40.88 65.48
C THR A 1921 -40.41 -40.97 66.55
N GLU A 1922 -40.18 -42.16 67.09
CA GLU A 1922 -39.03 -42.49 67.95
C GLU A 1922 -37.69 -42.39 67.18
N GLU A 1923 -36.56 -42.60 67.88
CA GLU A 1923 -35.21 -42.58 67.31
C GLU A 1923 -35.07 -43.55 66.12
N ASP A 1924 -35.63 -44.76 66.22
CA ASP A 1924 -35.63 -45.78 65.16
C ASP A 1924 -36.49 -45.39 63.93
N GLY A 1925 -37.27 -44.30 64.00
CA GLY A 1925 -38.13 -43.82 62.92
C GLY A 1925 -39.39 -44.66 62.63
N GLN A 1926 -39.50 -45.87 63.17
CA GLN A 1926 -40.59 -46.82 62.87
C GLN A 1926 -41.83 -46.64 63.76
N LEU A 1927 -41.64 -46.32 65.05
CA LEU A 1927 -42.73 -46.18 66.02
C LEU A 1927 -43.18 -44.72 66.10
N GLY A 1928 -44.48 -44.47 65.89
CA GLY A 1928 -45.08 -43.15 66.06
C GLY A 1928 -45.28 -42.77 67.53
N ILE A 1929 -44.89 -41.55 67.90
CA ILE A 1929 -45.15 -40.90 69.19
C ILE A 1929 -46.47 -40.13 69.12
N ALA A 1930 -46.59 -39.22 68.15
CA ALA A 1930 -47.75 -38.35 67.99
C ALA A 1930 -48.01 -37.98 66.53
N GLU A 1931 -49.23 -37.54 66.22
CA GLU A 1931 -49.61 -36.99 64.91
C GLU A 1931 -50.30 -35.65 65.11
N LEU A 1932 -49.83 -34.61 64.45
CA LEU A 1932 -50.32 -33.23 64.49
C LEU A 1932 -50.96 -32.88 63.15
N GLU A 1933 -52.26 -32.70 63.12
CA GLU A 1933 -52.96 -32.22 61.92
C GLU A 1933 -53.33 -30.75 62.12
N LEU A 1934 -52.94 -29.89 61.19
CA LEU A 1934 -53.20 -28.46 61.14
C LEU A 1934 -53.99 -28.18 59.86
N GLN A 1935 -55.09 -27.44 59.94
CA GLN A 1935 -55.86 -27.02 58.77
C GLN A 1935 -55.98 -25.49 58.74
N ARG A 1936 -55.90 -24.93 57.53
CA ARG A 1936 -55.98 -23.49 57.25
C ARG A 1936 -55.01 -22.69 58.14
N PHE A 1937 -53.73 -23.04 58.11
CA PHE A 1937 -52.68 -22.25 58.74
C PHE A 1937 -52.38 -21.04 57.86
N LEU A 1938 -52.33 -19.86 58.45
CA LEU A 1938 -51.90 -18.62 57.81
C LEU A 1938 -50.98 -17.84 58.75
N TYR A 1939 -49.77 -17.50 58.31
CA TYR A 1939 -48.89 -16.56 59.02
C TYR A 1939 -48.64 -15.35 58.12
N SER A 1940 -48.95 -14.15 58.61
CA SER A 1940 -48.73 -12.89 57.91
C SER A 1940 -47.86 -11.94 58.75
N LYS A 1941 -46.86 -11.33 58.12
CA LYS A 1941 -46.01 -10.28 58.68
C LYS A 1941 -46.05 -9.05 57.79
N VAL A 1942 -46.46 -7.92 58.34
CA VAL A 1942 -46.61 -6.64 57.64
C VAL A 1942 -45.68 -5.61 58.26
N ASN A 1943 -44.72 -5.10 57.50
CA ASN A 1943 -43.83 -4.01 57.91
C ASN A 1943 -44.32 -2.70 57.28
N LYS A 1944 -44.42 -1.63 58.06
CA LYS A 1944 -44.86 -0.30 57.64
C LYS A 1944 -43.70 0.70 57.55
N SER A 1945 -43.96 1.87 56.95
CA SER A 1945 -42.94 2.88 56.65
C SER A 1945 -42.33 3.57 57.87
N ASP A 1946 -42.99 3.49 59.02
CA ASP A 1946 -42.53 4.03 60.30
C ASP A 1946 -41.75 2.99 61.15
N ASP A 1947 -41.28 1.90 60.53
CA ASP A 1947 -40.66 0.73 61.18
C ASP A 1947 -41.59 -0.01 62.16
N THR A 1948 -42.91 0.25 62.13
CA THR A 1948 -43.88 -0.63 62.82
C THR A 1948 -44.04 -1.95 62.07
N ALA A 1949 -44.22 -3.04 62.82
CA ALA A 1949 -44.45 -4.37 62.27
C ALA A 1949 -45.67 -5.03 62.91
N GLU A 1950 -46.54 -5.61 62.10
CA GLU A 1950 -47.69 -6.37 62.51
C GLU A 1950 -47.48 -7.84 62.17
N HIS A 1951 -47.69 -8.72 63.13
CA HIS A 1951 -47.65 -10.17 62.98
C HIS A 1951 -49.04 -10.73 63.25
N LEU A 1952 -49.49 -11.61 62.36
CA LEU A 1952 -50.75 -12.31 62.45
C LEU A 1952 -50.49 -13.80 62.20
N LEU A 1953 -50.99 -14.67 63.06
CA LEU A 1953 -50.99 -16.11 62.87
C LEU A 1953 -52.40 -16.63 63.11
N GLU A 1954 -52.94 -17.35 62.15
CA GLU A 1954 -54.30 -17.88 62.14
C GLU A 1954 -54.27 -19.38 61.82
N LEU A 1955 -55.11 -20.13 62.53
CA LEU A 1955 -55.25 -21.58 62.38
C LEU A 1955 -56.74 -21.92 62.41
N GLY A 1956 -57.25 -22.49 61.32
CA GLY A 1956 -58.65 -22.90 61.21
C GLY A 1956 -58.98 -24.06 62.15
N TRP A 1957 -58.19 -25.12 62.12
CA TRP A 1957 -58.37 -26.31 62.94
C TRP A 1957 -57.03 -26.96 63.30
N PHE A 1958 -56.95 -27.61 64.46
CA PHE A 1958 -55.77 -28.42 64.81
C PHE A 1958 -56.16 -29.63 65.67
N THR A 1959 -55.50 -30.77 65.44
CA THR A 1959 -55.65 -31.98 66.25
C THR A 1959 -54.32 -32.64 66.51
N MET A 1960 -54.12 -33.12 67.74
CA MET A 1960 -52.97 -33.90 68.15
C MET A 1960 -53.43 -35.29 68.58
N ASN A 1961 -52.93 -36.33 67.94
CA ASN A 1961 -53.22 -37.72 68.26
C ASN A 1961 -52.00 -38.37 68.93
N ASN A 1962 -52.24 -39.32 69.83
CA ASN A 1962 -51.23 -40.15 70.47
C ASN A 1962 -51.09 -41.46 69.71
N LEU A 1963 -49.89 -41.77 69.24
CA LEU A 1963 -49.59 -42.98 68.48
C LEU A 1963 -48.85 -44.06 69.30
N LEU A 1964 -48.56 -43.79 70.59
CA LEU A 1964 -47.91 -44.78 71.46
C LEU A 1964 -48.73 -46.07 71.56
N PRO A 1965 -48.08 -47.24 71.60
CA PRO A 1965 -48.77 -48.52 71.78
C PRO A 1965 -49.57 -48.51 73.09
N ASN A 1966 -50.84 -48.95 73.02
CA ASN A 1966 -51.79 -48.97 74.15
C ASN A 1966 -52.10 -47.59 74.79
N ALA A 1967 -51.98 -46.48 74.04
CA ALA A 1967 -52.37 -45.15 74.51
C ALA A 1967 -53.85 -45.11 74.97
N VAL A 1968 -54.07 -44.78 76.25
CA VAL A 1968 -55.41 -44.66 76.87
C VAL A 1968 -56.22 -43.53 76.21
N TYR A 1969 -55.55 -42.40 75.95
CA TYR A 1969 -56.11 -41.26 75.25
C TYR A 1969 -55.49 -41.20 73.85
N LYS A 1970 -56.26 -41.58 72.84
CA LYS A 1970 -55.83 -41.52 71.44
C LYS A 1970 -55.77 -40.10 70.89
N VAL A 1971 -56.58 -39.18 71.42
CA VAL A 1971 -56.60 -37.76 71.01
C VAL A 1971 -56.11 -36.93 72.18
N VAL A 1972 -54.99 -36.24 72.02
CA VAL A 1972 -54.35 -35.45 73.06
C VAL A 1972 -54.83 -34.01 73.08
N LEU A 1973 -54.98 -33.39 71.92
CA LEU A 1973 -55.32 -31.97 71.82
C LEU A 1973 -56.33 -31.79 70.68
N ARG A 1974 -57.51 -31.25 70.96
CA ARG A 1974 -58.53 -30.97 69.93
C ARG A 1974 -59.50 -29.87 70.39
N PRO A 1975 -59.94 -28.95 69.53
CA PRO A 1975 -61.03 -28.03 69.84
C PRO A 1975 -62.36 -28.75 70.10
N GLN A 1976 -63.12 -28.32 71.11
CA GLN A 1976 -64.34 -29.02 71.54
C GLN A 1976 -65.48 -29.02 70.51
N SER A 1977 -65.65 -27.92 69.78
CA SER A 1977 -66.74 -27.74 68.82
C SER A 1977 -66.20 -27.78 67.40
N SER A 1978 -66.77 -28.64 66.54
CA SER A 1978 -66.60 -28.54 65.09
C SER A 1978 -67.06 -27.16 64.64
N CYS A 1979 -66.14 -26.36 64.11
CA CYS A 1979 -66.42 -25.02 63.65
C CYS A 1979 -67.46 -25.06 62.49
N GLN A 1980 -68.74 -24.76 62.77
CA GLN A 1980 -69.83 -24.83 61.78
C GLN A 1980 -69.82 -23.65 60.79
N SER A 1981 -69.02 -22.62 61.04
CA SER A 1981 -68.86 -21.46 60.18
C SER A 1981 -67.46 -21.46 59.62
N GLY A 1982 -67.30 -21.41 58.29
CA GLY A 1982 -66.00 -21.30 57.64
C GLY A 1982 -65.14 -20.11 58.10
N ARG A 1983 -65.68 -19.18 58.90
CA ARG A 1983 -64.98 -18.00 59.43
C ARG A 1983 -64.38 -18.13 60.83
N GLN A 1984 -64.72 -19.15 61.62
CA GLN A 1984 -64.19 -19.25 62.99
C GLN A 1984 -62.84 -20.00 63.00
N LEU A 1985 -61.83 -19.36 63.58
CA LEU A 1985 -60.46 -19.87 63.70
C LEU A 1985 -60.26 -20.48 65.08
N ALA A 1986 -59.66 -21.68 65.16
CA ALA A 1986 -59.32 -22.34 66.40
C ALA A 1986 -58.28 -21.57 67.23
N LEU A 1987 -57.32 -20.92 66.56
CA LEU A 1987 -56.28 -20.12 67.18
C LEU A 1987 -55.97 -18.89 66.31
N ARG A 1988 -55.85 -17.73 66.96
CA ARG A 1988 -55.42 -16.47 66.34
C ARG A 1988 -54.46 -15.73 67.26
N LEU A 1989 -53.24 -15.49 66.80
CA LEU A 1989 -52.22 -14.69 67.47
C LEU A 1989 -52.02 -13.39 66.69
N PHE A 1990 -52.07 -12.26 67.37
CA PHE A 1990 -51.83 -10.96 66.77
C PHE A 1990 -50.84 -10.15 67.60
N SER A 1991 -49.83 -9.58 66.97
CA SER A 1991 -48.80 -8.75 67.63
C SER A 1991 -48.52 -7.50 66.79
N LYS A 1992 -48.69 -6.33 67.39
CA LYS A 1992 -48.31 -5.04 66.80
C LYS A 1992 -47.07 -4.49 67.50
N VAL A 1993 -46.02 -4.23 66.73
CA VAL A 1993 -44.69 -3.82 67.17
C VAL A 1993 -44.42 -2.40 66.69
N ARG A 1994 -43.96 -1.54 67.59
CA ARG A 1994 -43.51 -0.18 67.30
C ARG A 1994 -42.02 -0.16 66.93
N PRO A 1995 -41.55 0.92 66.27
CA PRO A 1995 -40.13 1.13 66.05
C PRO A 1995 -39.35 0.99 67.37
N PRO A 1996 -38.27 0.20 67.39
CA PRO A 1996 -37.52 -0.06 68.61
C PRO A 1996 -36.86 1.22 69.13
N VAL A 1997 -37.04 1.54 70.41
CA VAL A 1997 -36.44 2.71 71.06
C VAL A 1997 -35.22 2.24 71.84
N GLY A 1998 -34.03 2.72 71.47
CA GLY A 1998 -32.76 2.30 72.11
C GLY A 1998 -32.43 0.81 71.94
N GLY A 1999 -33.02 0.14 70.95
CA GLY A 1999 -32.84 -1.29 70.69
C GLY A 1999 -33.86 -2.20 71.39
N ILE A 2000 -34.68 -1.67 72.30
CA ILE A 2000 -35.74 -2.45 72.97
C ILE A 2000 -36.95 -2.52 72.02
N SER A 2001 -37.41 -3.74 71.72
CA SER A 2001 -38.62 -3.93 70.93
C SER A 2001 -39.85 -3.56 71.77
N VAL A 2002 -40.63 -2.60 71.29
CA VAL A 2002 -41.84 -2.14 71.96
C VAL A 2002 -43.03 -2.79 71.28
N LYS A 2003 -43.72 -3.69 71.99
CA LYS A 2003 -44.94 -4.36 71.54
C LYS A 2003 -46.14 -3.59 72.04
N GLU A 2004 -46.81 -2.89 71.13
CA GLU A 2004 -48.00 -2.09 71.44
C GLU A 2004 -49.17 -2.97 71.87
N HIS A 2005 -49.42 -4.05 71.14
CA HIS A 2005 -50.58 -4.90 71.35
C HIS A 2005 -50.19 -6.35 71.07
N PHE A 2006 -50.41 -7.25 72.02
CA PHE A 2006 -50.18 -8.69 71.86
C PHE A 2006 -51.43 -9.46 72.33
N GLU A 2007 -52.13 -10.10 71.40
CA GLU A 2007 -53.40 -10.77 71.65
C GLU A 2007 -53.36 -12.22 71.22
N VAL A 2008 -53.84 -13.11 72.08
CA VAL A 2008 -53.86 -14.56 71.85
C VAL A 2008 -55.29 -15.08 72.04
N ASN A 2009 -55.98 -15.34 70.93
CA ASN A 2009 -57.35 -15.82 70.92
C ASN A 2009 -57.36 -17.33 70.64
N VAL A 2010 -57.92 -18.11 71.57
CA VAL A 2010 -57.99 -19.57 71.47
C VAL A 2010 -59.43 -20.04 71.71
N VAL A 2011 -59.91 -20.97 70.90
CA VAL A 2011 -61.20 -21.65 71.09
C VAL A 2011 -61.10 -22.67 72.23
N PRO A 2012 -62.18 -23.00 72.95
CA PRO A 2012 -62.18 -24.07 73.94
C PRO A 2012 -61.54 -25.38 73.47
N LEU A 2013 -60.61 -25.91 74.27
CA LEU A 2013 -59.80 -27.08 73.94
C LEU A 2013 -60.11 -28.26 74.86
N THR A 2014 -60.03 -29.46 74.30
CA THR A 2014 -59.93 -30.71 75.03
C THR A 2014 -58.47 -31.15 75.02
N ILE A 2015 -57.91 -31.35 76.22
CA ILE A 2015 -56.53 -31.74 76.46
C ILE A 2015 -56.54 -33.08 77.20
N GLN A 2016 -56.07 -34.16 76.60
CA GLN A 2016 -56.00 -35.49 77.20
C GLN A 2016 -54.56 -36.02 77.17
N LEU A 2017 -53.80 -35.76 78.23
CA LEU A 2017 -52.37 -36.05 78.34
C LEU A 2017 -52.10 -37.26 79.23
N THR A 2018 -51.06 -38.02 78.92
CA THR A 2018 -50.48 -39.00 79.84
C THR A 2018 -49.05 -38.57 80.21
N HIS A 2019 -48.60 -38.91 81.41
CA HIS A 2019 -47.24 -38.61 81.88
C HIS A 2019 -46.18 -39.14 80.90
N GLN A 2020 -46.33 -40.39 80.46
CA GLN A 2020 -45.45 -41.03 79.49
C GLN A 2020 -45.43 -40.27 78.15
N PHE A 2021 -46.60 -39.89 77.62
CA PHE A 2021 -46.67 -39.11 76.38
C PHE A 2021 -46.02 -37.74 76.54
N PHE A 2022 -46.27 -37.03 77.63
CA PHE A 2022 -45.66 -35.73 77.91
C PHE A 2022 -44.14 -35.81 78.00
N HIS A 2023 -43.60 -36.79 78.73
CA HIS A 2023 -42.15 -37.01 78.84
C HIS A 2023 -41.51 -37.30 77.48
N ARG A 2024 -42.14 -38.16 76.66
CA ARG A 2024 -41.70 -38.47 75.30
C ARG A 2024 -41.73 -37.22 74.40
N MET A 2025 -42.81 -36.45 74.44
CA MET A 2025 -42.94 -35.19 73.70
C MET A 2025 -41.91 -34.12 74.11
N MET A 2026 -41.65 -33.99 75.42
CA MET A 2026 -40.62 -33.08 75.93
C MET A 2026 -39.21 -33.51 75.49
N GLY A 2027 -38.92 -34.82 75.53
CA GLY A 2027 -37.67 -35.38 75.02
C GLY A 2027 -37.47 -35.15 73.52
N PHE A 2028 -38.56 -35.17 72.73
CA PHE A 2028 -38.52 -34.91 71.28
C PHE A 2028 -38.11 -33.45 70.96
N PHE A 2029 -38.77 -32.46 71.58
CA PHE A 2029 -38.50 -31.04 71.28
C PHE A 2029 -37.29 -30.46 72.02
N PHE A 2030 -36.90 -31.04 73.16
CA PHE A 2030 -35.78 -30.60 74.00
C PHE A 2030 -34.85 -31.78 74.37
N PRO A 2031 -34.21 -32.44 73.40
CA PRO A 2031 -33.30 -33.54 73.65
C PRO A 2031 -32.16 -33.12 74.59
N GLY A 2032 -31.86 -33.95 75.60
CA GLY A 2032 -30.81 -33.70 76.60
C GLY A 2032 -31.18 -32.79 77.77
N ARG A 2033 -32.38 -32.20 77.80
CA ARG A 2033 -32.95 -31.63 79.03
C ARG A 2033 -33.73 -32.72 79.76
N SER A 2034 -33.08 -33.41 80.69
CA SER A 2034 -33.74 -34.25 81.68
C SER A 2034 -34.74 -33.38 82.44
N VAL A 2035 -36.03 -33.58 82.19
CA VAL A 2035 -37.08 -32.93 83.00
C VAL A 2035 -36.91 -33.29 84.48
N GLU A 2036 -36.28 -34.43 84.79
CA GLU A 2036 -35.96 -34.83 86.16
C GLU A 2036 -34.99 -33.87 86.89
N ASP A 2037 -34.13 -33.12 86.20
CA ASP A 2037 -33.21 -32.21 86.89
C ASP A 2037 -33.87 -30.89 87.34
N ASP A 2038 -35.06 -30.56 86.83
CA ASP A 2038 -35.75 -29.32 87.19
C ASP A 2038 -36.66 -29.45 88.43
N GLU A 2039 -36.87 -30.65 89.00
CA GLU A 2039 -37.67 -30.81 90.22
C GLU A 2039 -36.91 -30.47 91.52
N VAL A 2040 -35.63 -30.08 91.45
CA VAL A 2040 -34.84 -29.72 92.63
C VAL A 2040 -34.53 -28.22 92.65
N GLY A 2041 -35.45 -27.46 93.25
CA GLY A 2041 -35.16 -26.18 93.87
C GLY A 2041 -35.52 -24.96 93.04
N ASP A 2042 -36.57 -24.27 93.48
CA ASP A 2042 -36.83 -22.86 93.23
C ASP A 2042 -35.59 -22.00 93.62
N GLU A 2043 -34.57 -21.93 92.75
CA GLU A 2043 -33.57 -20.85 92.78
C GLU A 2043 -34.20 -19.57 92.19
N GLU A 2044 -35.31 -19.13 92.80
CA GLU A 2044 -35.69 -17.72 92.83
C GLU A 2044 -34.61 -16.99 93.66
N ASP A 2045 -33.48 -16.53 93.06
CA ASP A 2045 -32.71 -15.35 93.53
C ASP A 2045 -31.33 -15.13 92.85
N LYS A 2046 -31.25 -15.05 91.52
CA LYS A 2046 -30.08 -14.41 90.84
C LYS A 2046 -30.38 -13.25 89.90
N SER A 2047 -31.63 -12.80 89.80
CA SER A 2047 -31.97 -11.61 89.01
C SER A 2047 -31.90 -10.27 89.77
N LYS A 2048 -31.60 -10.27 91.08
CA LYS A 2048 -31.45 -9.04 91.89
C LYS A 2048 -30.09 -8.91 92.57
N LEU A 2049 -28.99 -8.87 91.81
CA LEU A 2049 -27.71 -8.36 92.32
C LEU A 2049 -26.74 -8.03 91.17
N VAL A 2050 -27.08 -7.02 90.37
CA VAL A 2050 -26.06 -6.20 89.67
C VAL A 2050 -26.45 -4.73 89.76
N THR A 2051 -26.64 -4.23 90.99
CA THR A 2051 -26.44 -2.80 91.26
C THR A 2051 -24.95 -2.59 91.51
N THR A 2052 -24.37 -1.87 90.57
CA THR A 2052 -23.05 -1.23 90.57
C THR A 2052 -22.65 -0.67 91.95
N GLY A 2053 -21.72 -1.36 92.61
CA GLY A 2053 -20.83 -0.81 93.63
C GLY A 2053 -19.41 -1.02 93.15
N ILE A 2054 -18.84 0.01 92.56
CA ILE A 2054 -17.50 0.08 91.96
C ILE A 2054 -16.43 -0.42 92.96
N PRO A 2055 -15.71 -1.53 92.72
CA PRO A 2055 -14.53 -1.85 93.48
C PRO A 2055 -13.34 -1.12 92.85
N VAL A 2056 -12.91 -0.05 93.52
CA VAL A 2056 -11.69 0.70 93.21
C VAL A 2056 -10.49 -0.25 93.33
N VAL A 2057 -9.87 -0.55 92.19
CA VAL A 2057 -8.61 -1.28 92.08
C VAL A 2057 -7.49 -0.44 92.69
N LYS A 2058 -6.80 -0.96 93.71
CA LYS A 2058 -5.43 -0.53 94.06
C LYS A 2058 -4.44 -1.41 93.27
N PRO A 2059 -3.53 -0.81 92.48
CA PRO A 2059 -2.65 -1.52 91.55
C PRO A 2059 -1.36 -1.98 92.24
N ARG A 2060 -0.84 -3.17 91.89
CA ARG A 2060 0.55 -3.53 92.21
C ARG A 2060 1.17 -4.46 91.16
N GLN A 2061 2.02 -3.84 90.33
CA GLN A 2061 3.35 -4.27 89.88
C GLN A 2061 3.52 -5.69 89.31
N LEU A 2062 3.49 -5.72 87.97
CA LEU A 2062 4.36 -6.44 87.03
C LEU A 2062 5.65 -7.02 87.62
N ILE A 2063 5.83 -8.34 87.51
CA ILE A 2063 7.12 -8.99 87.25
C ILE A 2063 6.85 -10.17 86.29
N ALA A 2064 7.52 -10.14 85.14
CA ALA A 2064 7.55 -11.17 84.12
C ALA A 2064 8.82 -12.01 84.30
N THR A 2065 8.72 -13.35 84.24
CA THR A 2065 9.85 -14.26 84.00
C THR A 2065 9.33 -15.60 83.49
N ASP A 2066 9.66 -15.87 82.23
CA ASP A 2066 10.35 -17.06 81.72
C ASP A 2066 9.75 -18.48 81.77
N ASP A 2067 9.94 -19.09 80.60
CA ASP A 2067 10.40 -20.45 80.33
C ASP A 2067 9.43 -21.54 79.86
N ALA A 2068 9.84 -22.06 78.70
CA ALA A 2068 9.37 -23.22 77.98
C ALA A 2068 9.76 -24.54 78.68
N VAL A 2069 8.99 -25.60 78.43
CA VAL A 2069 9.41 -26.93 77.92
C VAL A 2069 8.28 -27.96 78.16
N PRO A 2070 8.09 -28.96 77.27
CA PRO A 2070 6.85 -29.71 77.13
C PRO A 2070 6.90 -31.19 77.59
N LEU A 2071 5.71 -31.80 77.62
CA LEU A 2071 5.39 -33.23 77.42
C LEU A 2071 5.69 -34.24 78.54
N GLY A 2072 4.61 -34.76 79.12
CA GLY A 2072 4.56 -36.05 79.82
C GLY A 2072 3.26 -36.80 79.49
N PRO A 2073 3.31 -38.08 79.07
CA PRO A 2073 2.15 -38.97 78.99
C PRO A 2073 2.22 -40.05 80.08
N GLY A 2074 1.13 -40.24 80.84
CA GLY A 2074 1.07 -41.22 81.94
C GLY A 2074 -0.35 -41.73 82.23
N LYS A 2075 -0.53 -43.03 81.93
CA LYS A 2075 -1.55 -44.01 82.38
C LYS A 2075 -2.14 -43.69 83.78
N GLY A 2076 -3.43 -43.82 84.10
CA GLY A 2076 -4.37 -44.89 83.78
C GLY A 2076 -4.62 -45.77 85.02
N VAL A 2077 -5.43 -45.33 85.99
CA VAL A 2077 -5.96 -46.15 87.11
C VAL A 2077 -7.35 -45.65 87.51
N ALA A 2078 -8.28 -46.61 87.60
CA ALA A 2078 -9.68 -46.46 87.98
C ALA A 2078 -9.86 -46.33 89.50
N GLN A 2079 -10.56 -45.28 89.95
CA GLN A 2079 -11.18 -45.15 91.27
C GLN A 2079 -12.40 -44.22 91.19
N GLY A 2080 -13.56 -44.71 91.63
CA GLY A 2080 -14.63 -43.94 92.27
C GLY A 2080 -15.33 -42.84 91.48
N LEU A 2081 -16.45 -43.19 90.82
CA LEU A 2081 -17.50 -42.25 90.43
C LEU A 2081 -18.20 -41.71 91.69
N THR A 2082 -17.74 -40.58 92.22
CA THR A 2082 -18.54 -39.71 93.09
C THR A 2082 -18.91 -38.43 92.33
N ARG A 2083 -20.19 -38.35 92.02
CA ARG A 2083 -21.01 -37.18 91.69
C ARG A 2083 -20.38 -35.83 92.08
N SER A 2084 -20.04 -35.01 91.09
CA SER A 2084 -20.12 -33.55 91.22
C SER A 2084 -20.54 -32.94 89.88
N SER A 2085 -21.76 -32.42 89.91
CA SER A 2085 -22.35 -31.40 89.05
C SER A 2085 -21.45 -30.86 87.93
N GLY A 2086 -21.74 -31.33 86.71
CA GLY A 2086 -21.29 -30.74 85.46
C GLY A 2086 -21.92 -29.36 85.27
N VAL A 2087 -21.38 -28.37 86.00
CA VAL A 2087 -21.55 -26.95 85.72
C VAL A 2087 -21.06 -26.75 84.29
N ARG A 2088 -21.99 -26.71 83.33
CA ARG A 2088 -21.71 -26.38 81.94
C ARG A 2088 -21.19 -24.94 81.95
N ARG A 2089 -19.86 -24.84 82.02
CA ARG A 2089 -19.09 -23.63 81.77
C ARG A 2089 -19.58 -23.13 80.43
N SER A 2090 -20.49 -22.14 80.44
CA SER A 2090 -20.58 -21.22 79.33
C SER A 2090 -19.16 -20.70 79.19
N PHE A 2091 -18.48 -21.04 78.10
CA PHE A 2091 -17.18 -20.50 77.76
C PHE A 2091 -17.35 -19.00 77.47
N ARG A 2092 -17.61 -18.22 78.52
CA ARG A 2092 -17.23 -16.82 78.60
C ARG A 2092 -15.73 -16.87 78.83
N LYS A 2093 -14.95 -16.98 77.75
CA LYS A 2093 -13.59 -16.43 77.80
C LYS A 2093 -13.76 -15.01 78.30
N SER A 2094 -13.10 -14.69 79.40
CA SER A 2094 -12.99 -13.32 79.90
C SER A 2094 -12.62 -12.42 78.72
N PRO A 2095 -13.47 -11.46 78.31
CA PRO A 2095 -13.20 -10.67 77.12
C PRO A 2095 -11.92 -9.88 77.37
N GLU A 2096 -10.90 -10.10 76.54
CA GLU A 2096 -9.59 -9.47 76.65
C GLU A 2096 -9.61 -7.97 76.36
N HIS A 2097 -10.74 -7.40 75.95
CA HIS A 2097 -10.91 -5.97 75.74
C HIS A 2097 -12.20 -5.46 76.42
N PRO A 2098 -12.20 -4.22 76.93
CA PRO A 2098 -13.35 -3.65 77.63
C PRO A 2098 -14.53 -3.60 76.68
N VAL A 2099 -15.48 -4.52 76.88
CA VAL A 2099 -16.77 -4.52 76.18
C VAL A 2099 -17.42 -3.17 76.44
N ASP A 2100 -17.50 -2.35 75.39
CA ASP A 2100 -18.12 -1.02 75.42
C ASP A 2100 -19.52 -1.17 76.04
N ASP A 2101 -19.85 -0.38 77.07
CA ASP A 2101 -21.09 -0.53 77.84
C ASP A 2101 -22.34 -0.47 76.94
N ILE A 2102 -22.20 0.11 75.74
CA ILE A 2102 -23.17 0.13 74.65
C ILE A 2102 -23.56 -1.28 74.17
N ASP A 2103 -22.61 -2.21 74.03
CA ASP A 2103 -22.89 -3.55 73.52
C ASP A 2103 -23.61 -4.41 74.56
N LYS A 2104 -23.22 -4.30 75.84
CA LYS A 2104 -24.00 -4.89 76.95
C LYS A 2104 -25.41 -4.31 77.05
N MET A 2105 -25.54 -2.99 76.85
CA MET A 2105 -26.85 -2.34 76.85
C MET A 2105 -27.71 -2.82 75.68
N LYS A 2106 -27.12 -3.02 74.50
CA LYS A 2106 -27.79 -3.58 73.32
C LYS A 2106 -28.18 -5.05 73.48
N GLU A 2107 -27.31 -5.91 74.02
CA GLU A 2107 -27.66 -7.31 74.28
C GLU A 2107 -28.83 -7.43 75.26
N ARG A 2108 -28.81 -6.63 76.33
CA ARG A 2108 -29.97 -6.52 77.25
C ARG A 2108 -31.20 -6.00 76.53
N ALA A 2109 -31.05 -4.98 75.68
CA ALA A 2109 -32.15 -4.39 74.94
C ALA A 2109 -32.76 -5.36 73.92
N ALA A 2110 -31.94 -6.20 73.26
CA ALA A 2110 -32.40 -7.19 72.29
C ALA A 2110 -33.17 -8.34 72.94
N MET A 2111 -32.82 -8.72 74.16
CA MET A 2111 -33.54 -9.77 74.92
C MET A 2111 -34.84 -9.24 75.53
N ASN A 2112 -34.86 -7.96 75.91
CA ASN A 2112 -35.99 -7.34 76.57
C ASN A 2112 -37.02 -6.83 75.55
N ASN A 2113 -38.27 -7.27 75.72
CA ASN A 2113 -39.41 -6.72 75.00
C ASN A 2113 -40.22 -5.88 75.98
N SER A 2114 -40.54 -4.65 75.59
CA SER A 2114 -41.49 -3.82 76.33
C SER A 2114 -42.89 -4.06 75.79
N PHE A 2115 -43.71 -4.79 76.54
CA PHE A 2115 -45.10 -5.06 76.21
C PHE A 2115 -46.00 -3.98 76.83
N ILE A 2116 -46.60 -3.15 75.98
CA ILE A 2116 -47.55 -2.12 76.40
C ILE A 2116 -48.86 -2.78 76.82
N TYR A 2117 -49.38 -3.69 75.99
CA TYR A 2117 -50.62 -4.40 76.25
C TYR A 2117 -50.54 -5.85 75.78
N ILE A 2118 -50.86 -6.77 76.69
CA ILE A 2118 -51.02 -8.19 76.41
C ILE A 2118 -52.42 -8.61 76.85
N LYS A 2119 -53.14 -9.32 75.97
CA LYS A 2119 -54.46 -9.87 76.25
C LYS A 2119 -54.54 -11.34 75.85
N ILE A 2120 -54.82 -12.19 76.82
CA ILE A 2120 -55.19 -13.59 76.60
C ILE A 2120 -56.60 -13.73 77.16
N PRO A 2121 -57.66 -13.81 76.33
CA PRO A 2121 -59.02 -13.96 76.81
C PRO A 2121 -59.23 -15.24 77.61
N GLN A 2122 -60.36 -15.35 78.29
CA GLN A 2122 -60.71 -16.59 78.98
C GLN A 2122 -60.89 -17.74 77.98
N VAL A 2123 -60.35 -18.91 78.30
CA VAL A 2123 -60.45 -20.11 77.46
C VAL A 2123 -60.96 -21.27 78.30
N PRO A 2124 -62.12 -21.86 77.97
CA PRO A 2124 -62.55 -23.11 78.60
C PRO A 2124 -61.66 -24.27 78.14
N LEU A 2125 -61.20 -25.09 79.07
CA LEU A 2125 -60.33 -26.24 78.85
C LEU A 2125 -60.99 -27.46 79.48
N CYS A 2126 -61.21 -28.53 78.72
CA CYS A 2126 -61.52 -29.84 79.28
C CYS A 2126 -60.21 -30.63 79.38
N VAL A 2127 -59.72 -30.87 80.60
CA VAL A 2127 -58.41 -31.48 80.85
C VAL A 2127 -58.58 -32.87 81.47
N SER A 2128 -58.00 -33.85 80.81
CA SER A 2128 -57.77 -35.21 81.28
C SER A 2128 -56.26 -35.44 81.36
N TYR A 2129 -55.75 -35.85 82.52
CA TYR A 2129 -54.34 -36.12 82.72
C TYR A 2129 -54.17 -37.44 83.46
N LYS A 2130 -53.31 -38.33 82.94
CA LYS A 2130 -52.95 -39.58 83.60
C LYS A 2130 -51.52 -39.52 84.09
N GLY A 2131 -51.32 -39.54 85.40
CA GLY A 2131 -49.99 -39.52 86.04
C GLY A 2131 -49.34 -40.90 86.07
N GLU A 2132 -48.08 -40.94 86.50
CA GLU A 2132 -47.35 -42.20 86.72
C GLU A 2132 -47.88 -42.96 87.95
N LYS A 2133 -48.39 -42.20 88.93
CA LYS A 2133 -49.10 -42.70 90.11
C LYS A 2133 -50.59 -42.39 89.96
N ASN A 2134 -51.46 -43.38 90.18
CA ASN A 2134 -52.93 -43.27 90.09
C ASN A 2134 -53.51 -42.06 90.86
N SER A 2135 -52.84 -41.56 91.92
CA SER A 2135 -53.28 -40.40 92.70
C SER A 2135 -53.32 -39.09 91.92
N VAL A 2136 -52.63 -39.02 90.78
CA VAL A 2136 -52.54 -37.84 89.91
C VAL A 2136 -53.37 -38.00 88.64
N ASP A 2137 -54.30 -38.96 88.61
CA ASP A 2137 -55.21 -39.13 87.47
C ASP A 2137 -56.41 -38.18 87.58
N TRP A 2138 -56.73 -37.51 86.47
CA TRP A 2138 -57.84 -36.58 86.31
C TRP A 2138 -58.53 -36.90 84.97
N GLY A 2139 -59.85 -37.00 84.98
CA GLY A 2139 -60.66 -37.20 83.78
C GLY A 2139 -61.68 -36.07 83.64
N ASP A 2140 -61.73 -35.48 82.45
CA ASP A 2140 -62.70 -34.52 81.94
C ASP A 2140 -63.01 -33.31 82.85
N LEU A 2141 -61.96 -32.72 83.45
CA LEU A 2141 -62.10 -31.50 84.25
C LEU A 2141 -62.37 -30.29 83.35
N ASN A 2142 -63.49 -29.62 83.55
CA ASN A 2142 -63.81 -28.39 82.84
C ASN A 2142 -63.23 -27.19 83.58
N LEU A 2143 -61.99 -26.86 83.25
CA LEU A 2143 -61.27 -25.70 83.74
C LEU A 2143 -61.55 -24.50 82.84
N VAL A 2144 -61.47 -23.30 83.38
CA VAL A 2144 -61.54 -22.06 82.60
C VAL A 2144 -60.26 -21.31 82.87
N LEU A 2145 -59.37 -21.28 81.89
CA LEU A 2145 -58.19 -20.45 81.95
C LEU A 2145 -58.70 -18.99 81.98
N PRO A 2146 -58.41 -18.21 83.04
CA PRO A 2146 -58.95 -16.87 83.18
C PRO A 2146 -58.32 -15.91 82.17
N CYS A 2147 -58.98 -14.78 81.93
CA CYS A 2147 -58.43 -13.72 81.10
C CYS A 2147 -57.15 -13.16 81.76
N LEU A 2148 -56.01 -13.27 81.07
CA LEU A 2148 -54.72 -12.71 81.51
C LEU A 2148 -54.46 -11.42 80.74
N GLU A 2149 -54.40 -10.31 81.46
CA GLU A 2149 -54.10 -9.00 80.91
C GLU A 2149 -52.87 -8.41 81.60
N TYR A 2150 -51.83 -8.10 80.82
CA TYR A 2150 -50.61 -7.47 81.31
C TYR A 2150 -50.42 -6.12 80.64
N HIS A 2151 -50.01 -5.14 81.43
CA HIS A 2151 -49.87 -3.75 80.99
C HIS A 2151 -48.47 -3.25 81.30
N ASN A 2152 -47.82 -2.63 80.32
CA ASN A 2152 -46.53 -1.92 80.45
C ASN A 2152 -45.41 -2.71 81.15
N ASN A 2153 -45.22 -3.98 80.77
CA ASN A 2153 -44.20 -4.85 81.33
C ASN A 2153 -43.01 -5.02 80.38
N THR A 2154 -41.80 -4.87 80.92
CA THR A 2154 -40.57 -5.12 80.17
C THR A 2154 -40.03 -6.50 80.53
N TRP A 2155 -40.22 -7.46 79.64
CA TRP A 2155 -39.96 -8.87 79.89
C TRP A 2155 -39.17 -9.49 78.76
N THR A 2156 -38.35 -10.48 79.07
CA THR A 2156 -37.93 -11.45 78.05
C THR A 2156 -39.11 -12.34 77.69
N TRP A 2157 -39.06 -13.00 76.53
CA TRP A 2157 -40.09 -13.98 76.16
C TRP A 2157 -40.20 -15.13 77.19
N LEU A 2158 -39.08 -15.49 77.83
CA LEU A 2158 -39.06 -16.48 78.90
C LEU A 2158 -39.75 -15.96 80.17
N ASP A 2159 -39.49 -14.72 80.56
CA ASP A 2159 -40.17 -14.11 81.73
C ASP A 2159 -41.68 -14.03 81.50
N PHE A 2160 -42.10 -13.65 80.29
CA PHE A 2160 -43.50 -13.66 79.91
C PHE A 2160 -44.10 -15.07 79.97
N ALA A 2161 -43.43 -16.07 79.39
CA ALA A 2161 -43.90 -17.46 79.45
C ALA A 2161 -43.98 -17.99 80.89
N MET A 2162 -43.01 -17.65 81.73
CA MET A 2162 -43.00 -18.03 83.15
C MET A 2162 -44.06 -17.29 83.96
N ALA A 2163 -44.35 -16.03 83.65
CA ALA A 2163 -45.45 -15.27 84.23
C ALA A 2163 -46.81 -15.89 83.86
N VAL A 2164 -47.03 -16.16 82.56
CA VAL A 2164 -48.24 -16.85 82.08
C VAL A 2164 -48.36 -18.23 82.73
N LYS A 2165 -47.27 -19.02 82.80
CA LYS A 2165 -47.24 -20.33 83.48
C LYS A 2165 -47.57 -20.21 84.97
N ARG A 2166 -47.05 -19.20 85.67
CA ARG A 2166 -47.29 -18.96 87.10
C ARG A 2166 -48.74 -18.59 87.37
N ASP A 2167 -49.30 -17.68 86.57
CA ASP A 2167 -50.65 -17.18 86.76
C ASP A 2167 -51.71 -18.19 86.31
N SER A 2168 -51.50 -18.84 85.15
CA SER A 2168 -52.34 -19.95 84.71
C SER A 2168 -52.29 -21.12 85.69
N ARG A 2169 -51.10 -21.53 86.17
CA ARG A 2169 -50.98 -22.60 87.17
C ARG A 2169 -51.71 -22.27 88.46
N LYS A 2170 -51.56 -21.06 89.01
CA LYS A 2170 -52.31 -20.65 90.21
C LYS A 2170 -53.82 -20.71 90.00
N ALA A 2171 -54.30 -20.23 88.86
CA ALA A 2171 -55.73 -20.23 88.54
C ALA A 2171 -56.27 -21.65 88.31
N LEU A 2172 -55.57 -22.46 87.52
CA LEU A 2172 -55.94 -23.84 87.22
C LEU A 2172 -55.86 -24.70 88.48
N VAL A 2173 -54.81 -24.61 89.28
CA VAL A 2173 -54.69 -25.36 90.55
C VAL A 2173 -55.85 -25.01 91.49
N ALA A 2174 -56.21 -23.72 91.60
CA ALA A 2174 -57.36 -23.32 92.41
C ALA A 2174 -58.69 -23.91 91.90
N GLN A 2175 -58.90 -23.95 90.58
CA GLN A 2175 -60.08 -24.57 89.97
C GLN A 2175 -60.08 -26.09 90.08
N VAL A 2176 -58.95 -26.73 89.88
CA VAL A 2176 -58.75 -28.18 90.01
C VAL A 2176 -59.03 -28.62 91.44
N ILE A 2177 -58.50 -27.91 92.44
CA ILE A 2177 -58.81 -28.15 93.85
C ILE A 2177 -60.33 -28.01 94.09
N LYS A 2178 -60.95 -26.98 93.51
CA LYS A 2178 -62.39 -26.74 93.64
C LYS A 2178 -63.26 -27.82 92.97
N GLU A 2179 -62.87 -28.32 91.79
CA GLU A 2179 -63.56 -29.41 91.09
C GLU A 2179 -63.31 -30.77 91.76
N LYS A 2180 -62.08 -31.09 92.20
CA LYS A 2180 -61.82 -32.33 92.94
C LYS A 2180 -62.55 -32.37 94.29
N LEU A 2181 -62.78 -31.20 94.91
CA LEU A 2181 -63.59 -31.09 96.13
C LEU A 2181 -65.09 -31.03 95.85
N ARG A 2182 -65.55 -30.92 94.59
CA ARG A 2182 -66.97 -31.02 94.24
C ARG A 2182 -67.43 -32.48 94.29
N LEU A 2183 -67.62 -32.94 95.52
CA LEU A 2183 -68.59 -33.96 95.89
C LEU A 2183 -69.91 -33.69 95.17
N LYS A 2184 -70.42 -34.70 94.46
CA LYS A 2184 -71.73 -34.76 93.80
C LYS A 2184 -72.80 -34.03 94.64
N SER A 2185 -73.17 -32.82 94.24
CA SER A 2185 -74.40 -32.19 94.73
C SER A 2185 -75.54 -32.76 93.88
N ALA A 2186 -76.22 -33.75 94.44
CA ALA A 2186 -77.33 -34.42 93.77
C ALA A 2186 -78.48 -33.43 93.53
N THR A 2187 -78.90 -33.41 92.27
CA THR A 2187 -80.19 -33.00 91.72
C THR A 2187 -81.38 -33.15 92.69
N GLY A 2188 -82.10 -32.06 92.89
CA GLY A 2188 -83.44 -31.97 93.47
C GLY A 2188 -83.78 -30.48 93.60
N SER A 2189 -84.21 -29.80 92.52
CA SER A 2189 -85.57 -29.78 91.97
C SER A 2189 -86.64 -29.38 92.99
N GLU A 2190 -87.32 -28.27 92.65
CA GLU A 2190 -88.59 -27.78 93.21
C GLU A 2190 -88.57 -27.02 94.55
N VAL A 2191 -89.37 -26.00 94.85
CA VAL A 2191 -90.11 -24.94 94.13
C VAL A 2191 -90.62 -24.00 95.26
N ARG A 2192 -90.59 -22.69 95.03
CA ARG A 2192 -91.36 -21.61 95.71
C ARG A 2192 -91.23 -21.39 97.25
N GLY A 2193 -90.78 -20.18 97.60
CA GLY A 2193 -91.65 -19.22 98.29
C GLY A 2193 -91.17 -18.59 99.61
N LYS A 2194 -90.99 -17.26 99.58
CA LYS A 2194 -91.01 -16.25 100.68
C LYS A 2194 -89.85 -16.29 101.69
N LEU A 2195 -88.86 -15.40 101.59
CA LEU A 2195 -88.76 -14.00 102.12
C LEU A 2195 -88.75 -13.91 103.66
N GLU A 2196 -87.66 -13.32 104.17
CA GLU A 2196 -87.37 -12.84 105.55
C GLU A 2196 -86.87 -13.89 106.57
N THR A 2197 -85.56 -13.90 106.86
CA THR A 2197 -84.90 -13.14 107.96
C THR A 2197 -83.39 -13.43 107.92
N LYS A 2198 -82.58 -12.39 108.13
CA LYS A 2198 -81.10 -12.40 108.13
C LYS A 2198 -80.53 -13.01 109.42
N SER A 2199 -79.26 -13.41 109.33
CA SER A 2199 -78.26 -13.75 110.37
C SER A 2199 -78.25 -15.19 110.88
N ASP A 2200 -77.49 -16.06 110.21
CA ASP A 2200 -76.70 -17.15 110.85
C ASP A 2200 -75.69 -17.84 109.88
N LEU A 2201 -75.17 -17.13 108.87
CA LEU A 2201 -74.25 -17.72 107.87
C LEU A 2201 -72.75 -17.46 108.11
N ASN A 2202 -72.36 -16.83 109.23
CA ASN A 2202 -70.94 -16.53 109.50
C ASN A 2202 -70.18 -17.58 110.32
N MET A 2203 -70.82 -18.66 110.77
CA MET A 2203 -70.12 -19.74 111.51
C MET A 2203 -69.73 -20.95 110.65
N GLN A 2204 -70.37 -21.17 109.51
CA GLN A 2204 -70.01 -22.30 108.63
C GLN A 2204 -68.85 -21.99 107.66
N GLN A 2205 -68.62 -20.72 107.29
CA GLN A 2205 -67.51 -20.37 106.39
C GLN A 2205 -66.12 -20.49 107.04
N GLN A 2206 -66.04 -20.34 108.37
CA GLN A 2206 -64.76 -20.43 109.06
C GLN A 2206 -64.30 -21.89 109.28
N GLU A 2207 -65.23 -22.83 109.42
CA GLU A 2207 -64.89 -24.27 109.47
C GLU A 2207 -64.48 -24.84 108.10
N GLU A 2208 -64.99 -24.29 106.99
CA GLU A 2208 -64.56 -24.70 105.63
C GLU A 2208 -63.13 -24.21 105.31
N GLU A 2209 -62.76 -22.98 105.71
CA GLU A 2209 -61.38 -22.49 105.55
C GLU A 2209 -60.38 -23.26 106.43
N GLU A 2210 -60.75 -23.69 107.63
CA GLU A 2210 -59.87 -24.50 108.48
C GLU A 2210 -59.68 -25.93 107.94
N LYS A 2211 -60.72 -26.54 107.35
CA LYS A 2211 -60.59 -27.85 106.69
C LYS A 2211 -59.78 -27.80 105.40
N ALA A 2212 -59.87 -26.72 104.62
CA ALA A 2212 -59.01 -26.52 103.45
C ALA A 2212 -57.53 -26.31 103.85
N ARG A 2213 -57.26 -25.65 105.00
CA ARG A 2213 -55.90 -25.47 105.52
C ARG A 2213 -55.29 -26.77 106.05
N LEU A 2214 -56.09 -27.64 106.66
CA LEU A 2214 -55.63 -28.96 107.11
C LEU A 2214 -55.29 -29.91 105.96
N LEU A 2215 -55.94 -29.78 104.80
CA LEU A 2215 -55.68 -30.64 103.63
C LEU A 2215 -54.47 -30.23 102.78
N ILE A 2216 -53.98 -28.98 102.89
CA ILE A 2216 -52.84 -28.48 102.08
C ILE A 2216 -51.49 -28.66 102.80
N GLY A 2217 -51.45 -29.31 103.98
CA GLY A 2217 -50.20 -29.81 104.57
C GLY A 2217 -49.13 -28.74 104.88
N LEU A 2218 -49.52 -27.47 104.99
CA LEU A 2218 -48.62 -26.38 105.39
C LEU A 2218 -48.58 -26.31 106.91
N SER A 2219 -47.72 -27.11 107.53
CA SER A 2219 -47.38 -26.99 108.95
C SER A 2219 -46.59 -25.69 109.17
N VAL A 2220 -47.29 -24.61 109.54
CA VAL A 2220 -46.66 -23.34 109.91
C VAL A 2220 -46.14 -23.46 111.34
N GLY A 2221 -44.82 -23.62 111.47
CA GLY A 2221 -44.10 -23.58 112.74
C GLY A 2221 -44.27 -22.24 113.47
N ASP A 2222 -44.27 -22.35 114.79
CA ASP A 2222 -44.55 -21.34 115.82
C ASP A 2222 -44.12 -19.90 115.50
N LYS A 2223 -45.11 -19.01 115.48
CA LYS A 2223 -44.92 -17.55 115.52
C LYS A 2223 -45.10 -17.06 116.96
N ASN A 2224 -43.97 -16.86 117.65
CA ASN A 2224 -43.93 -16.12 118.90
C ASN A 2224 -44.31 -14.63 118.67
N PRO A 2225 -45.35 -14.10 119.36
CA PRO A 2225 -45.87 -12.76 119.14
C PRO A 2225 -45.16 -11.74 120.04
N GLY A 2226 -43.96 -11.31 119.64
CA GLY A 2226 -43.21 -10.23 120.31
C GLY A 2226 -43.59 -8.84 119.77
N LYS A 2227 -44.53 -8.17 120.44
CA LYS A 2227 -44.87 -6.75 120.25
C LYS A 2227 -43.64 -5.83 120.21
N LYS A 2228 -43.39 -5.10 119.11
CA LYS A 2228 -42.78 -3.74 119.15
C LYS A 2228 -43.33 -2.84 118.04
N SER A 2229 -43.88 -1.73 118.52
CA SER A 2229 -44.44 -0.53 117.92
C SER A 2229 -43.65 0.11 116.75
N ILE A 2230 -44.37 0.42 115.67
CA ILE A 2230 -44.53 1.74 115.01
C ILE A 2230 -43.28 2.64 114.97
N PHE A 2231 -42.66 2.79 113.80
CA PHE A 2231 -42.36 4.08 113.13
C PHE A 2231 -41.89 3.83 111.69
N GLY A 2232 -42.50 4.55 110.74
CA GLY A 2232 -42.27 4.39 109.31
C GLY A 2232 -41.03 5.10 108.79
N ARG A 2233 -40.58 4.66 107.61
CA ARG A 2233 -39.82 5.47 106.66
C ARG A 2233 -40.20 5.06 105.24
N ARG A 2234 -40.70 6.04 104.48
CA ARG A 2234 -40.91 6.00 103.03
C ARG A 2234 -39.59 5.70 102.30
N LYS A 2235 -39.61 4.74 101.39
CA LYS A 2235 -39.15 4.88 99.99
C LYS A 2235 -39.67 3.70 99.17
#